data_AF-A0A2V9G1X2-F1
#
_entry.id   AF-A0A2V9G1X2-F1
#
_cell.length_a   1.000
_cell.length_b   1.000
_cell.length_c   1.000
_cell.angle_alpha   90.00
_cell.angle_beta   90.00
_cell.angle_gamma   90.00
#
_symmetry.space_group_name_H-M   'P 1'
#
loop_
_entity.id
_entity.type
_entity.pdbx_description
1 polymer ?
#
loop_
_entity_poly.entity_id
_entity_poly.type
_entity_poly.pdbx_seq_one_letter_code
_entity_poly.pdbx_strand_id
1 'polypeptide(L)'
;MPGAFGRFWSLGFLTGFAAITSSVALGPSPSVSSPKQPIDNSQRVTLRGNIHERMLLLLKRSPARETALRQFIEDAHAPGRRSYHQWLTPEQFGKLYGPAESDVAAVVAWLQSHGFSVARVSRGKTAIEFSGNAGQIRGAFHTEIHTYLVQGEEHHANDRDPQIPAALAPVVAGITAMNDFRPKSYSVVLGRATYELRTHQVRSEWTLHPFALALAPSDFAVQYDLNPLYGAGINGDGVTIGIIGASNVDPAIVAAYRALFGLPAKALNVVIDGQDPGLNGAALESYLDVELAGAVAPGATINLYTSADSALESGLNLAALRAVDDDQAAVLSTSYGNCEQFLGSAGNQFWAAVWEQAAAQGQTSFVSAGDGGSAGCDNFDIPQVAQQGLGVSGFSSTPWNISVGGTDFFYSTFNDTAAAQNVELATFWNLTPTTLPANSLLKPVPEQPWNHAFGFNLSTGGVFSSDNPTIVAGSGGASGCTAGVLASSGSFASCSGGYSKPAWQTGSGVPADGVRDLPDISLFAADNANDSFYPICAFSDDCIPDEEGVRIVGIGGTSASSPAMAGIMALINQKYGPQGQANFTLYPLAAQHPSVFHDIAISSNNVPCQRGTPSCALSTLNDNTNGFYTLGQYYAGAGYDQATGLGSVDAALLLKYWTSLQFTPTTTTLSLSPTSFTHGTPVTISIGVNGNGGTPSGQVGLVTTATPPVNTGVGELALEGGTVASSFKNFPGGQYDVIAKYAGDTIFAPSSSSPVTLNVAPEASTTSVFGSYFNFNSLLFVSISDGGSYPYGSYITIDAQPTGVNAAPGSTDGIATGTANFLDTASTGTASSGPVSLTSNGVAEWIPSSGFPAGTHSLSASYSGDASFNASSSTTPLTFTIIKVIPTVNLSANASRVVVGSTTALTLLVLASNTAPAPTGTATFYSGSIVLGAASIDPDPFNPHLGAAILHTTALPLGVDSVTAIYSGDANCNPATSSAINITVQQPASVSAVVNPNPFNEAQSFALTVTVSSVAGLPAPTGIAEFHGYGDESSISGAAALVNGSASFTGDGNSFNPGKITFDVSYDGDSTYAPARARILATETVPFSVGGTPVTIVVPGSTTGNTSIVTVTPMGGFTGAVNFTCALSGSPAAAKYLPGCSIPSSVNIAGTSAVTATMTISSTAASSSAYAFPSPNRMAWLAAHAGVALLGMVVFGIRVRRRRPLSWLSFFFVMVIVGGLVACAGTGSGPGGGILGTTPGNYMFTVTAATPGPNAALPTIWANTKVTVTIQ
;
A
#
# COMPACT_ATOMS: atom_id res chain seq x y z
N MET A 1 -51.31 18.60 39.06
CA MET A 1 -50.84 20.01 39.13
C MET A 1 -51.02 20.51 40.55
N PRO A 2 -50.24 21.50 41.01
CA PRO A 2 -48.83 21.82 40.73
C PRO A 2 -47.97 21.52 42.00
N GLY A 3 -46.68 21.85 42.13
CA GLY A 3 -45.69 22.47 41.25
C GLY A 3 -44.31 22.43 41.91
N ALA A 4 -43.23 22.68 41.16
CA ALA A 4 -41.85 22.55 41.63
C ALA A 4 -41.16 23.91 41.86
N PHE A 5 -40.11 23.97 42.70
CA PHE A 5 -38.71 24.15 42.24
C PHE A 5 -37.70 24.41 43.38
N GLY A 6 -36.49 23.87 43.21
CA GLY A 6 -35.23 24.61 43.46
C GLY A 6 -34.58 24.55 44.85
N ARG A 7 -33.40 23.92 44.91
CA ARG A 7 -32.24 24.38 45.72
C ARG A 7 -30.92 23.83 45.17
N PHE A 8 -29.82 24.51 45.45
CA PHE A 8 -28.47 24.28 44.92
C PHE A 8 -27.53 23.78 46.02
N TRP A 9 -26.68 22.79 45.69
CA TRP A 9 -25.31 22.52 46.22
C TRP A 9 -25.17 22.30 47.76
N SER A 10 -24.27 21.45 48.27
CA SER A 10 -22.88 21.21 47.87
C SER A 10 -22.25 19.94 48.50
N LEU A 11 -21.17 19.47 47.89
CA LEU A 11 -20.13 18.54 48.39
C LEU A 11 -20.49 17.08 48.76
N GLY A 12 -19.77 16.15 48.10
CA GLY A 12 -19.04 15.10 48.81
C GLY A 12 -19.50 13.64 48.60
N PHE A 13 -18.82 12.91 47.70
CA PHE A 13 -18.15 11.64 48.04
C PHE A 13 -17.18 11.21 46.92
N LEU A 14 -15.97 10.77 47.29
CA LEU A 14 -15.08 10.00 46.41
C LEU A 14 -15.24 8.51 46.75
N THR A 15 -15.62 7.70 45.76
CA THR A 15 -15.39 6.25 45.72
C THR A 15 -15.18 5.87 44.25
N GLY A 16 -14.03 5.30 43.91
CA GLY A 16 -13.62 5.13 42.53
C GLY A 16 -14.23 3.92 41.82
N PHE A 17 -14.60 4.09 40.55
CA PHE A 17 -14.71 2.99 39.60
C PHE A 17 -13.31 2.65 39.08
N ALA A 18 -12.66 1.65 39.66
CA ALA A 18 -11.54 0.97 39.01
C ALA A 18 -12.14 0.00 37.98
N ALA A 19 -12.23 0.42 36.72
CA ALA A 19 -12.70 -0.44 35.65
C ALA A 19 -11.65 -1.53 35.36
N ILE A 20 -11.94 -2.77 35.71
CA ILE A 20 -11.10 -3.93 35.40
C ILE A 20 -11.31 -4.27 33.92
N THR A 21 -10.36 -3.87 33.07
CA THR A 21 -10.43 -4.06 31.62
C THR A 21 -9.89 -5.43 31.23
N SER A 22 -10.77 -6.43 31.14
CA SER A 22 -10.49 -7.67 30.40
C SER A 22 -10.76 -7.46 28.91
N SER A 23 -9.69 -7.30 28.14
CA SER A 23 -9.72 -7.48 26.68
C SER A 23 -9.89 -8.97 26.35
N VAL A 24 -10.54 -9.25 25.23
CA VAL A 24 -10.76 -10.60 24.70
C VAL A 24 -10.45 -10.55 23.21
N ALA A 25 -9.57 -11.44 22.74
CA ALA A 25 -9.40 -11.68 21.32
C ALA A 25 -10.73 -12.15 20.72
N LEU A 26 -10.99 -11.89 19.42
CA LEU A 26 -12.23 -12.29 18.74
C LEU A 26 -12.29 -13.81 18.45
N GLY A 27 -12.13 -14.61 19.52
CA GLY A 27 -11.84 -16.04 19.51
C GLY A 27 -10.47 -16.38 18.90
N PRO A 28 -10.07 -17.65 18.94
CA PRO A 28 -9.13 -18.22 17.99
C PRO A 28 -9.82 -18.43 16.63
N SER A 29 -10.48 -17.37 16.11
CA SER A 29 -10.67 -17.23 14.67
C SER A 29 -9.38 -16.60 14.14
N PRO A 30 -8.53 -17.33 13.42
CA PRO A 30 -7.49 -16.72 12.61
C PRO A 30 -8.18 -15.91 11.50
N SER A 31 -8.50 -14.65 11.77
CA SER A 31 -8.94 -13.74 10.72
C SER A 31 -7.79 -13.62 9.74
N VAL A 32 -8.08 -13.73 8.44
CA VAL A 32 -7.05 -13.85 7.42
C VAL A 32 -6.58 -12.45 7.03
N SER A 33 -6.05 -11.72 8.01
CA SER A 33 -5.99 -10.27 8.03
C SER A 33 -4.57 -9.68 7.93
N SER A 34 -3.54 -10.42 8.36
CA SER A 34 -2.15 -10.14 7.92
C SER A 34 -1.96 -10.44 6.43
N PRO A 35 -0.96 -9.88 5.74
CA PRO A 35 -0.53 -10.43 4.45
C PRO A 35 -0.02 -11.86 4.64
N LYS A 36 -0.33 -12.75 3.70
CA LYS A 36 0.15 -14.16 3.71
C LYS A 36 0.87 -14.58 2.42
N GLN A 37 1.08 -13.64 1.50
CA GLN A 37 2.06 -13.74 0.43
C GLN A 37 3.48 -13.52 0.99
N PRO A 38 4.57 -13.87 0.27
CA PRO A 38 5.94 -13.61 0.72
C PRO A 38 6.21 -12.11 0.94
N ILE A 39 6.57 -11.74 2.18
CA ILE A 39 6.79 -10.35 2.62
C ILE A 39 8.28 -10.03 2.70
N ASP A 40 8.72 -8.93 2.08
CA ASP A 40 10.01 -8.32 2.43
C ASP A 40 9.89 -7.51 3.73
N ASN A 41 10.21 -8.16 4.85
CA ASN A 41 10.22 -7.52 6.17
C ASN A 41 11.28 -6.40 6.32
N SER A 42 12.21 -6.21 5.37
CA SER A 42 13.16 -5.09 5.42
C SER A 42 12.51 -3.73 5.11
N GLN A 43 11.32 -3.73 4.49
CA GLN A 43 10.58 -2.52 4.09
C GLN A 43 9.33 -2.25 4.95
N ARG A 44 9.06 -3.03 6.01
CA ARG A 44 7.83 -2.89 6.83
C ARG A 44 7.79 -1.57 7.60
N VAL A 45 6.74 -0.77 7.40
CA VAL A 45 6.53 0.52 8.09
C VAL A 45 5.24 0.50 8.92
N THR A 46 5.28 0.92 10.19
CA THR A 46 4.09 1.05 11.06
C THR A 46 3.39 2.40 10.84
N LEU A 47 2.09 2.39 10.53
CA LEU A 47 1.28 3.60 10.45
C LEU A 47 0.90 4.10 11.86
N ARG A 48 0.79 5.43 12.03
CA ARG A 48 0.57 6.04 13.36
C ARG A 48 -0.47 7.14 13.43
N GLY A 49 -0.62 7.94 12.38
CA GLY A 49 -1.56 9.07 12.32
C GLY A 49 -2.42 9.12 11.06
N ASN A 50 -2.24 8.16 10.17
CA ASN A 50 -2.98 7.99 8.92
C ASN A 50 -4.46 7.75 9.25
N ILE A 51 -5.36 8.46 8.57
CA ILE A 51 -6.81 8.26 8.69
C ILE A 51 -7.20 7.08 7.79
N HIS A 52 -8.01 6.18 8.33
CA HIS A 52 -8.64 5.08 7.61
C HIS A 52 -10.16 5.27 7.71
N GLU A 53 -10.82 5.23 6.56
CA GLU A 53 -12.23 5.59 6.44
C GLU A 53 -13.09 4.37 6.11
N ARG A 54 -14.36 4.42 6.56
CA ARG A 54 -15.44 3.51 6.15
C ARG A 54 -15.21 2.02 6.42
N MET A 55 -14.45 1.69 7.46
CA MET A 55 -14.33 0.30 7.95
C MET A 55 -15.70 -0.20 8.41
N LEU A 56 -16.05 -1.46 8.12
CA LEU A 56 -17.27 -2.07 8.64
C LEU A 56 -16.97 -2.99 9.84
N LEU A 57 -17.55 -2.67 10.99
CA LEU A 57 -17.63 -3.59 12.13
C LEU A 57 -18.91 -4.41 11.97
N LEU A 58 -18.76 -5.74 11.87
CA LEU A 58 -19.86 -6.66 11.63
C LEU A 58 -20.63 -6.94 12.92
N LEU A 59 -21.96 -6.95 12.83
CA LEU A 59 -22.86 -7.18 13.94
C LEU A 59 -23.41 -8.60 13.94
N LYS A 60 -23.31 -9.26 15.11
CA LYS A 60 -23.85 -10.58 15.39
C LYS A 60 -25.23 -10.45 16.05
N ARG A 61 -26.26 -11.00 15.42
CA ARG A 61 -27.57 -11.19 16.05
C ARG A 61 -27.51 -12.30 17.10
N SER A 62 -28.39 -12.24 18.10
CA SER A 62 -28.49 -13.35 19.07
C SER A 62 -28.98 -14.64 18.37
N PRO A 63 -28.59 -15.85 18.81
CA PRO A 63 -28.92 -17.06 18.04
C PRO A 63 -30.44 -17.35 18.00
N ALA A 64 -31.22 -16.83 18.94
CA ALA A 64 -32.68 -16.89 18.86
C ALA A 64 -33.23 -16.07 17.67
N ARG A 65 -32.59 -14.95 17.32
CA ARG A 65 -32.93 -14.15 16.13
C ARG A 65 -32.39 -14.78 14.85
N GLU A 66 -31.25 -15.47 14.91
CA GLU A 66 -30.76 -16.34 13.83
C GLU A 66 -31.79 -17.42 13.47
N THR A 67 -32.18 -18.26 14.44
CA THR A 67 -33.17 -19.33 14.21
C THR A 67 -34.52 -18.78 13.73
N ALA A 68 -34.96 -17.64 14.27
CA ALA A 68 -36.21 -17.01 13.86
C ALA A 68 -36.16 -16.41 12.43
N LEU A 69 -34.99 -15.94 11.99
CA LEU A 69 -34.78 -15.49 10.61
C LEU A 69 -34.78 -16.67 9.64
N ARG A 70 -34.04 -17.74 9.95
CA ARG A 70 -33.98 -18.95 9.10
C ARG A 70 -35.37 -19.56 8.91
N GLN A 71 -36.15 -19.65 9.99
CA GLN A 71 -37.55 -20.09 9.90
C GLN A 71 -38.43 -19.14 9.06
N PHE A 72 -38.22 -17.83 9.16
CA PHE A 72 -38.95 -16.87 8.33
C PHE A 72 -38.61 -17.05 6.84
N ILE A 73 -37.34 -17.25 6.49
CA ILE A 73 -36.92 -17.51 5.11
C ILE A 73 -37.58 -18.80 4.60
N GLU A 74 -37.55 -19.91 5.36
CA GLU A 74 -38.30 -21.13 5.01
C GLU A 74 -39.80 -20.87 4.80
N ASP A 75 -40.48 -20.20 5.74
CA ASP A 75 -41.91 -19.89 5.67
C ASP A 75 -42.26 -18.88 4.56
N ALA A 76 -41.28 -18.10 4.08
CA ALA A 76 -41.47 -17.14 2.98
C ALA A 76 -41.44 -17.79 1.60
N HIS A 77 -40.72 -18.91 1.44
CA HIS A 77 -40.62 -19.65 0.18
C HIS A 77 -41.56 -20.87 0.12
N ALA A 78 -42.15 -21.30 1.25
CA ALA A 78 -43.05 -22.46 1.31
C ALA A 78 -44.54 -22.11 1.01
N PRO A 79 -45.15 -22.62 -0.07
CA PRO A 79 -46.54 -22.32 -0.42
C PRO A 79 -47.54 -22.71 0.68
N GLY A 80 -48.56 -21.86 0.88
CA GLY A 80 -49.59 -22.07 1.90
C GLY A 80 -49.22 -21.63 3.33
N ARG A 81 -47.97 -21.23 3.57
CA ARG A 81 -47.58 -20.49 4.78
C ARG A 81 -48.12 -19.05 4.73
N ARG A 82 -48.34 -18.44 5.90
CA ARG A 82 -48.79 -17.03 5.99
C ARG A 82 -47.72 -16.03 5.56
N SER A 83 -46.44 -16.41 5.64
CA SER A 83 -45.31 -15.57 5.25
C SER A 83 -44.96 -15.68 3.76
N TYR A 84 -45.66 -16.52 3.00
CA TYR A 84 -45.33 -16.81 1.60
C TYR A 84 -45.31 -15.52 0.75
N HIS A 85 -44.14 -15.20 0.21
CA HIS A 85 -43.81 -13.96 -0.50
C HIS A 85 -44.21 -12.67 0.28
N GLN A 86 -44.22 -12.72 1.61
CA GLN A 86 -44.41 -11.56 2.50
C GLN A 86 -43.04 -11.00 2.90
N TRP A 87 -42.32 -10.51 1.90
CA TRP A 87 -40.96 -9.98 2.01
C TRP A 87 -40.86 -8.81 3.01
N LEU A 88 -39.70 -8.69 3.65
CA LEU A 88 -39.42 -7.65 4.64
C LEU A 88 -38.73 -6.44 3.99
N THR A 89 -38.89 -5.26 4.59
CA THR A 89 -37.97 -4.13 4.33
C THR A 89 -36.73 -4.22 5.22
N PRO A 90 -35.61 -3.54 4.88
CA PRO A 90 -34.42 -3.48 5.73
C PRO A 90 -34.69 -3.09 7.20
N GLU A 91 -35.56 -2.10 7.48
CA GLU A 91 -35.94 -1.76 8.86
C GLU A 91 -36.71 -2.87 9.57
N GLN A 92 -37.54 -3.63 8.86
CA GLN A 92 -38.28 -4.74 9.44
C GLN A 92 -37.32 -5.89 9.78
N PHE A 93 -36.40 -6.21 8.88
CA PHE A 93 -35.31 -7.15 9.12
C PHE A 93 -34.44 -6.73 10.32
N GLY A 94 -33.92 -5.51 10.33
CA GLY A 94 -33.08 -5.00 11.42
C GLY A 94 -33.79 -4.85 12.76
N LYS A 95 -35.13 -4.73 12.77
CA LYS A 95 -35.96 -4.70 13.98
C LYS A 95 -36.28 -6.09 14.54
N LEU A 96 -36.56 -7.06 13.66
CA LEU A 96 -36.93 -8.43 14.04
C LEU A 96 -35.69 -9.30 14.31
N TYR A 97 -34.69 -9.21 13.44
CA TYR A 97 -33.59 -10.17 13.32
C TYR A 97 -32.19 -9.58 13.47
N GLY A 98 -31.99 -8.26 13.36
CA GLY A 98 -30.74 -7.61 13.78
C GLY A 98 -30.47 -7.74 15.29
N PRO A 99 -29.39 -7.16 15.86
CA PRO A 99 -29.19 -7.11 17.32
C PRO A 99 -30.22 -6.21 18.04
N ALA A 100 -30.19 -6.16 19.38
CA ALA A 100 -31.04 -5.24 20.13
C ALA A 100 -30.48 -3.80 20.12
N GLU A 101 -31.36 -2.80 20.23
CA GLU A 101 -30.97 -1.38 20.21
C GLU A 101 -29.95 -1.02 21.29
N SER A 102 -30.06 -1.66 22.46
CA SER A 102 -29.12 -1.53 23.58
C SER A 102 -27.70 -1.93 23.21
N ASP A 103 -27.58 -2.97 22.40
CA ASP A 103 -26.32 -3.67 22.15
C ASP A 103 -25.58 -2.96 21.02
N VAL A 104 -26.32 -2.55 19.98
CA VAL A 104 -25.82 -1.63 18.93
C VAL A 104 -25.39 -0.30 19.56
N ALA A 105 -26.20 0.29 20.45
CA ALA A 105 -25.83 1.53 21.14
C ALA A 105 -24.58 1.38 22.02
N ALA A 106 -24.37 0.22 22.65
CA ALA A 106 -23.16 -0.06 23.42
C ALA A 106 -21.91 -0.13 22.53
N VAL A 107 -21.98 -0.79 21.36
CA VAL A 107 -20.86 -0.83 20.40
C VAL A 107 -20.59 0.58 19.82
N VAL A 108 -21.61 1.34 19.44
CA VAL A 108 -21.47 2.72 18.94
C VAL A 108 -20.82 3.62 20.01
N ALA A 109 -21.27 3.55 21.25
CA ALA A 109 -20.70 4.32 22.36
C ALA A 109 -19.24 3.96 22.65
N TRP A 110 -18.86 2.67 22.52
CA TRP A 110 -17.49 2.21 22.68
C TRP A 110 -16.56 2.66 21.53
N LEU A 111 -17.02 2.63 20.29
CA LEU A 111 -16.28 3.22 19.16
C LEU A 111 -16.06 4.72 19.38
N GLN A 112 -17.11 5.44 19.76
CA GLN A 112 -17.04 6.87 20.05
C GLN A 112 -16.15 7.20 21.25
N SER A 113 -16.08 6.34 22.28
CA SER A 113 -15.19 6.57 23.44
C SER A 113 -13.71 6.42 23.10
N HIS A 114 -13.36 5.71 22.02
CA HIS A 114 -12.00 5.64 21.45
C HIS A 114 -11.78 6.71 20.37
N GLY A 115 -12.76 7.59 20.15
CA GLY A 115 -12.71 8.72 19.24
C GLY A 115 -12.95 8.38 17.78
N PHE A 116 -13.46 7.18 17.45
CA PHE A 116 -13.88 6.87 16.09
C PHE A 116 -15.12 7.69 15.72
N SER A 117 -15.18 8.13 14.47
CA SER A 117 -16.41 8.66 13.88
C SER A 117 -17.26 7.49 13.40
N VAL A 118 -18.49 7.36 13.89
CA VAL A 118 -19.46 6.38 13.40
C VAL A 118 -20.34 7.06 12.36
N ALA A 119 -20.31 6.59 11.11
CA ALA A 119 -21.00 7.20 9.99
C ALA A 119 -22.47 6.74 9.89
N ARG A 120 -22.69 5.42 9.93
CA ARG A 120 -24.04 4.80 9.94
C ARG A 120 -24.01 3.42 10.58
N VAL A 121 -25.17 2.97 11.04
CA VAL A 121 -25.48 1.54 11.21
C VAL A 121 -26.31 1.13 9.98
N SER A 122 -26.10 -0.06 9.42
CA SER A 122 -26.94 -0.53 8.31
C SER A 122 -28.41 -0.64 8.72
N ARG A 123 -29.34 -0.48 7.78
CA ARG A 123 -30.79 -0.53 8.02
C ARG A 123 -31.20 -1.92 8.54
N GLY A 124 -30.59 -2.97 7.98
CA GLY A 124 -30.68 -4.35 8.49
C GLY A 124 -29.92 -4.64 9.81
N LYS A 125 -29.13 -3.68 10.31
CA LYS A 125 -28.25 -3.79 11.50
C LYS A 125 -27.27 -4.97 11.47
N THR A 126 -26.79 -5.26 10.27
CA THR A 126 -25.75 -6.24 9.94
C THR A 126 -24.33 -5.68 10.11
N ALA A 127 -24.14 -4.36 10.04
CA ALA A 127 -22.84 -3.70 10.19
C ALA A 127 -22.94 -2.28 10.78
N ILE A 128 -21.81 -1.78 11.28
CA ILE A 128 -21.57 -0.38 11.66
C ILE A 128 -20.41 0.15 10.81
N GLU A 129 -20.64 1.22 10.07
CA GLU A 129 -19.61 1.92 9.28
C GLU A 129 -18.93 3.00 10.14
N PHE A 130 -17.59 2.94 10.25
CA PHE A 130 -16.82 3.84 11.10
C PHE A 130 -15.44 4.21 10.51
N SER A 131 -14.89 5.35 10.97
CA SER A 131 -13.63 5.92 10.50
C SER A 131 -12.76 6.39 11.68
N GLY A 132 -11.44 6.25 11.56
CA GLY A 132 -10.47 6.69 12.58
C GLY A 132 -9.03 6.45 12.13
N ASN A 133 -8.05 6.85 12.94
CA ASN A 133 -6.63 6.74 12.57
C ASN A 133 -5.96 5.46 13.10
N ALA A 134 -4.81 5.09 12.51
CA ALA A 134 -4.02 3.91 12.90
C ALA A 134 -3.71 3.82 14.41
N GLY A 135 -3.47 4.97 15.07
CA GLY A 135 -3.26 5.04 16.51
C GLY A 135 -4.51 4.70 17.34
N GLN A 136 -5.71 5.03 16.83
CA GLN A 136 -6.99 4.63 17.43
C GLN A 136 -7.28 3.15 17.18
N ILE A 137 -6.97 2.63 15.99
CA ILE A 137 -7.08 1.21 15.66
C ILE A 137 -6.25 0.38 16.66
N ARG A 138 -4.99 0.76 16.85
CA ARG A 138 -4.11 0.15 17.85
C ARG A 138 -4.61 0.29 19.29
N GLY A 139 -5.20 1.45 19.62
CA GLY A 139 -5.67 1.74 20.98
C GLY A 139 -6.94 0.98 21.38
N ALA A 140 -7.84 0.70 20.44
CA ALA A 140 -9.13 0.05 20.71
C ALA A 140 -9.19 -1.42 20.29
N PHE A 141 -8.53 -1.78 19.18
CA PHE A 141 -8.54 -3.14 18.62
C PHE A 141 -7.24 -3.90 18.87
N HIS A 142 -6.27 -3.31 19.57
CA HIS A 142 -4.99 -3.95 19.94
C HIS A 142 -4.16 -4.52 18.77
N THR A 143 -4.35 -3.99 17.55
CA THR A 143 -3.65 -4.41 16.32
C THR A 143 -3.04 -3.20 15.59
N GLU A 144 -1.86 -3.35 14.99
CA GLU A 144 -1.16 -2.28 14.26
C GLU A 144 -1.36 -2.42 12.74
N ILE A 145 -1.63 -1.31 12.04
CA ILE A 145 -1.61 -1.26 10.57
C ILE A 145 -0.19 -1.00 10.09
N HIS A 146 0.29 -1.80 9.14
CA HIS A 146 1.58 -1.61 8.49
C HIS A 146 1.46 -1.59 6.98
N THR A 147 2.44 -0.93 6.37
CA THR A 147 2.76 -1.05 4.94
C THR A 147 3.71 -2.24 4.74
N TYR A 148 3.45 -3.02 3.70
CA TYR A 148 4.13 -4.27 3.33
C TYR A 148 4.43 -4.26 1.83
N LEU A 149 5.49 -4.97 1.42
CA LEU A 149 5.78 -5.23 0.01
C LEU A 149 5.47 -6.69 -0.31
N VAL A 150 4.54 -6.93 -1.23
CA VAL A 150 4.05 -8.26 -1.64
C VAL A 150 4.11 -8.36 -3.17
N GLN A 151 4.82 -9.36 -3.68
CA GLN A 151 5.07 -9.58 -5.13
C GLN A 151 5.68 -8.39 -5.91
N GLY A 152 5.97 -7.26 -5.26
CA GLY A 152 6.46 -6.02 -5.86
C GLY A 152 5.51 -4.83 -5.69
N GLU A 153 4.29 -5.06 -5.19
CA GLU A 153 3.27 -4.05 -4.93
C GLU A 153 3.20 -3.69 -3.43
N GLU A 154 2.83 -2.44 -3.14
CA GLU A 154 2.72 -1.90 -1.78
C GLU A 154 1.30 -2.12 -1.24
N HIS A 155 1.22 -2.74 -0.06
CA HIS A 155 -0.03 -3.15 0.58
C HIS A 155 -0.12 -2.73 2.04
N HIS A 156 -1.32 -2.37 2.49
CA HIS A 156 -1.67 -2.10 3.87
C HIS A 156 -2.45 -3.26 4.47
N ALA A 157 -2.10 -3.65 5.70
CA ALA A 157 -2.81 -4.67 6.46
C ALA A 157 -2.56 -4.51 7.97
N ASN A 158 -3.43 -5.10 8.79
CA ASN A 158 -3.22 -5.25 10.23
C ASN A 158 -2.28 -6.45 10.52
N ASP A 159 -1.42 -6.36 11.53
CA ASP A 159 -0.38 -7.39 11.76
C ASP A 159 -0.81 -8.59 12.62
N ARG A 160 -2.00 -8.51 13.23
CA ARG A 160 -2.61 -9.56 14.07
C ARG A 160 -4.12 -9.39 14.17
N ASP A 161 -4.82 -10.42 14.62
CA ASP A 161 -6.26 -10.39 14.86
C ASP A 161 -6.70 -9.25 15.79
N PRO A 162 -7.77 -8.49 15.44
CA PRO A 162 -8.31 -7.46 16.31
C PRO A 162 -8.95 -8.04 17.57
N GLN A 163 -8.77 -7.35 18.70
CA GLN A 163 -9.37 -7.70 20.00
C GLN A 163 -10.43 -6.67 20.40
N ILE A 164 -11.39 -7.04 21.25
CA ILE A 164 -12.43 -6.13 21.77
C ILE A 164 -12.68 -6.37 23.27
N PRO A 165 -13.40 -5.48 23.98
CA PRO A 165 -13.86 -5.77 25.34
C PRO A 165 -14.77 -7.01 25.39
N ALA A 166 -14.56 -7.87 26.38
CA ALA A 166 -15.34 -9.11 26.56
C ALA A 166 -16.86 -8.91 26.52
N ALA A 167 -17.35 -7.77 27.01
CA ALA A 167 -18.77 -7.42 27.05
C ALA A 167 -19.41 -7.18 25.66
N LEU A 168 -18.63 -6.97 24.60
CA LEU A 168 -19.12 -6.73 23.24
C LEU A 168 -19.07 -7.99 22.34
N ALA A 169 -18.35 -9.03 22.73
CA ALA A 169 -18.28 -10.30 21.99
C ALA A 169 -19.64 -10.99 21.70
N PRO A 170 -20.72 -10.81 22.49
CA PRO A 170 -22.04 -11.34 22.12
C PRO A 170 -22.72 -10.65 20.92
N VAL A 171 -22.29 -9.43 20.54
CA VAL A 171 -22.91 -8.59 19.51
C VAL A 171 -21.98 -8.20 18.37
N VAL A 172 -20.66 -8.35 18.53
CA VAL A 172 -19.69 -8.13 17.44
C VAL A 172 -19.33 -9.47 16.80
N ALA A 173 -19.45 -9.54 15.47
CA ALA A 173 -19.04 -10.70 14.67
C ALA A 173 -17.57 -10.61 14.22
N GLY A 174 -17.08 -9.40 13.93
CA GLY A 174 -15.73 -9.16 13.44
C GLY A 174 -15.60 -7.77 12.81
N ILE A 175 -14.55 -7.58 12.03
CA ILE A 175 -14.28 -6.38 11.21
C ILE A 175 -13.86 -6.89 9.84
N THR A 176 -14.41 -6.34 8.75
CA THR A 176 -14.03 -6.76 7.39
C THR A 176 -12.69 -6.20 6.96
N ALA A 177 -11.97 -6.99 6.17
CA ALA A 177 -10.66 -6.74 5.58
C ALA A 177 -9.56 -6.26 6.57
N MET A 178 -9.63 -5.00 7.02
CA MET A 178 -8.54 -4.27 7.66
C MET A 178 -7.25 -4.23 6.81
N ASN A 179 -7.41 -4.35 5.48
CA ASN A 179 -6.34 -4.45 4.50
C ASN A 179 -6.73 -3.96 3.09
N ASP A 180 -5.77 -3.90 2.18
CA ASP A 180 -5.95 -3.55 0.75
C ASP A 180 -5.77 -4.72 -0.25
N PHE A 181 -5.86 -5.98 0.20
CA PHE A 181 -6.03 -7.12 -0.70
C PHE A 181 -7.47 -7.17 -1.23
N ARG A 182 -7.67 -6.76 -2.49
CA ARG A 182 -8.99 -6.59 -3.09
C ARG A 182 -9.51 -7.88 -3.74
N PRO A 183 -10.84 -8.12 -3.72
CA PRO A 183 -11.48 -9.16 -4.53
C PRO A 183 -11.20 -8.96 -6.03
N LYS A 184 -11.22 -10.04 -6.80
CA LYS A 184 -11.06 -10.00 -8.26
C LYS A 184 -12.39 -10.18 -8.99
N SER A 185 -12.43 -9.67 -10.21
CA SER A 185 -13.40 -10.05 -11.24
C SER A 185 -13.18 -11.51 -11.65
N TYR A 186 -14.23 -12.18 -12.11
CA TYR A 186 -14.14 -13.52 -12.72
C TYR A 186 -14.49 -13.43 -14.23
N SER A 187 -13.86 -12.49 -14.93
CA SER A 187 -14.01 -12.31 -16.37
C SER A 187 -12.69 -12.61 -17.09
N VAL A 188 -12.76 -13.30 -18.22
CA VAL A 188 -11.58 -13.57 -19.06
C VAL A 188 -11.67 -12.74 -20.33
N VAL A 189 -10.70 -11.83 -20.49
CA VAL A 189 -10.70 -10.79 -21.53
C VAL A 189 -9.78 -11.19 -22.68
N LEU A 190 -10.35 -11.30 -23.89
CA LEU A 190 -9.62 -11.64 -25.11
C LEU A 190 -9.02 -10.41 -25.83
N GLY A 191 -9.50 -9.22 -25.47
CA GLY A 191 -9.11 -7.94 -26.07
C GLY A 191 -10.05 -7.49 -27.19
N ARG A 192 -9.60 -6.55 -28.01
CA ARG A 192 -10.40 -5.91 -29.06
C ARG A 192 -10.42 -6.72 -30.36
N ALA A 193 -11.57 -6.69 -31.04
CA ALA A 193 -11.74 -7.18 -32.38
C ALA A 193 -12.51 -6.17 -33.25
N THR A 194 -12.13 -6.10 -34.53
CA THR A 194 -12.87 -5.34 -35.55
C THR A 194 -13.74 -6.30 -36.35
N TYR A 195 -15.05 -6.04 -36.38
CA TYR A 195 -16.01 -6.81 -37.14
C TYR A 195 -16.24 -6.21 -38.52
N GLU A 196 -15.69 -6.84 -39.56
CA GLU A 196 -15.61 -6.28 -40.91
C GLU A 196 -16.93 -6.47 -41.70
N LEU A 197 -17.74 -5.41 -41.77
CA LEU A 197 -19.09 -5.38 -42.36
C LEU A 197 -19.20 -5.78 -43.85
N ARG A 198 -18.08 -6.00 -44.55
CA ARG A 198 -18.04 -6.42 -45.98
C ARG A 198 -17.68 -7.89 -46.19
N THR A 199 -17.02 -8.52 -45.22
CA THR A 199 -16.57 -9.92 -45.26
C THR A 199 -17.27 -10.78 -44.21
N HIS A 200 -17.91 -10.12 -43.24
CA HIS A 200 -18.61 -10.68 -42.08
C HIS A 200 -17.67 -11.44 -41.13
N GLN A 201 -16.37 -11.10 -41.16
CA GLN A 201 -15.33 -11.70 -40.32
C GLN A 201 -15.07 -10.86 -39.07
N VAL A 202 -15.06 -11.50 -37.91
CA VAL A 202 -14.43 -10.97 -36.70
C VAL A 202 -12.92 -11.06 -36.90
N ARG A 203 -12.24 -9.91 -37.01
CA ARG A 203 -10.78 -9.82 -37.00
C ARG A 203 -10.34 -9.35 -35.62
N SER A 204 -9.91 -10.29 -34.77
CA SER A 204 -9.12 -9.94 -33.58
C SER A 204 -7.88 -9.15 -34.01
N GLU A 205 -7.49 -8.12 -33.24
CA GLU A 205 -6.23 -7.40 -33.47
C GLU A 205 -4.98 -8.29 -33.25
N TRP A 206 -5.17 -9.52 -32.75
CA TRP A 206 -4.16 -10.51 -32.38
C TRP A 206 -4.34 -11.85 -33.10
N THR A 207 -4.88 -11.83 -34.33
CA THR A 207 -5.31 -12.99 -35.15
C THR A 207 -4.54 -14.32 -35.01
N LEU A 208 -5.31 -15.40 -34.79
CA LEU A 208 -5.09 -16.71 -35.43
C LEU A 208 -6.40 -17.27 -36.02
N HIS A 209 -6.27 -18.23 -36.94
CA HIS A 209 -7.32 -18.83 -37.80
C HIS A 209 -8.20 -19.85 -37.05
N PRO A 210 -9.46 -20.14 -37.47
CA PRO A 210 -10.32 -19.45 -38.45
C PRO A 210 -11.76 -19.16 -37.95
N PHE A 211 -12.15 -17.88 -37.90
CA PHE A 211 -13.44 -17.38 -37.38
C PHE A 211 -13.60 -17.50 -35.87
N ALA A 212 -14.39 -16.59 -35.29
CA ALA A 212 -14.79 -16.60 -33.89
C ALA A 212 -16.26 -16.16 -33.80
N LEU A 213 -17.05 -16.89 -33.00
CA LEU A 213 -18.50 -16.86 -32.93
C LEU A 213 -18.95 -16.02 -31.73
N ALA A 214 -19.24 -14.75 -31.99
CA ALA A 214 -19.76 -13.85 -30.97
C ALA A 214 -21.22 -14.19 -30.64
N LEU A 215 -21.50 -14.66 -29.41
CA LEU A 215 -22.84 -14.96 -28.92
C LEU A 215 -23.61 -13.65 -28.66
N ALA A 216 -24.24 -13.11 -29.70
CA ALA A 216 -24.99 -11.86 -29.62
C ALA A 216 -26.28 -12.01 -28.78
N PRO A 217 -26.91 -10.91 -28.31
CA PRO A 217 -28.17 -10.97 -27.54
C PRO A 217 -29.31 -11.75 -28.20
N SER A 218 -29.40 -11.73 -29.53
CA SER A 218 -30.36 -12.53 -30.30
C SER A 218 -30.07 -14.03 -30.28
N ASP A 219 -28.80 -14.38 -30.17
CA ASP A 219 -28.28 -15.75 -30.25
C ASP A 219 -28.41 -16.41 -28.88
N PHE A 220 -28.09 -15.69 -27.81
CA PHE A 220 -28.42 -16.06 -26.43
C PHE A 220 -29.93 -16.30 -26.26
N ALA A 221 -30.77 -15.46 -26.88
CA ALA A 221 -32.22 -15.62 -26.87
C ALA A 221 -32.73 -16.85 -27.65
N VAL A 222 -31.93 -17.42 -28.55
CA VAL A 222 -32.18 -18.74 -29.15
C VAL A 222 -31.67 -19.87 -28.24
N GLN A 223 -30.45 -19.76 -27.70
CA GLN A 223 -29.83 -20.81 -26.86
C GLN A 223 -30.70 -21.18 -25.64
N TYR A 224 -31.27 -20.17 -24.96
CA TYR A 224 -32.01 -20.35 -23.70
C TYR A 224 -33.53 -20.05 -23.83
N ASP A 225 -34.08 -20.15 -25.04
CA ASP A 225 -35.49 -19.94 -25.42
C ASP A 225 -36.18 -18.70 -24.81
N LEU A 226 -35.55 -17.52 -24.95
CA LEU A 226 -36.16 -16.24 -24.51
C LEU A 226 -37.17 -15.69 -25.52
N ASN A 227 -37.07 -16.08 -26.80
CA ASN A 227 -37.88 -15.54 -27.87
C ASN A 227 -39.41 -15.68 -27.65
N PRO A 228 -39.95 -16.79 -27.12
CA PRO A 228 -41.37 -16.89 -26.75
C PRO A 228 -41.78 -15.95 -25.62
N LEU A 229 -40.87 -15.66 -24.69
CA LEU A 229 -41.11 -14.72 -23.58
C LEU A 229 -41.19 -13.28 -24.11
N TYR A 230 -40.21 -12.88 -24.92
CA TYR A 230 -40.20 -11.58 -25.59
C TYR A 230 -41.45 -11.38 -26.46
N GLY A 231 -41.86 -12.42 -27.21
CA GLY A 231 -43.09 -12.41 -28.01
C GLY A 231 -44.38 -12.31 -27.18
N ALA A 232 -44.34 -12.69 -25.90
CA ALA A 232 -45.43 -12.52 -24.94
C ALA A 232 -45.37 -11.17 -24.18
N GLY A 233 -44.38 -10.31 -24.46
CA GLY A 233 -44.14 -9.05 -23.74
C GLY A 233 -43.42 -9.22 -22.40
N ILE A 234 -42.87 -10.42 -22.12
CA ILE A 234 -42.08 -10.71 -20.92
C ILE A 234 -40.60 -10.49 -21.27
N ASN A 235 -40.06 -9.36 -20.85
CA ASN A 235 -38.73 -8.85 -21.21
C ASN A 235 -38.01 -8.17 -20.03
N GLY A 236 -38.55 -8.26 -18.81
CA GLY A 236 -38.04 -7.62 -17.60
C GLY A 236 -38.66 -6.25 -17.28
N ASP A 237 -39.63 -5.75 -18.08
CA ASP A 237 -40.25 -4.45 -17.80
C ASP A 237 -40.92 -4.41 -16.41
N GLY A 238 -40.81 -3.26 -15.76
CA GLY A 238 -41.20 -3.07 -14.35
C GLY A 238 -40.25 -3.67 -13.31
N VAL A 239 -39.23 -4.45 -13.68
CA VAL A 239 -38.24 -5.04 -12.77
C VAL A 239 -36.93 -4.25 -12.76
N THR A 240 -36.29 -4.16 -11.60
CA THR A 240 -34.95 -3.60 -11.43
C THR A 240 -33.95 -4.71 -11.08
N ILE A 241 -32.84 -4.76 -11.82
CA ILE A 241 -31.64 -5.57 -11.54
C ILE A 241 -30.58 -4.65 -10.93
N GLY A 242 -29.97 -5.08 -9.83
CA GLY A 242 -28.82 -4.42 -9.21
C GLY A 242 -27.52 -5.14 -9.58
N ILE A 243 -26.63 -4.46 -10.28
CA ILE A 243 -25.24 -4.90 -10.47
C ILE A 243 -24.41 -4.34 -9.32
N ILE A 244 -23.56 -5.14 -8.70
CA ILE A 244 -22.65 -4.72 -7.63
C ILE A 244 -21.23 -4.74 -8.19
N GLY A 245 -20.67 -3.56 -8.48
CA GLY A 245 -19.43 -3.40 -9.24
C GLY A 245 -18.33 -2.61 -8.52
N ALA A 246 -17.08 -2.88 -8.89
CA ALA A 246 -15.89 -2.20 -8.37
C ALA A 246 -15.44 -0.99 -9.22
N SER A 247 -16.03 -0.78 -10.41
CA SER A 247 -15.75 0.37 -11.29
C SER A 247 -17.05 1.07 -11.70
N ASN A 248 -16.94 2.35 -12.02
CA ASN A 248 -17.95 3.07 -12.78
C ASN A 248 -17.84 2.70 -14.28
N VAL A 249 -18.80 3.16 -15.10
CA VAL A 249 -18.84 2.99 -16.57
C VAL A 249 -19.34 4.27 -17.26
N ASP A 250 -19.13 4.42 -18.57
CA ASP A 250 -19.79 5.47 -19.36
C ASP A 250 -21.16 5.00 -19.88
N PRO A 251 -22.29 5.59 -19.45
CA PRO A 251 -23.62 5.23 -19.94
C PRO A 251 -23.80 5.45 -21.46
N ALA A 252 -22.96 6.25 -22.12
CA ALA A 252 -22.99 6.44 -23.57
C ALA A 252 -22.50 5.20 -24.33
N ILE A 253 -21.53 4.45 -23.78
CA ILE A 253 -21.02 3.20 -24.37
C ILE A 253 -22.07 2.10 -24.22
N VAL A 254 -22.68 1.98 -23.03
CA VAL A 254 -23.82 1.07 -22.79
C VAL A 254 -25.02 1.42 -23.69
N ALA A 255 -25.25 2.70 -24.00
CA ALA A 255 -26.25 3.11 -24.97
C ALA A 255 -25.87 2.73 -26.41
N ALA A 256 -24.58 2.74 -26.77
CA ALA A 256 -24.07 2.29 -28.07
C ALA A 256 -24.22 0.76 -28.23
N TYR A 257 -23.93 -0.05 -27.21
CA TYR A 257 -24.23 -1.49 -27.17
C TYR A 257 -25.69 -1.76 -27.51
N ARG A 258 -26.60 -1.09 -26.80
CA ARG A 258 -28.05 -1.26 -26.99
C ARG A 258 -28.49 -0.83 -28.39
N ALA A 259 -27.93 0.26 -28.92
CA ALA A 259 -28.20 0.71 -30.28
C ALA A 259 -27.68 -0.27 -31.35
N LEU A 260 -26.48 -0.82 -31.17
CA LEU A 260 -25.87 -1.80 -32.08
C LEU A 260 -26.73 -3.05 -32.19
N PHE A 261 -27.08 -3.66 -31.06
CA PHE A 261 -27.87 -4.91 -31.01
C PHE A 261 -29.39 -4.71 -31.10
N GLY A 262 -29.86 -3.50 -31.43
CA GLY A 262 -31.28 -3.20 -31.65
C GLY A 262 -32.16 -3.28 -30.40
N LEU A 263 -31.56 -3.21 -29.20
CA LEU A 263 -32.24 -3.28 -27.92
C LEU A 263 -32.98 -1.96 -27.61
N PRO A 264 -34.08 -1.98 -26.82
CA PRO A 264 -34.82 -0.78 -26.47
C PRO A 264 -33.93 0.27 -25.77
N ALA A 265 -34.01 1.54 -26.20
CA ALA A 265 -33.28 2.62 -25.56
C ALA A 265 -33.76 2.81 -24.11
N LYS A 266 -32.90 2.50 -23.14
CA LYS A 266 -33.16 2.63 -21.71
C LYS A 266 -31.87 3.06 -20.99
N ALA A 267 -32.01 3.95 -20.01
CA ALA A 267 -30.88 4.52 -19.29
C ALA A 267 -30.36 3.57 -18.20
N LEU A 268 -29.03 3.55 -18.03
CA LEU A 268 -28.36 3.01 -16.86
C LEU A 268 -28.49 3.98 -15.69
N ASN A 269 -28.83 3.47 -14.50
CA ASN A 269 -28.69 4.20 -13.25
C ASN A 269 -27.35 3.83 -12.59
N VAL A 270 -26.46 4.78 -12.35
CA VAL A 270 -25.25 4.55 -11.52
C VAL A 270 -25.54 5.04 -10.10
N VAL A 271 -25.32 4.19 -9.11
CA VAL A 271 -25.62 4.42 -7.69
C VAL A 271 -24.33 4.33 -6.88
N ILE A 272 -23.67 5.48 -6.73
CA ILE A 272 -22.43 5.58 -5.94
C ILE A 272 -22.77 5.65 -4.45
N ASP A 273 -22.03 4.89 -3.64
CA ASP A 273 -22.08 4.95 -2.18
C ASP A 273 -20.79 5.57 -1.63
N GLY A 274 -20.80 6.88 -1.35
CA GLY A 274 -19.63 7.61 -0.89
C GLY A 274 -18.86 8.27 -2.03
N GLN A 275 -17.60 7.89 -2.23
CA GLN A 275 -16.76 8.42 -3.33
C GLN A 275 -16.92 7.57 -4.59
N ASP A 276 -16.86 8.21 -5.75
CA ASP A 276 -16.88 7.56 -7.06
C ASP A 276 -15.57 6.77 -7.28
N PRO A 277 -15.61 5.46 -7.57
CA PRO A 277 -14.41 4.69 -7.94
C PRO A 277 -13.80 5.10 -9.29
N GLY A 278 -14.54 5.88 -10.10
CA GLY A 278 -14.17 6.24 -11.46
C GLY A 278 -14.10 5.03 -12.40
N LEU A 279 -13.52 5.24 -13.58
CA LEU A 279 -13.11 4.13 -14.45
C LEU A 279 -11.77 3.58 -13.93
N ASN A 280 -11.75 2.31 -13.52
CA ASN A 280 -10.54 1.65 -13.01
C ASN A 280 -10.32 0.27 -13.67
N GLY A 281 -9.42 -0.56 -13.12
CA GLY A 281 -9.09 -1.87 -13.69
C GLY A 281 -10.29 -2.83 -13.83
N ALA A 282 -11.35 -2.64 -13.02
CA ALA A 282 -12.57 -3.44 -13.07
C ALA A 282 -13.65 -2.89 -14.03
N ALA A 283 -13.31 -1.91 -14.89
CA ALA A 283 -14.27 -1.30 -15.82
C ALA A 283 -14.85 -2.32 -16.82
N LEU A 284 -14.03 -3.24 -17.35
CA LEU A 284 -14.48 -4.26 -18.31
C LEU A 284 -15.57 -5.18 -17.73
N GLU A 285 -15.39 -5.60 -16.47
CA GLU A 285 -16.39 -6.34 -15.70
C GLU A 285 -17.68 -5.53 -15.54
N SER A 286 -17.55 -4.25 -15.17
CA SER A 286 -18.70 -3.38 -14.94
C SER A 286 -19.48 -3.06 -16.24
N TYR A 287 -18.84 -3.14 -17.42
CA TYR A 287 -19.53 -3.14 -18.72
C TYR A 287 -20.21 -4.48 -19.00
N LEU A 288 -19.50 -5.61 -18.83
CA LEU A 288 -20.04 -6.97 -19.04
C LEU A 288 -21.34 -7.19 -18.26
N ASP A 289 -21.31 -6.97 -16.93
CA ASP A 289 -22.47 -7.12 -16.05
C ASP A 289 -23.68 -6.30 -16.54
N VAL A 290 -23.46 -5.02 -16.84
CA VAL A 290 -24.52 -4.06 -17.18
C VAL A 290 -25.09 -4.33 -18.57
N GLU A 291 -24.23 -4.60 -19.56
CA GLU A 291 -24.64 -4.84 -20.94
C GLU A 291 -25.35 -6.19 -21.08
N LEU A 292 -24.84 -7.25 -20.44
CA LEU A 292 -25.40 -8.59 -20.57
C LEU A 292 -26.69 -8.78 -19.76
N ALA A 293 -26.78 -8.27 -18.51
CA ALA A 293 -28.06 -8.23 -17.80
C ALA A 293 -29.09 -7.37 -18.55
N GLY A 294 -28.65 -6.24 -19.11
CA GLY A 294 -29.46 -5.37 -19.96
C GLY A 294 -29.85 -5.97 -21.32
N ALA A 295 -29.12 -6.97 -21.81
CA ALA A 295 -29.40 -7.68 -23.06
C ALA A 295 -30.44 -8.80 -22.87
N VAL A 296 -30.32 -9.55 -21.78
CA VAL A 296 -31.19 -10.69 -21.45
C VAL A 296 -32.51 -10.24 -20.83
N ALA A 297 -32.54 -9.09 -20.16
CA ALA A 297 -33.76 -8.41 -19.73
C ALA A 297 -33.88 -7.02 -20.39
N PRO A 298 -34.18 -6.94 -21.69
CA PRO A 298 -34.13 -5.68 -22.44
C PRO A 298 -35.17 -4.63 -22.00
N GLY A 299 -36.19 -5.03 -21.23
CA GLY A 299 -37.13 -4.15 -20.55
C GLY A 299 -36.74 -3.77 -19.11
N ALA A 300 -35.81 -4.47 -18.45
CA ALA A 300 -35.45 -4.22 -17.06
C ALA A 300 -34.73 -2.88 -16.83
N THR A 301 -34.77 -2.39 -15.60
CA THR A 301 -34.01 -1.23 -15.13
C THR A 301 -32.70 -1.74 -14.53
N ILE A 302 -31.55 -1.22 -14.99
CA ILE A 302 -30.25 -1.62 -14.45
C ILE A 302 -29.76 -0.51 -13.49
N ASN A 303 -29.48 -0.91 -12.25
CA ASN A 303 -28.82 -0.08 -11.23
C ASN A 303 -27.41 -0.63 -11.00
N LEU A 304 -26.37 0.08 -11.41
CA LEU A 304 -24.97 -0.24 -11.11
C LEU A 304 -24.58 0.41 -9.77
N TYR A 305 -24.50 -0.39 -8.70
CA TYR A 305 -24.06 0.03 -7.36
C TYR A 305 -22.54 -0.05 -7.24
N THR A 306 -21.89 1.03 -6.82
CA THR A 306 -20.43 1.12 -6.73
C THR A 306 -19.96 1.98 -5.55
N SER A 307 -18.71 1.81 -5.13
CA SER A 307 -18.00 2.69 -4.21
C SER A 307 -16.50 2.63 -4.51
N ALA A 308 -15.78 3.72 -4.29
CA ALA A 308 -14.32 3.65 -4.17
C ALA A 308 -13.91 2.75 -2.98
N ASP A 309 -12.77 2.08 -3.12
CA ASP A 309 -12.08 1.43 -2.00
C ASP A 309 -11.58 2.46 -0.99
N SER A 310 -11.46 2.04 0.27
CA SER A 310 -10.67 2.74 1.28
C SER A 310 -9.31 2.05 1.46
N ALA A 311 -8.44 2.62 2.30
CA ALA A 311 -7.15 1.99 2.64
C ALA A 311 -7.29 0.66 3.40
N LEU A 312 -8.46 0.34 3.97
CA LEU A 312 -8.67 -0.86 4.80
C LEU A 312 -10.00 -1.60 4.55
N GLU A 313 -10.88 -1.08 3.69
CA GLU A 313 -12.17 -1.67 3.33
C GLU A 313 -12.37 -1.63 1.82
N SER A 314 -13.03 -2.64 1.25
CA SER A 314 -13.32 -2.64 -0.19
C SER A 314 -14.63 -1.91 -0.51
N GLY A 315 -14.58 -1.09 -1.56
CA GLY A 315 -15.74 -0.46 -2.17
C GLY A 315 -16.78 -1.46 -2.64
N LEU A 316 -16.37 -2.68 -3.01
CA LEU A 316 -17.30 -3.74 -3.38
C LEU A 316 -18.15 -4.23 -2.19
N ASN A 317 -17.58 -4.31 -0.99
CA ASN A 317 -18.33 -4.62 0.24
C ASN A 317 -19.32 -3.48 0.56
N LEU A 318 -18.88 -2.23 0.42
CA LEU A 318 -19.72 -1.04 0.65
C LEU A 318 -20.87 -0.95 -0.37
N ALA A 319 -20.61 -1.27 -1.64
CA ALA A 319 -21.61 -1.35 -2.71
C ALA A 319 -22.61 -2.50 -2.50
N ALA A 320 -22.15 -3.68 -2.09
CA ALA A 320 -23.01 -4.83 -1.79
C ALA A 320 -23.96 -4.54 -0.62
N LEU A 321 -23.42 -4.01 0.48
CA LEU A 321 -24.20 -3.59 1.63
C LEU A 321 -25.23 -2.52 1.22
N ARG A 322 -24.84 -1.56 0.38
CA ARG A 322 -25.74 -0.52 -0.13
C ARG A 322 -26.85 -1.09 -1.02
N ALA A 323 -26.56 -2.02 -1.93
CA ALA A 323 -27.56 -2.59 -2.84
C ALA A 323 -28.67 -3.36 -2.11
N VAL A 324 -28.32 -4.02 -1.00
CA VAL A 324 -29.27 -4.73 -0.12
C VAL A 324 -29.98 -3.78 0.85
N ASP A 325 -29.29 -2.77 1.40
CA ASP A 325 -29.94 -1.77 2.25
C ASP A 325 -30.83 -0.79 1.45
N ASP A 326 -30.57 -0.50 0.16
CA ASP A 326 -31.45 0.38 -0.65
C ASP A 326 -32.77 -0.30 -1.02
N ASP A 327 -32.81 -1.64 -1.15
CA ASP A 327 -34.02 -2.43 -1.39
C ASP A 327 -34.81 -2.00 -2.65
N GLN A 328 -34.10 -1.55 -3.69
CA GLN A 328 -34.67 -1.07 -4.96
C GLN A 328 -34.62 -2.08 -6.11
N ALA A 329 -33.90 -3.20 -5.93
CA ALA A 329 -33.66 -4.21 -6.95
C ALA A 329 -34.21 -5.58 -6.50
N ALA A 330 -35.03 -6.22 -7.33
CA ALA A 330 -35.61 -7.53 -7.04
C ALA A 330 -34.67 -8.69 -7.44
N VAL A 331 -33.63 -8.38 -8.21
CA VAL A 331 -32.53 -9.29 -8.57
C VAL A 331 -31.22 -8.54 -8.33
N LEU A 332 -30.21 -9.22 -7.81
CA LEU A 332 -28.83 -8.74 -7.67
C LEU A 332 -27.89 -9.67 -8.44
N SER A 333 -26.82 -9.10 -9.02
CA SER A 333 -25.66 -9.85 -9.54
C SER A 333 -24.37 -9.28 -8.95
N THR A 334 -23.41 -10.15 -8.66
CA THR A 334 -22.00 -9.75 -8.48
C THR A 334 -21.08 -10.74 -9.16
N SER A 335 -20.21 -10.18 -10.00
CA SER A 335 -19.31 -10.91 -10.89
C SER A 335 -17.86 -10.87 -10.39
N TYR A 336 -17.73 -11.08 -9.08
CA TYR A 336 -16.48 -10.94 -8.35
C TYR A 336 -16.36 -12.01 -7.27
N GLY A 337 -15.14 -12.23 -6.78
CA GLY A 337 -14.95 -13.00 -5.57
C GLY A 337 -13.54 -13.04 -5.04
N ASN A 338 -13.41 -13.89 -4.03
CA ASN A 338 -12.17 -14.33 -3.42
C ASN A 338 -12.40 -15.73 -2.85
N CYS A 339 -11.34 -16.51 -2.75
CA CYS A 339 -11.31 -17.84 -2.15
C CYS A 339 -11.95 -17.85 -0.76
N GLU A 340 -12.85 -18.80 -0.48
CA GLU A 340 -13.49 -18.99 0.83
C GLU A 340 -12.46 -19.09 1.98
N GLN A 341 -11.34 -19.77 1.71
CA GLN A 341 -10.23 -19.93 2.65
C GLN A 341 -9.50 -18.60 2.93
N PHE A 342 -9.48 -17.66 1.99
CA PHE A 342 -8.77 -16.37 2.08
C PHE A 342 -9.60 -15.24 2.71
N LEU A 343 -10.92 -15.31 2.66
CA LEU A 343 -11.79 -14.33 3.33
C LEU A 343 -11.79 -14.47 4.86
N GLY A 344 -11.52 -15.68 5.35
CA GLY A 344 -11.61 -16.02 6.78
C GLY A 344 -13.01 -15.81 7.37
N SER A 345 -13.15 -16.06 8.67
CA SER A 345 -14.45 -16.06 9.35
C SER A 345 -15.25 -14.75 9.14
N ALA A 346 -14.59 -13.59 9.24
CA ALA A 346 -15.25 -12.29 9.12
C ALA A 346 -15.67 -11.97 7.67
N GLY A 347 -14.82 -12.24 6.67
CA GLY A 347 -15.15 -12.01 5.26
C GLY A 347 -16.26 -12.94 4.77
N ASN A 348 -16.19 -14.23 5.13
CA ASN A 348 -17.24 -15.20 4.84
C ASN A 348 -18.57 -14.81 5.52
N GLN A 349 -18.53 -14.40 6.80
CA GLN A 349 -19.73 -13.98 7.52
C GLN A 349 -20.36 -12.69 6.96
N PHE A 350 -19.57 -11.75 6.43
CA PHE A 350 -20.11 -10.56 5.77
C PHE A 350 -21.00 -10.94 4.58
N TRP A 351 -20.47 -11.69 3.60
CA TRP A 351 -21.22 -12.07 2.41
C TRP A 351 -22.42 -12.95 2.74
N ALA A 352 -22.28 -13.90 3.67
CA ALA A 352 -23.41 -14.69 4.15
C ALA A 352 -24.53 -13.82 4.77
N ALA A 353 -24.19 -12.81 5.58
CA ALA A 353 -25.18 -11.92 6.20
C ALA A 353 -25.86 -10.97 5.20
N VAL A 354 -25.13 -10.49 4.18
CA VAL A 354 -25.66 -9.65 3.10
C VAL A 354 -26.66 -10.43 2.25
N TRP A 355 -26.31 -11.65 1.80
CA TRP A 355 -27.21 -12.48 1.00
C TRP A 355 -28.41 -13.01 1.80
N GLU A 356 -28.24 -13.30 3.09
CA GLU A 356 -29.36 -13.69 3.97
C GLU A 356 -30.37 -12.55 4.17
N GLN A 357 -29.88 -11.32 4.28
CA GLN A 357 -30.73 -10.13 4.31
C GLN A 357 -31.46 -9.96 2.97
N ALA A 358 -30.76 -10.07 1.84
CA ALA A 358 -31.34 -10.02 0.49
C ALA A 358 -32.46 -11.07 0.31
N ALA A 359 -32.21 -12.33 0.68
CA ALA A 359 -33.19 -13.42 0.58
C ALA A 359 -34.44 -13.19 1.43
N ALA A 360 -34.31 -12.61 2.63
CA ALA A 360 -35.45 -12.25 3.49
C ALA A 360 -36.24 -11.01 3.00
N GLN A 361 -35.60 -10.16 2.19
CA GLN A 361 -36.19 -9.01 1.51
C GLN A 361 -36.78 -9.38 0.12
N GLY A 362 -36.70 -10.65 -0.29
CA GLY A 362 -37.22 -11.11 -1.58
C GLY A 362 -36.30 -10.83 -2.78
N GLN A 363 -35.09 -10.33 -2.54
CA GLN A 363 -34.09 -10.04 -3.56
C GLN A 363 -33.33 -11.33 -3.93
N THR A 364 -33.38 -11.73 -5.21
CA THR A 364 -32.67 -12.92 -5.70
C THR A 364 -31.24 -12.57 -6.07
N SER A 365 -30.24 -13.12 -5.37
CA SER A 365 -28.83 -12.73 -5.54
C SER A 365 -28.03 -13.79 -6.28
N PHE A 366 -27.62 -13.49 -7.52
CA PHE A 366 -26.71 -14.32 -8.32
C PHE A 366 -25.25 -13.92 -8.06
N VAL A 367 -24.38 -14.92 -7.99
CA VAL A 367 -22.95 -14.75 -7.76
C VAL A 367 -22.18 -15.71 -8.66
N SER A 368 -21.22 -15.21 -9.43
CA SER A 368 -20.38 -16.06 -10.27
C SER A 368 -19.54 -17.04 -9.41
N ALA A 369 -19.44 -18.30 -9.86
CA ALA A 369 -18.81 -19.37 -9.09
C ALA A 369 -17.27 -19.24 -9.03
N GLY A 370 -16.67 -18.63 -10.06
CA GLY A 370 -15.23 -18.47 -10.22
C GLY A 370 -14.72 -19.09 -11.53
N ASP A 371 -13.48 -18.74 -11.90
CA ASP A 371 -12.87 -19.08 -13.19
C ASP A 371 -11.61 -19.97 -13.05
N GLY A 372 -11.35 -20.51 -11.85
CA GLY A 372 -10.21 -21.38 -11.55
C GLY A 372 -10.51 -22.88 -11.59
N GLY A 373 -11.64 -23.29 -12.17
CA GLY A 373 -12.16 -24.66 -12.09
C GLY A 373 -12.31 -25.13 -10.65
N SER A 374 -11.87 -26.35 -10.36
CA SER A 374 -11.82 -26.91 -9.00
C SER A 374 -10.81 -26.24 -8.04
N ALA A 375 -10.03 -25.26 -8.51
CA ALA A 375 -8.88 -24.64 -7.82
C ALA A 375 -9.07 -23.14 -7.55
N GLY A 376 -10.27 -22.70 -7.13
CA GLY A 376 -10.66 -21.28 -6.95
C GLY A 376 -9.90 -20.44 -5.91
N CYS A 377 -8.75 -20.93 -5.41
CA CYS A 377 -7.79 -20.19 -4.58
C CYS A 377 -6.45 -19.94 -5.29
N ASP A 378 -6.14 -20.66 -6.38
CA ASP A 378 -5.01 -20.37 -7.25
C ASP A 378 -5.33 -19.26 -8.26
N ASN A 379 -4.31 -18.51 -8.66
CA ASN A 379 -4.48 -17.34 -9.54
C ASN A 379 -4.60 -17.77 -11.00
N PHE A 380 -5.80 -17.69 -11.57
CA PHE A 380 -6.09 -18.09 -12.96
C PHE A 380 -5.55 -17.11 -14.02
N ASP A 381 -5.26 -15.85 -13.65
CA ASP A 381 -4.71 -14.82 -14.54
C ASP A 381 -3.28 -15.11 -15.09
N ILE A 382 -2.59 -16.15 -14.60
CA ILE A 382 -1.20 -16.45 -14.96
C ILE A 382 -1.03 -17.91 -15.42
N PRO A 383 -0.14 -18.20 -16.40
CA PRO A 383 0.11 -19.57 -16.84
C PRO A 383 0.78 -20.41 -15.74
N GLN A 384 -0.02 -21.18 -15.01
CA GLN A 384 0.42 -22.09 -13.96
C GLN A 384 -0.49 -23.32 -13.83
N VAL A 385 -0.03 -24.30 -13.05
CA VAL A 385 -0.85 -25.40 -12.53
C VAL A 385 -1.32 -25.05 -11.12
N ALA A 386 -2.41 -25.66 -10.67
CA ALA A 386 -2.92 -25.52 -9.31
C ALA A 386 -1.92 -26.03 -8.27
N GLN A 387 -1.78 -25.29 -7.17
CA GLN A 387 -0.77 -25.48 -6.12
C GLN A 387 -1.38 -25.58 -4.72
N GLN A 388 -2.57 -25.02 -4.49
CA GLN A 388 -3.18 -24.91 -3.16
C GLN A 388 -4.16 -26.05 -2.83
N GLY A 389 -4.75 -26.68 -3.85
CA GLY A 389 -5.76 -27.73 -3.69
C GLY A 389 -7.17 -27.22 -3.94
N LEU A 390 -8.18 -28.00 -3.55
CA LEU A 390 -9.59 -27.69 -3.83
C LEU A 390 -10.02 -26.39 -3.13
N GLY A 391 -10.73 -25.53 -3.86
CA GLY A 391 -11.20 -24.25 -3.34
C GLY A 391 -12.30 -23.62 -4.18
N VAL A 392 -13.20 -22.87 -3.53
CA VAL A 392 -14.39 -22.24 -4.12
C VAL A 392 -14.47 -20.76 -3.73
N SER A 393 -15.23 -19.96 -4.49
CA SER A 393 -15.50 -18.55 -4.17
C SER A 393 -16.33 -18.43 -2.88
N GLY A 394 -15.79 -17.73 -1.87
CA GLY A 394 -16.49 -17.47 -0.60
C GLY A 394 -17.64 -16.47 -0.70
N PHE A 395 -17.75 -15.73 -1.82
CA PHE A 395 -18.93 -14.92 -2.13
C PHE A 395 -20.08 -15.81 -2.58
N SER A 396 -19.75 -16.91 -3.28
CA SER A 396 -20.66 -17.83 -3.97
C SER A 396 -21.02 -19.06 -3.10
N SER A 397 -20.17 -19.47 -2.17
CA SER A 397 -20.37 -20.69 -1.37
C SER A 397 -21.46 -20.60 -0.29
N THR A 398 -22.02 -19.42 -0.04
CA THR A 398 -23.13 -19.26 0.91
C THR A 398 -24.40 -20.00 0.43
N PRO A 399 -25.29 -20.45 1.33
CA PRO A 399 -26.60 -21.02 0.97
C PRO A 399 -27.68 -19.95 0.68
N TRP A 400 -27.29 -18.68 0.55
CA TRP A 400 -28.22 -17.54 0.47
C TRP A 400 -28.16 -16.76 -0.85
N ASN A 401 -27.23 -17.14 -1.72
CA ASN A 401 -27.14 -16.73 -3.12
C ASN A 401 -27.59 -17.87 -4.04
N ILE A 402 -27.57 -17.63 -5.35
CA ILE A 402 -27.54 -18.65 -6.37
C ILE A 402 -26.15 -18.58 -7.02
N SER A 403 -25.39 -19.66 -6.93
CA SER A 403 -24.05 -19.78 -7.51
C SER A 403 -24.18 -20.11 -9.00
N VAL A 404 -23.62 -19.28 -9.88
CA VAL A 404 -23.69 -19.47 -11.33
C VAL A 404 -22.32 -19.85 -11.88
N GLY A 405 -22.21 -21.08 -12.39
CA GLY A 405 -21.01 -21.61 -13.05
C GLY A 405 -20.98 -21.32 -14.55
N GLY A 406 -20.07 -21.98 -15.25
CA GLY A 406 -19.78 -21.71 -16.66
C GLY A 406 -19.86 -22.94 -17.57
N THR A 407 -20.61 -22.83 -18.67
CA THR A 407 -20.60 -23.77 -19.79
C THR A 407 -19.86 -23.20 -21.00
N ASP A 408 -19.41 -24.10 -21.88
CA ASP A 408 -18.96 -23.83 -23.23
C ASP A 408 -19.77 -24.73 -24.20
N PHE A 409 -19.77 -24.42 -25.49
CA PHE A 409 -20.46 -25.24 -26.48
C PHE A 409 -19.71 -26.54 -26.75
N PHE A 410 -20.47 -27.61 -27.01
CA PHE A 410 -19.95 -28.93 -27.35
C PHE A 410 -20.23 -29.30 -28.79
N TYR A 411 -19.17 -29.66 -29.51
CA TYR A 411 -19.21 -30.10 -30.90
C TYR A 411 -18.62 -31.52 -30.99
N SER A 412 -19.36 -32.46 -31.59
CA SER A 412 -18.94 -33.85 -31.68
C SER A 412 -17.67 -34.05 -32.54
N THR A 413 -17.37 -33.08 -33.39
CA THR A 413 -16.17 -33.01 -34.26
C THR A 413 -14.97 -32.29 -33.65
N PHE A 414 -14.94 -32.04 -32.32
CA PHE A 414 -13.84 -31.30 -31.66
C PHE A 414 -12.42 -31.81 -31.98
N ASN A 415 -12.27 -33.13 -32.23
CA ASN A 415 -11.01 -33.79 -32.60
C ASN A 415 -11.06 -34.42 -34.01
N ASP A 416 -11.87 -33.85 -34.92
CA ASP A 416 -11.89 -34.17 -36.35
C ASP A 416 -11.18 -33.05 -37.14
N THR A 417 -11.12 -33.20 -38.45
CA THR A 417 -10.65 -32.20 -39.41
C THR A 417 -11.50 -30.93 -39.40
N ALA A 418 -10.88 -29.78 -39.66
CA ALA A 418 -11.57 -28.50 -39.84
C ALA A 418 -12.70 -28.53 -40.89
N ALA A 419 -12.66 -29.45 -41.86
CA ALA A 419 -13.75 -29.65 -42.82
C ALA A 419 -15.00 -30.27 -42.18
N ALA A 420 -14.85 -31.22 -41.26
CA ALA A 420 -15.96 -31.79 -40.50
C ALA A 420 -16.51 -30.77 -39.48
N GLN A 421 -15.62 -30.06 -38.79
CA GLN A 421 -15.98 -28.99 -37.85
C GLN A 421 -16.82 -27.89 -38.52
N ASN A 422 -16.39 -27.37 -39.68
CA ASN A 422 -17.17 -26.38 -40.43
C ASN A 422 -18.55 -26.91 -40.87
N VAL A 423 -18.70 -28.21 -41.13
CA VAL A 423 -20.00 -28.82 -41.47
C VAL A 423 -20.91 -28.93 -40.24
N GLU A 424 -20.39 -29.32 -39.08
CA GLU A 424 -21.18 -29.36 -37.83
C GLU A 424 -21.62 -27.96 -37.39
N LEU A 425 -20.67 -27.00 -37.38
CA LEU A 425 -20.90 -25.59 -37.07
C LEU A 425 -21.99 -24.99 -37.97
N ALA A 426 -21.97 -25.24 -39.28
CA ALA A 426 -22.98 -24.78 -40.22
C ALA A 426 -24.39 -25.39 -40.01
N THR A 427 -24.56 -26.38 -39.11
CA THR A 427 -25.89 -26.84 -38.69
C THR A 427 -26.47 -26.08 -37.51
N PHE A 428 -25.64 -25.38 -36.74
CA PHE A 428 -26.01 -24.58 -35.57
C PHE A 428 -25.98 -23.08 -35.88
N TRP A 429 -24.98 -22.63 -36.65
CA TRP A 429 -24.71 -21.22 -36.91
C TRP A 429 -24.88 -20.89 -38.40
N ASN A 430 -25.48 -19.73 -38.67
CA ASN A 430 -25.44 -19.09 -39.97
C ASN A 430 -24.06 -18.46 -40.17
N LEU A 431 -23.11 -19.21 -40.75
CA LEU A 431 -21.75 -18.75 -41.01
C LEU A 431 -21.66 -17.64 -42.10
N THR A 432 -22.77 -17.26 -42.72
CA THR A 432 -22.84 -16.17 -43.72
C THR A 432 -24.11 -15.32 -43.54
N PRO A 433 -24.24 -14.55 -42.44
CA PRO A 433 -25.37 -13.65 -42.24
C PRO A 433 -25.39 -12.53 -43.29
N THR A 434 -26.55 -11.92 -43.54
CA THR A 434 -26.73 -10.90 -44.60
C THR A 434 -27.24 -9.55 -44.10
N THR A 435 -27.45 -9.43 -42.79
CA THR A 435 -27.84 -8.24 -42.02
C THR A 435 -27.08 -8.29 -40.70
N LEU A 436 -26.56 -7.17 -40.20
CA LEU A 436 -25.59 -7.19 -39.10
C LEU A 436 -25.77 -6.01 -38.10
N PRO A 437 -25.70 -6.28 -36.78
CA PRO A 437 -25.78 -7.61 -36.17
C PRO A 437 -27.14 -8.26 -36.44
N ALA A 438 -27.19 -9.59 -36.43
CA ALA A 438 -28.43 -10.35 -36.58
C ALA A 438 -28.31 -11.68 -35.86
N ASN A 439 -29.46 -12.34 -35.69
CA ASN A 439 -29.53 -13.69 -35.19
C ASN A 439 -28.70 -14.63 -36.06
N SER A 440 -27.57 -15.08 -35.52
CA SER A 440 -26.63 -15.99 -36.17
C SER A 440 -26.84 -17.44 -35.73
N LEU A 441 -27.45 -17.67 -34.55
CA LEU A 441 -27.74 -19.00 -34.04
C LEU A 441 -29.09 -19.52 -34.56
N LEU A 442 -29.06 -20.66 -35.24
CA LEU A 442 -30.24 -21.26 -35.90
C LEU A 442 -31.09 -22.12 -34.96
N LYS A 443 -30.47 -22.65 -33.89
CA LYS A 443 -31.05 -23.55 -32.88
C LYS A 443 -30.06 -23.66 -31.69
N PRO A 444 -30.48 -24.04 -30.47
CA PRO A 444 -29.56 -24.30 -29.37
C PRO A 444 -28.45 -25.29 -29.71
N VAL A 445 -27.25 -25.03 -29.19
CA VAL A 445 -26.07 -25.92 -29.24
C VAL A 445 -26.01 -26.74 -27.95
N PRO A 446 -25.60 -28.03 -27.98
CA PRO A 446 -25.23 -28.75 -26.77
C PRO A 446 -24.12 -28.04 -25.99
N GLU A 447 -24.10 -28.21 -24.67
CA GLU A 447 -23.16 -27.56 -23.76
C GLU A 447 -22.28 -28.60 -23.04
N GLN A 448 -21.09 -28.17 -22.64
CA GLN A 448 -20.13 -28.86 -21.76
C GLN A 448 -19.69 -27.89 -20.64
N PRO A 449 -19.10 -28.34 -19.51
CA PRO A 449 -18.43 -27.45 -18.59
C PRO A 449 -17.30 -26.70 -19.31
N TRP A 450 -17.22 -25.39 -19.10
CA TRP A 450 -16.15 -24.58 -19.67
C TRP A 450 -14.81 -24.93 -19.02
N ASN A 451 -13.82 -25.37 -19.81
CA ASN A 451 -12.52 -25.82 -19.31
C ASN A 451 -11.45 -25.73 -20.41
N HIS A 452 -10.45 -24.85 -20.24
CA HIS A 452 -9.35 -24.70 -21.20
C HIS A 452 -8.46 -25.93 -21.31
N ALA A 453 -8.10 -26.51 -20.16
CA ALA A 453 -7.05 -27.51 -20.06
C ALA A 453 -7.50 -28.89 -20.58
N PHE A 454 -8.72 -29.31 -20.24
CA PHE A 454 -9.21 -30.66 -20.52
C PHE A 454 -10.60 -30.72 -21.19
N GLY A 455 -11.23 -29.58 -21.50
CA GLY A 455 -12.49 -29.54 -22.26
C GLY A 455 -12.38 -30.14 -23.66
N PHE A 456 -13.52 -30.51 -24.26
CA PHE A 456 -13.56 -31.01 -25.64
C PHE A 456 -13.50 -29.84 -26.63
N ASN A 457 -12.32 -29.23 -26.74
CA ASN A 457 -12.15 -27.91 -27.35
C ASN A 457 -11.71 -28.00 -28.82
N LEU A 458 -12.45 -27.34 -29.72
CA LEU A 458 -12.17 -27.26 -31.17
C LEU A 458 -10.72 -26.86 -31.49
N SER A 459 -10.20 -25.85 -30.79
CA SER A 459 -8.91 -25.21 -31.06
C SER A 459 -7.69 -26.07 -30.66
N THR A 460 -7.86 -27.00 -29.71
CA THR A 460 -6.77 -27.85 -29.17
C THR A 460 -6.98 -29.35 -29.41
N GLY A 461 -8.14 -29.75 -29.95
CA GLY A 461 -8.57 -31.16 -29.98
C GLY A 461 -8.79 -31.76 -28.58
N GLY A 462 -8.91 -30.90 -27.55
CA GLY A 462 -8.96 -31.29 -26.14
C GLY A 462 -7.62 -31.71 -25.52
N VAL A 463 -6.48 -31.36 -26.14
CA VAL A 463 -5.14 -31.77 -25.67
C VAL A 463 -4.50 -30.69 -24.80
N PHE A 464 -4.30 -31.00 -23.51
CA PHE A 464 -3.55 -30.17 -22.57
C PHE A 464 -2.07 -30.01 -22.97
N SER A 465 -1.51 -28.81 -22.78
CA SER A 465 -0.09 -28.51 -23.00
C SER A 465 0.64 -28.19 -21.69
N SER A 466 1.63 -29.01 -21.33
CA SER A 466 2.50 -28.78 -20.16
C SER A 466 3.39 -27.54 -20.28
N ASP A 467 3.62 -27.07 -21.51
CA ASP A 467 4.54 -25.96 -21.79
C ASP A 467 3.84 -24.59 -21.65
N ASN A 468 2.50 -24.57 -21.59
CA ASN A 468 1.68 -23.40 -21.28
C ASN A 468 0.50 -23.83 -20.39
N PRO A 469 0.74 -24.15 -19.10
CA PRO A 469 -0.29 -24.62 -18.20
C PRO A 469 -1.30 -23.52 -17.88
N THR A 470 -2.56 -23.92 -17.69
CA THR A 470 -3.67 -23.03 -17.33
C THR A 470 -4.64 -23.76 -16.39
N ILE A 471 -5.32 -23.01 -15.54
CA ILE A 471 -6.41 -23.48 -14.66
C ILE A 471 -7.76 -22.81 -15.00
N VAL A 472 -7.84 -22.10 -16.13
CA VAL A 472 -9.06 -21.38 -16.55
C VAL A 472 -10.18 -22.36 -16.88
N ALA A 473 -11.22 -22.38 -16.06
CA ALA A 473 -12.39 -23.25 -16.16
C ALA A 473 -13.53 -22.76 -15.23
N GLY A 474 -14.78 -23.10 -15.54
CA GLY A 474 -15.93 -22.76 -14.69
C GLY A 474 -15.86 -23.45 -13.33
N SER A 475 -15.76 -22.67 -12.25
CA SER A 475 -15.57 -23.20 -10.90
C SER A 475 -16.80 -23.88 -10.31
N GLY A 476 -16.53 -24.82 -9.40
CA GLY A 476 -17.51 -25.61 -8.66
C GLY A 476 -16.81 -26.55 -7.68
N GLY A 477 -17.60 -27.30 -6.92
CA GLY A 477 -17.13 -28.13 -5.79
C GLY A 477 -17.78 -27.77 -4.47
N ALA A 478 -17.31 -28.38 -3.39
CA ALA A 478 -17.88 -28.24 -2.05
C ALA A 478 -17.30 -27.05 -1.26
N SER A 479 -18.16 -26.33 -0.52
CA SER A 479 -17.74 -25.43 0.57
C SER A 479 -17.04 -26.23 1.67
N GLY A 480 -15.90 -25.74 2.19
CA GLY A 480 -15.03 -26.54 3.04
C GLY A 480 -14.04 -25.80 3.94
N CYS A 481 -14.01 -24.46 3.94
CA CYS A 481 -13.13 -23.66 4.78
C CYS A 481 -13.75 -22.32 5.19
N THR A 482 -14.99 -22.33 5.71
CA THR A 482 -15.62 -21.10 6.24
C THR A 482 -14.86 -20.52 7.44
N ALA A 483 -14.09 -21.35 8.14
CA ALA A 483 -12.99 -20.98 9.03
C ALA A 483 -11.80 -21.95 8.84
N GLY A 484 -10.56 -21.49 9.08
CA GLY A 484 -9.36 -22.34 8.98
C GLY A 484 -8.05 -21.66 9.38
N VAL A 485 -7.11 -22.44 9.92
CA VAL A 485 -5.78 -22.00 10.37
C VAL A 485 -4.74 -22.20 9.26
N LEU A 486 -3.93 -21.17 8.99
CA LEU A 486 -2.81 -21.26 8.05
C LEU A 486 -1.55 -21.90 8.66
N ALA A 487 -0.78 -22.58 7.81
CA ALA A 487 0.60 -22.99 8.09
C ALA A 487 1.60 -21.91 7.63
N SER A 488 2.83 -21.98 8.13
CA SER A 488 3.90 -21.02 7.82
C SER A 488 4.41 -21.07 6.36
N SER A 489 3.90 -21.99 5.53
CA SER A 489 4.19 -22.08 4.09
C SER A 489 3.26 -21.22 3.22
N GLY A 490 2.21 -20.62 3.79
CA GLY A 490 1.09 -20.04 3.04
C GLY A 490 0.03 -21.08 2.63
N SER A 491 0.29 -22.37 2.83
CA SER A 491 -0.69 -23.45 2.77
C SER A 491 -1.52 -23.49 4.06
N PHE A 492 -2.66 -24.18 4.09
CA PHE A 492 -3.45 -24.35 5.33
C PHE A 492 -2.89 -25.44 6.24
N ALA A 493 -2.93 -25.19 7.56
CA ALA A 493 -2.65 -26.17 8.60
C ALA A 493 -3.89 -27.00 8.94
N SER A 494 -5.07 -26.36 8.91
CA SER A 494 -6.38 -27.01 8.94
C SER A 494 -7.46 -26.07 8.41
N CYS A 495 -8.39 -26.61 7.61
CA CYS A 495 -9.71 -26.00 7.40
C CYS A 495 -10.72 -26.68 8.34
N SER A 496 -11.70 -25.93 8.83
CA SER A 496 -12.70 -26.41 9.79
C SER A 496 -14.11 -25.97 9.37
N GLY A 497 -14.77 -26.83 8.60
CA GLY A 497 -16.16 -26.68 8.19
C GLY A 497 -16.36 -25.91 6.87
N GLY A 498 -17.43 -26.25 6.16
CA GLY A 498 -18.04 -25.44 5.12
C GLY A 498 -19.36 -24.84 5.62
N TYR A 499 -20.16 -24.26 4.72
CA TYR A 499 -21.60 -24.06 4.99
C TYR A 499 -22.32 -25.42 4.94
N SER A 500 -23.21 -25.71 5.89
CA SER A 500 -24.04 -26.93 5.84
C SER A 500 -24.84 -27.03 4.54
N LYS A 501 -25.03 -28.23 4.01
CA LYS A 501 -25.87 -28.50 2.84
C LYS A 501 -27.31 -28.05 3.12
N PRO A 502 -27.81 -26.97 2.50
CA PRO A 502 -29.16 -26.48 2.76
C PRO A 502 -30.16 -27.52 2.26
N ALA A 503 -31.24 -27.74 3.01
CA ALA A 503 -32.13 -28.88 2.76
C ALA A 503 -32.87 -28.85 1.40
N TRP A 504 -32.91 -27.70 0.70
CA TRP A 504 -33.37 -27.64 -0.70
C TRP A 504 -32.36 -28.25 -1.69
N GLN A 505 -31.07 -28.31 -1.36
CA GLN A 505 -30.01 -28.90 -2.19
C GLN A 505 -30.07 -30.43 -2.08
N THR A 506 -31.04 -31.01 -2.78
CA THR A 506 -31.30 -32.45 -2.88
C THR A 506 -31.76 -32.79 -4.30
N GLY A 507 -31.53 -34.02 -4.77
CA GLY A 507 -31.92 -34.43 -6.12
C GLY A 507 -31.05 -35.57 -6.67
N SER A 508 -31.19 -35.86 -7.97
CA SER A 508 -30.24 -36.72 -8.69
C SER A 508 -28.87 -36.05 -8.74
N GLY A 509 -27.80 -36.81 -8.56
CA GLY A 509 -26.41 -36.34 -8.67
C GLY A 509 -25.87 -35.55 -7.46
N VAL A 510 -26.73 -34.91 -6.66
CA VAL A 510 -26.31 -34.13 -5.48
C VAL A 510 -25.51 -35.01 -4.48
N PRO A 511 -24.28 -34.64 -4.11
CA PRO A 511 -23.48 -35.35 -3.11
C PRO A 511 -24.14 -35.49 -1.73
N ALA A 512 -23.77 -36.54 -0.98
CA ALA A 512 -24.24 -36.82 0.38
C ALA A 512 -23.17 -36.54 1.45
N ASP A 513 -22.41 -35.47 1.28
CA ASP A 513 -21.27 -35.04 2.11
C ASP A 513 -21.61 -34.04 3.24
N GLY A 514 -22.77 -33.39 3.16
CA GLY A 514 -23.31 -32.51 4.21
C GLY A 514 -22.91 -31.03 4.12
N VAL A 515 -22.23 -30.59 3.04
CA VAL A 515 -21.81 -29.19 2.83
C VAL A 515 -22.35 -28.59 1.52
N ARG A 516 -22.51 -27.26 1.44
CA ARG A 516 -23.03 -26.56 0.24
C ARG A 516 -22.13 -26.81 -0.97
N ASP A 517 -22.68 -27.45 -2.01
CA ASP A 517 -22.01 -27.64 -3.30
C ASP A 517 -22.28 -26.49 -4.26
N LEU A 518 -21.32 -26.20 -5.13
CA LEU A 518 -21.38 -25.21 -6.20
C LEU A 518 -21.10 -25.87 -7.57
N PRO A 519 -21.57 -25.27 -8.69
CA PRO A 519 -22.54 -24.16 -8.75
C PRO A 519 -23.98 -24.69 -8.55
N ASP A 520 -24.98 -23.81 -8.43
CA ASP A 520 -26.38 -24.25 -8.44
C ASP A 520 -26.89 -24.52 -9.87
N ILE A 521 -26.41 -23.72 -10.83
CA ILE A 521 -26.74 -23.71 -12.27
C ILE A 521 -25.55 -23.12 -13.04
N SER A 522 -25.48 -23.32 -14.36
CA SER A 522 -24.49 -22.68 -15.24
C SER A 522 -25.13 -22.08 -16.48
N LEU A 523 -24.51 -21.04 -17.05
CA LEU A 523 -24.80 -20.57 -18.40
C LEU A 523 -23.48 -20.40 -19.17
N PHE A 524 -23.57 -20.16 -20.47
CA PHE A 524 -22.41 -19.98 -21.33
C PHE A 524 -21.48 -18.90 -20.77
N ALA A 525 -20.19 -19.25 -20.68
CA ALA A 525 -19.12 -18.48 -20.05
C ALA A 525 -17.82 -18.51 -20.88
N ALA A 526 -17.87 -19.04 -22.10
CA ALA A 526 -16.63 -19.29 -22.85
C ALA A 526 -15.98 -18.02 -23.42
N ASP A 527 -14.68 -18.16 -23.63
CA ASP A 527 -13.70 -17.14 -23.99
C ASP A 527 -12.83 -17.65 -25.15
N ASN A 528 -13.46 -18.05 -26.25
CA ASN A 528 -12.81 -18.55 -27.47
C ASN A 528 -12.06 -19.89 -27.33
N ALA A 529 -12.19 -20.65 -26.24
CA ALA A 529 -11.66 -22.02 -26.17
C ALA A 529 -12.27 -22.92 -27.27
N ASN A 530 -13.59 -22.84 -27.48
CA ASN A 530 -14.32 -23.38 -28.64
C ASN A 530 -14.70 -22.29 -29.65
N ASP A 531 -13.78 -21.36 -29.94
CA ASP A 531 -13.96 -20.28 -30.94
C ASP A 531 -15.26 -19.48 -30.77
N SER A 532 -15.78 -19.34 -29.54
CA SER A 532 -17.01 -18.63 -29.22
C SER A 532 -16.90 -17.84 -27.91
N PHE A 533 -17.55 -16.68 -27.83
CA PHE A 533 -17.35 -15.67 -26.76
C PHE A 533 -18.50 -14.63 -26.73
N TYR A 534 -18.61 -13.80 -25.68
CA TYR A 534 -19.56 -12.67 -25.68
C TYR A 534 -18.97 -11.38 -26.28
N PRO A 535 -19.69 -10.68 -27.18
CA PRO A 535 -19.34 -9.33 -27.60
C PRO A 535 -19.83 -8.29 -26.56
N ILE A 536 -18.95 -7.39 -26.12
CA ILE A 536 -19.30 -6.20 -25.30
C ILE A 536 -18.69 -4.92 -25.87
N CYS A 537 -19.10 -3.77 -25.35
CA CYS A 537 -18.56 -2.44 -25.64
C CYS A 537 -17.91 -1.87 -24.38
N ALA A 538 -16.69 -1.34 -24.45
CA ALA A 538 -16.01 -0.77 -23.28
C ALA A 538 -15.14 0.48 -23.56
N PHE A 539 -14.76 0.68 -24.82
CA PHE A 539 -13.97 1.82 -25.28
C PHE A 539 -14.83 2.82 -26.06
N SER A 540 -14.44 4.09 -26.08
CA SER A 540 -15.23 5.19 -26.67
C SER A 540 -15.45 5.12 -28.18
N ASP A 541 -14.74 4.21 -28.87
CA ASP A 541 -14.87 3.90 -30.30
C ASP A 541 -15.39 2.47 -30.55
N ASP A 542 -15.79 1.72 -29.51
CA ASP A 542 -16.53 0.47 -29.68
C ASP A 542 -17.99 0.75 -30.10
N CYS A 543 -18.58 -0.22 -30.80
CA CYS A 543 -20.01 -0.29 -31.09
C CYS A 543 -20.61 0.88 -31.89
N ILE A 544 -19.74 1.72 -32.45
CA ILE A 544 -20.01 2.74 -33.47
C ILE A 544 -19.61 2.15 -34.84
N PRO A 545 -20.54 1.89 -35.77
CA PRO A 545 -20.19 1.41 -37.11
C PRO A 545 -19.51 2.48 -37.98
N ASP A 546 -18.46 2.10 -38.70
CA ASP A 546 -17.70 2.96 -39.62
C ASP A 546 -17.43 2.28 -40.99
N GLU A 547 -16.45 2.78 -41.77
CA GLU A 547 -16.11 2.21 -43.09
C GLU A 547 -15.22 0.95 -43.01
N GLU A 548 -14.56 0.71 -41.88
CA GLU A 548 -13.68 -0.44 -41.60
C GLU A 548 -14.49 -1.60 -40.98
N GLY A 549 -15.46 -1.29 -40.12
CA GLY A 549 -16.35 -2.27 -39.51
C GLY A 549 -17.16 -1.73 -38.33
N VAL A 550 -17.19 -2.50 -37.25
CA VAL A 550 -17.54 -2.03 -35.90
C VAL A 550 -16.59 -2.71 -34.89
N ARG A 551 -16.10 -1.96 -33.90
CA ARG A 551 -15.18 -2.51 -32.88
C ARG A 551 -15.96 -3.03 -31.68
N ILE A 552 -15.51 -4.16 -31.13
CA ILE A 552 -16.07 -4.82 -29.94
C ILE A 552 -14.93 -5.38 -29.09
N VAL A 553 -15.20 -5.66 -27.82
CA VAL A 553 -14.35 -6.48 -26.96
C VAL A 553 -14.91 -7.90 -26.90
N GLY A 554 -14.04 -8.90 -26.97
CA GLY A 554 -14.39 -10.29 -26.71
C GLY A 554 -14.11 -10.68 -25.26
N ILE A 555 -15.10 -11.27 -24.59
CA ILE A 555 -15.02 -11.61 -23.16
C ILE A 555 -15.78 -12.91 -22.84
N GLY A 556 -15.37 -13.57 -21.76
CA GLY A 556 -16.04 -14.71 -21.14
C GLY A 556 -15.82 -14.70 -19.62
N GLY A 557 -15.82 -15.89 -19.01
CA GLY A 557 -15.78 -16.09 -17.57
C GLY A 557 -17.16 -16.29 -16.95
N THR A 558 -17.21 -16.83 -15.73
CA THR A 558 -18.47 -17.00 -14.97
C THR A 558 -19.12 -15.66 -14.60
N SER A 559 -18.38 -14.57 -14.73
CA SER A 559 -18.92 -13.21 -14.71
C SER A 559 -19.85 -12.86 -15.87
N ALA A 560 -19.84 -13.64 -16.95
CA ALA A 560 -20.86 -13.49 -17.99
C ALA A 560 -22.16 -14.26 -17.62
N SER A 561 -22.04 -15.43 -16.99
CA SER A 561 -23.20 -16.27 -16.67
C SER A 561 -24.06 -15.70 -15.53
N SER A 562 -23.46 -15.08 -14.49
CA SER A 562 -24.19 -14.44 -13.39
C SER A 562 -25.17 -13.33 -13.83
N PRO A 563 -24.75 -12.26 -14.54
CA PRO A 563 -25.64 -11.18 -14.99
C PRO A 563 -26.64 -11.65 -16.06
N ALA A 564 -26.25 -12.60 -16.91
CA ALA A 564 -27.16 -13.24 -17.85
C ALA A 564 -28.31 -13.94 -17.10
N MET A 565 -28.00 -14.74 -16.08
CA MET A 565 -29.01 -15.39 -15.26
C MET A 565 -29.86 -14.40 -14.44
N ALA A 566 -29.26 -13.31 -13.95
CA ALA A 566 -30.00 -12.21 -13.32
C ALA A 566 -31.02 -11.58 -14.30
N GLY A 567 -30.67 -11.50 -15.59
CA GLY A 567 -31.59 -11.14 -16.66
C GLY A 567 -32.76 -12.13 -16.81
N ILE A 568 -32.48 -13.44 -16.88
CA ILE A 568 -33.52 -14.48 -16.94
C ILE A 568 -34.46 -14.38 -15.72
N MET A 569 -33.89 -14.17 -14.53
CA MET A 569 -34.66 -13.99 -13.30
C MET A 569 -35.54 -12.73 -13.31
N ALA A 570 -35.13 -11.66 -13.98
CA ALA A 570 -36.00 -10.50 -14.17
C ALA A 570 -37.25 -10.82 -15.02
N LEU A 571 -37.17 -11.78 -15.95
CA LEU A 571 -38.33 -12.28 -16.69
C LEU A 571 -39.30 -13.06 -15.79
N ILE A 572 -38.76 -13.87 -14.88
CA ILE A 572 -39.54 -14.56 -13.83
C ILE A 572 -40.21 -13.53 -12.91
N ASN A 573 -39.45 -12.56 -12.41
CA ASN A 573 -39.93 -11.55 -11.47
C ASN A 573 -40.99 -10.61 -12.09
N GLN A 574 -40.93 -10.33 -13.40
CA GLN A 574 -41.97 -9.55 -14.09
C GLN A 574 -43.34 -10.23 -14.00
N LYS A 575 -43.38 -11.57 -13.99
CA LYS A 575 -44.61 -12.36 -13.97
C LYS A 575 -45.07 -12.74 -12.56
N TYR A 576 -44.13 -12.98 -11.65
CA TYR A 576 -44.40 -13.57 -10.32
C TYR A 576 -44.05 -12.69 -9.12
N GLY A 577 -43.50 -11.49 -9.34
CA GLY A 577 -42.93 -10.63 -8.30
C GLY A 577 -41.55 -11.11 -7.82
N PRO A 578 -40.92 -10.44 -6.85
CA PRO A 578 -39.65 -10.88 -6.26
C PRO A 578 -39.78 -12.28 -5.62
N GLN A 579 -38.72 -13.10 -5.69
CA GLN A 579 -38.75 -14.52 -5.29
C GLN A 579 -37.78 -14.89 -4.15
N GLY A 580 -36.92 -13.98 -3.69
CA GLY A 580 -35.93 -14.27 -2.66
C GLY A 580 -34.88 -15.30 -3.09
N GLN A 581 -34.60 -16.27 -2.23
CA GLN A 581 -33.71 -17.40 -2.51
C GLN A 581 -34.40 -18.40 -3.46
N ALA A 582 -34.17 -18.19 -4.76
CA ALA A 582 -34.74 -19.00 -5.84
C ALA A 582 -34.39 -20.49 -5.78
N ASN A 583 -33.34 -20.92 -5.07
CA ASN A 583 -32.98 -22.33 -4.94
C ASN A 583 -34.05 -23.19 -4.24
N PHE A 584 -34.94 -22.59 -3.43
CA PHE A 584 -36.15 -23.26 -2.92
C PHE A 584 -37.12 -23.71 -4.03
N THR A 585 -37.00 -23.14 -5.24
CA THR A 585 -37.81 -23.48 -6.43
C THR A 585 -37.00 -24.27 -7.47
N LEU A 586 -35.74 -23.89 -7.72
CA LEU A 586 -34.91 -24.49 -8.78
C LEU A 586 -34.66 -25.99 -8.59
N TYR A 587 -34.25 -26.43 -7.39
CA TYR A 587 -33.99 -27.85 -7.12
C TYR A 587 -35.27 -28.73 -7.23
N PRO A 588 -36.42 -28.34 -6.65
CA PRO A 588 -37.70 -29.01 -6.92
C PRO A 588 -38.11 -29.02 -8.41
N LEU A 589 -37.85 -27.96 -9.16
CA LEU A 589 -38.11 -27.94 -10.60
C LEU A 589 -37.26 -28.97 -11.35
N ALA A 590 -35.98 -29.12 -11.01
CA ALA A 590 -35.10 -30.10 -11.66
C ALA A 590 -35.59 -31.55 -11.47
N ALA A 591 -36.20 -31.89 -10.33
CA ALA A 591 -36.75 -33.23 -10.12
C ALA A 591 -38.15 -33.43 -10.73
N GLN A 592 -39.05 -32.45 -10.61
CA GLN A 592 -40.44 -32.60 -11.07
C GLN A 592 -40.61 -32.30 -12.57
N HIS A 593 -39.78 -31.41 -13.10
CA HIS A 593 -39.81 -30.88 -14.46
C HIS A 593 -38.38 -30.78 -15.04
N PRO A 594 -37.59 -31.86 -15.11
CA PRO A 594 -36.18 -31.83 -15.53
C PRO A 594 -35.95 -31.17 -16.89
N SER A 595 -36.94 -31.19 -17.80
CA SER A 595 -36.87 -30.49 -19.09
C SER A 595 -36.81 -28.95 -18.99
N VAL A 596 -36.87 -28.38 -17.78
CA VAL A 596 -36.56 -26.96 -17.52
C VAL A 596 -35.06 -26.69 -17.66
N PHE A 597 -34.23 -27.72 -17.50
CA PHE A 597 -32.78 -27.64 -17.51
C PHE A 597 -32.19 -28.42 -18.70
N HIS A 598 -31.09 -27.91 -19.26
CA HIS A 598 -30.24 -28.66 -20.17
C HIS A 598 -29.16 -29.37 -19.32
N ASP A 599 -29.36 -30.66 -19.12
CA ASP A 599 -28.48 -31.57 -18.36
C ASP A 599 -27.12 -31.72 -19.07
N ILE A 600 -26.03 -31.24 -18.46
CA ILE A 600 -24.68 -31.27 -19.05
C ILE A 600 -23.91 -32.48 -18.51
N ALA A 601 -23.89 -33.57 -19.28
CA ALA A 601 -23.43 -34.88 -18.82
C ALA A 601 -22.06 -35.35 -19.38
N ILE A 602 -21.19 -34.42 -19.78
CA ILE A 602 -19.90 -34.71 -20.43
C ILE A 602 -18.77 -33.77 -19.98
N SER A 603 -17.51 -34.24 -19.98
CA SER A 603 -16.32 -33.50 -19.54
C SER A 603 -16.31 -33.19 -18.02
N SER A 604 -15.55 -32.18 -17.57
CA SER A 604 -15.32 -31.84 -16.16
C SER A 604 -14.78 -30.41 -15.99
N ASN A 605 -14.79 -29.84 -14.78
CA ASN A 605 -14.02 -28.63 -14.44
C ASN A 605 -12.68 -28.94 -13.72
N ASN A 606 -12.16 -30.16 -13.90
CA ASN A 606 -10.85 -30.57 -13.37
C ASN A 606 -9.73 -29.72 -14.02
N VAL A 607 -8.71 -29.36 -13.24
CA VAL A 607 -7.58 -28.53 -13.71
C VAL A 607 -6.22 -29.19 -13.41
N PRO A 608 -5.15 -28.90 -14.17
CA PRO A 608 -3.83 -29.49 -13.94
C PRO A 608 -3.22 -28.98 -12.63
N CYS A 609 -2.47 -29.84 -11.93
CA CYS A 609 -1.94 -29.53 -10.59
C CYS A 609 -0.50 -29.99 -10.36
N GLN A 610 0.17 -29.35 -9.40
CA GLN A 610 1.52 -29.72 -8.97
C GLN A 610 1.50 -31.00 -8.14
N ARG A 611 2.28 -32.02 -8.55
CA ARG A 611 2.47 -33.25 -7.78
C ARG A 611 2.91 -32.94 -6.34
N GLY A 612 2.04 -33.24 -5.37
CA GLY A 612 2.26 -33.02 -3.95
C GLY A 612 1.25 -32.06 -3.29
N THR A 613 0.54 -31.28 -4.09
CA THR A 613 -0.60 -30.45 -3.67
C THR A 613 -1.75 -31.31 -3.11
N PRO A 614 -2.49 -30.85 -2.07
CA PRO A 614 -3.67 -31.55 -1.57
C PRO A 614 -4.68 -31.87 -2.67
N SER A 615 -5.27 -33.08 -2.63
CA SER A 615 -6.23 -33.59 -3.62
C SER A 615 -5.73 -33.68 -5.08
N CYS A 616 -4.44 -33.43 -5.35
CA CYS A 616 -3.83 -33.58 -6.67
C CYS A 616 -3.46 -35.06 -6.94
N ALA A 617 -4.05 -35.67 -7.98
CA ALA A 617 -3.88 -37.08 -8.31
C ALA A 617 -3.45 -37.29 -9.77
N LEU A 618 -2.75 -38.39 -10.06
CA LEU A 618 -2.49 -38.80 -11.45
C LEU A 618 -3.76 -39.46 -12.01
N SER A 619 -4.36 -38.88 -13.04
CA SER A 619 -5.53 -39.50 -13.68
C SER A 619 -5.12 -40.72 -14.51
N THR A 620 -5.93 -41.78 -14.40
CA THR A 620 -5.85 -43.00 -15.22
C THR A 620 -7.18 -43.29 -15.93
N LEU A 621 -8.05 -42.28 -16.04
CA LEU A 621 -9.33 -42.38 -16.74
C LEU A 621 -9.10 -42.23 -18.25
N ASN A 622 -10.00 -42.80 -19.06
CA ASN A 622 -9.85 -42.83 -20.52
C ASN A 622 -10.52 -41.60 -21.16
N ASP A 623 -10.02 -40.43 -20.80
CA ASP A 623 -10.47 -39.10 -21.23
C ASP A 623 -9.26 -38.17 -21.46
N ASN A 624 -9.50 -36.85 -21.63
CA ASN A 624 -8.46 -35.85 -21.86
C ASN A 624 -7.49 -35.65 -20.68
N THR A 625 -7.83 -36.11 -19.47
CA THR A 625 -6.97 -36.01 -18.27
C THR A 625 -5.92 -37.12 -18.18
N ASN A 626 -6.03 -38.18 -19.00
CA ASN A 626 -5.26 -39.41 -18.89
C ASN A 626 -3.73 -39.17 -18.85
N GLY A 627 -3.08 -39.61 -17.76
CA GLY A 627 -1.64 -39.47 -17.59
C GLY A 627 -1.16 -38.11 -17.07
N PHE A 628 -2.06 -37.15 -16.86
CA PHE A 628 -1.77 -35.86 -16.23
C PHE A 628 -2.09 -35.86 -14.72
N TYR A 629 -1.45 -34.96 -13.99
CA TYR A 629 -1.83 -34.67 -12.60
C TYR A 629 -2.97 -33.66 -12.61
N THR A 630 -4.14 -34.08 -12.10
CA THR A 630 -5.35 -33.25 -12.05
C THR A 630 -5.86 -33.07 -10.62
N LEU A 631 -6.44 -31.90 -10.39
CA LEU A 631 -7.11 -31.51 -9.17
C LEU A 631 -8.62 -31.47 -9.42
N GLY A 632 -9.37 -32.05 -8.48
CA GLY A 632 -10.77 -32.39 -8.69
C GLY A 632 -10.93 -33.72 -9.44
N GLN A 633 -12.09 -34.34 -9.21
CA GLN A 633 -12.67 -35.38 -10.08
C GLN A 633 -14.16 -35.03 -10.29
N TYR A 634 -14.43 -33.75 -10.49
CA TYR A 634 -15.76 -33.17 -10.68
C TYR A 634 -16.16 -33.32 -12.16
N TYR A 635 -16.51 -34.56 -12.50
CA TYR A 635 -17.04 -34.91 -13.81
C TYR A 635 -18.50 -34.51 -13.93
N ALA A 636 -18.86 -34.02 -15.11
CA ALA A 636 -20.23 -33.67 -15.42
C ALA A 636 -21.09 -34.94 -15.55
N GLY A 637 -22.36 -34.88 -15.15
CA GLY A 637 -23.18 -36.06 -14.86
C GLY A 637 -24.64 -35.94 -15.30
N ALA A 638 -25.49 -36.84 -14.81
CA ALA A 638 -26.92 -36.82 -15.10
C ALA A 638 -27.72 -36.28 -13.89
N GLY A 639 -28.22 -35.06 -14.00
CA GLY A 639 -28.79 -34.28 -12.91
C GLY A 639 -27.79 -33.28 -12.36
N TYR A 640 -27.68 -33.17 -11.03
CA TYR A 640 -26.75 -32.23 -10.41
C TYR A 640 -25.30 -32.72 -10.48
N ASP A 641 -24.35 -31.85 -10.81
CA ASP A 641 -22.92 -32.09 -10.59
C ASP A 641 -22.13 -30.85 -10.12
N GLN A 642 -20.91 -31.09 -9.64
CA GLN A 642 -20.00 -30.06 -9.11
C GLN A 642 -19.22 -29.29 -10.20
N ALA A 643 -19.59 -29.43 -11.47
CA ALA A 643 -19.02 -28.69 -12.61
C ALA A 643 -20.04 -27.71 -13.25
N THR A 644 -21.33 -28.06 -13.28
CA THR A 644 -22.39 -27.25 -13.90
C THR A 644 -23.68 -27.12 -13.08
N GLY A 645 -23.73 -27.70 -11.88
CA GLY A 645 -24.88 -27.61 -10.99
C GLY A 645 -26.05 -28.40 -11.56
N LEU A 646 -27.24 -27.82 -11.58
CA LEU A 646 -28.43 -28.36 -12.27
C LEU A 646 -28.37 -28.20 -13.80
N GLY A 647 -27.27 -27.66 -14.35
CA GLY A 647 -27.09 -27.36 -15.77
C GLY A 647 -27.57 -25.95 -16.17
N SER A 648 -27.78 -25.75 -17.48
CA SER A 648 -28.32 -24.49 -18.04
C SER A 648 -29.85 -24.53 -18.15
N VAL A 649 -30.52 -23.42 -18.47
CA VAL A 649 -32.00 -23.33 -18.40
C VAL A 649 -32.70 -23.03 -19.72
N ASP A 650 -33.80 -23.72 -19.98
CA ASP A 650 -34.85 -23.28 -20.91
C ASP A 650 -35.71 -22.25 -20.16
N ALA A 651 -35.55 -20.97 -20.50
CA ALA A 651 -36.23 -19.89 -19.78
C ALA A 651 -37.75 -19.90 -19.98
N ALA A 652 -38.24 -20.36 -21.14
CA ALA A 652 -39.67 -20.46 -21.43
C ALA A 652 -40.34 -21.54 -20.59
N LEU A 653 -39.69 -22.70 -20.43
CA LEU A 653 -40.14 -23.78 -19.56
C LEU A 653 -39.95 -23.44 -18.08
N LEU A 654 -38.85 -22.78 -17.70
CA LEU A 654 -38.64 -22.24 -16.35
C LEU A 654 -39.81 -21.32 -15.94
N LEU A 655 -40.12 -20.32 -16.76
CA LEU A 655 -41.21 -19.38 -16.53
C LEU A 655 -42.61 -20.03 -16.60
N LYS A 656 -42.77 -21.10 -17.39
CA LYS A 656 -44.02 -21.86 -17.48
C LYS A 656 -44.29 -22.69 -16.23
N TYR A 657 -43.26 -23.32 -15.68
CA TYR A 657 -43.37 -24.28 -14.58
C TYR A 657 -43.03 -23.71 -13.20
N TRP A 658 -42.52 -22.48 -13.10
CA TRP A 658 -42.13 -21.81 -11.85
C TRP A 658 -43.11 -22.00 -10.67
N THR A 659 -44.41 -22.00 -10.94
CA THR A 659 -45.48 -22.18 -9.94
C THR A 659 -46.31 -23.45 -10.12
N SER A 660 -45.80 -24.48 -10.81
CA SER A 660 -46.49 -25.78 -10.99
C SER A 660 -46.06 -26.88 -10.02
N LEU A 661 -45.06 -26.62 -9.18
CA LEU A 661 -44.57 -27.56 -8.17
C LEU A 661 -45.71 -28.15 -7.31
N GLN A 662 -45.69 -29.47 -7.14
CA GLN A 662 -46.61 -30.21 -6.29
C GLN A 662 -45.80 -30.99 -5.26
N PHE A 663 -45.90 -30.61 -3.99
CA PHE A 663 -45.21 -31.29 -2.91
C PHE A 663 -46.13 -32.27 -2.19
N THR A 664 -45.70 -33.52 -2.06
CA THR A 664 -46.44 -34.57 -1.36
C THR A 664 -46.40 -34.31 0.16
N PRO A 665 -47.53 -34.17 0.87
CA PRO A 665 -47.53 -33.93 2.31
C PRO A 665 -46.80 -35.02 3.09
N THR A 666 -45.97 -34.61 4.06
CA THR A 666 -45.26 -35.53 4.96
C THR A 666 -45.77 -35.45 6.40
N THR A 667 -45.41 -36.45 7.19
CA THR A 667 -45.52 -36.43 8.65
C THR A 667 -44.18 -36.81 9.26
N THR A 668 -43.49 -35.83 9.82
CA THR A 668 -42.28 -36.04 10.62
C THR A 668 -42.66 -36.53 12.01
N THR A 669 -41.93 -37.52 12.51
CA THR A 669 -42.00 -38.05 13.88
C THR A 669 -40.64 -37.94 14.53
N LEU A 670 -40.61 -37.73 15.85
CA LEU A 670 -39.41 -37.70 16.66
C LEU A 670 -39.62 -38.56 17.90
N SER A 671 -38.64 -39.41 18.18
CA SER A 671 -38.47 -40.12 19.45
C SER A 671 -37.06 -39.89 19.96
N LEU A 672 -36.92 -39.62 21.26
CA LEU A 672 -35.65 -39.47 21.96
C LEU A 672 -35.66 -40.43 23.15
N SER A 673 -34.60 -41.21 23.33
CA SER A 673 -34.49 -42.16 24.43
C SER A 673 -33.04 -42.29 24.91
N PRO A 674 -32.73 -41.98 26.20
CA PRO A 674 -33.63 -41.44 27.23
C PRO A 674 -34.05 -39.97 26.99
N THR A 675 -35.13 -39.52 27.62
CA THR A 675 -35.52 -38.09 27.65
C THR A 675 -35.02 -37.34 28.89
N SER A 676 -34.60 -38.04 29.94
CA SER A 676 -33.93 -37.44 31.11
C SER A 676 -32.63 -38.19 31.38
N PHE A 677 -31.52 -37.46 31.38
CA PHE A 677 -30.17 -38.02 31.42
C PHE A 677 -29.16 -36.97 31.89
N THR A 678 -27.89 -37.38 32.03
CA THR A 678 -26.76 -36.49 32.29
C THR A 678 -26.06 -36.18 30.97
N HIS A 679 -25.59 -34.95 30.75
CA HIS A 679 -24.84 -34.56 29.55
C HIS A 679 -23.73 -35.56 29.18
N GLY A 680 -23.42 -35.70 27.88
CA GLY A 680 -22.50 -36.73 27.39
C GLY A 680 -23.11 -38.14 27.33
N THR A 681 -24.26 -38.40 27.97
CA THR A 681 -25.00 -39.67 27.79
C THR A 681 -25.48 -39.79 26.34
N PRO A 682 -25.17 -40.90 25.63
CA PRO A 682 -25.70 -41.12 24.28
C PRO A 682 -27.23 -41.30 24.31
N VAL A 683 -27.94 -40.43 23.59
CA VAL A 683 -29.39 -40.50 23.38
C VAL A 683 -29.65 -41.07 22.00
N THR A 684 -30.43 -42.15 21.94
CA THR A 684 -31.00 -42.64 20.69
C THR A 684 -32.03 -41.64 20.19
N ILE A 685 -31.70 -40.99 19.08
CA ILE A 685 -32.64 -40.27 18.23
C ILE A 685 -33.26 -41.29 17.27
N SER A 686 -34.57 -41.24 17.09
CA SER A 686 -35.24 -41.91 15.98
C SER A 686 -36.24 -40.95 15.36
N ILE A 687 -35.94 -40.53 14.13
CA ILE A 687 -36.78 -39.69 13.31
C ILE A 687 -37.37 -40.57 12.19
N GLY A 688 -38.66 -40.38 11.90
CA GLY A 688 -39.28 -40.95 10.71
C GLY A 688 -40.10 -39.89 9.99
N VAL A 689 -39.80 -39.65 8.72
CA VAL A 689 -40.53 -38.74 7.83
C VAL A 689 -41.29 -39.62 6.84
N ASN A 690 -42.61 -39.73 7.03
CA ASN A 690 -43.46 -40.54 6.16
C ASN A 690 -44.13 -39.65 5.11
N GLY A 691 -44.03 -40.01 3.83
CA GLY A 691 -44.64 -39.31 2.70
C GLY A 691 -45.57 -40.23 1.91
N ASN A 692 -46.78 -39.77 1.58
CA ASN A 692 -47.78 -40.64 0.96
C ASN A 692 -47.47 -40.93 -0.53
N GLY A 693 -46.91 -42.10 -0.81
CA GLY A 693 -46.65 -42.57 -2.19
C GLY A 693 -45.17 -42.71 -2.56
N GLY A 694 -44.25 -42.48 -1.62
CA GLY A 694 -42.82 -42.69 -1.81
C GLY A 694 -42.05 -42.51 -0.50
N THR A 695 -40.75 -42.26 -0.60
CA THR A 695 -39.84 -42.22 0.55
C THR A 695 -39.13 -40.87 0.62
N PRO A 696 -39.43 -40.02 1.62
CA PRO A 696 -38.74 -38.75 1.82
C PRO A 696 -37.22 -38.91 1.99
N SER A 697 -36.49 -37.97 1.38
CA SER A 697 -35.02 -37.91 1.32
C SER A 697 -34.51 -36.56 1.83
N GLY A 698 -33.19 -36.32 1.78
CA GLY A 698 -32.59 -35.09 2.29
C GLY A 698 -32.34 -35.13 3.81
N GLN A 699 -32.38 -33.95 4.46
CA GLN A 699 -32.01 -33.81 5.87
C GLN A 699 -33.19 -33.41 6.76
N VAL A 700 -33.11 -33.79 8.04
CA VAL A 700 -34.00 -33.33 9.11
C VAL A 700 -33.18 -32.61 10.16
N GLY A 701 -33.46 -31.31 10.36
CA GLY A 701 -32.84 -30.50 11.40
C GLY A 701 -33.47 -30.78 12.77
N LEU A 702 -32.64 -31.04 13.77
CA LEU A 702 -33.07 -31.12 15.17
C LEU A 702 -32.96 -29.73 15.81
N VAL A 703 -34.11 -29.12 16.07
CA VAL A 703 -34.22 -27.78 16.66
C VAL A 703 -34.68 -27.89 18.11
N THR A 704 -34.11 -27.09 19.02
CA THR A 704 -34.52 -27.06 20.43
C THR A 704 -35.11 -25.71 20.87
N THR A 705 -35.76 -25.70 22.04
CA THR A 705 -36.11 -24.48 22.79
C THR A 705 -35.12 -24.18 23.92
N ALA A 706 -33.92 -24.75 23.90
CA ALA A 706 -32.90 -24.61 24.94
C ALA A 706 -32.38 -23.17 25.09
N THR A 707 -31.94 -22.85 26.31
CA THR A 707 -31.27 -21.59 26.65
C THR A 707 -29.90 -21.86 27.29
N PRO A 708 -28.83 -21.13 26.93
CA PRO A 708 -28.79 -20.01 25.99
C PRO A 708 -29.00 -20.44 24.52
N PRO A 709 -29.48 -19.55 23.62
CA PRO A 709 -29.93 -19.95 22.29
C PRO A 709 -28.88 -20.54 21.33
N VAL A 710 -27.59 -20.58 21.68
CA VAL A 710 -26.58 -21.34 20.90
C VAL A 710 -26.94 -22.82 20.78
N ASN A 711 -27.79 -23.29 21.68
CA ASN A 711 -28.26 -24.65 21.84
C ASN A 711 -29.53 -24.98 21.03
N THR A 712 -30.07 -24.04 20.23
CA THR A 712 -31.29 -24.27 19.43
C THR A 712 -31.08 -25.14 18.19
N GLY A 713 -29.84 -25.33 17.72
CA GLY A 713 -29.51 -26.33 16.70
C GLY A 713 -28.72 -27.47 17.34
N VAL A 714 -29.27 -28.70 17.33
CA VAL A 714 -28.59 -29.90 17.83
C VAL A 714 -27.66 -30.47 16.75
N GLY A 715 -28.14 -30.43 15.50
CA GLY A 715 -27.50 -31.02 14.33
C GLY A 715 -28.55 -31.33 13.26
N GLU A 716 -28.07 -31.63 12.06
CA GLU A 716 -28.88 -32.10 10.95
C GLU A 716 -28.59 -33.59 10.73
N LEU A 717 -29.62 -34.34 10.33
CA LEU A 717 -29.53 -35.79 10.14
C LEU A 717 -30.11 -36.17 8.77
N ALA A 718 -29.27 -36.76 7.91
CA ALA A 718 -29.68 -37.28 6.62
C ALA A 718 -30.63 -38.48 6.76
N LEU A 719 -31.67 -38.54 5.92
CA LEU A 719 -32.65 -39.62 5.90
C LEU A 719 -32.16 -40.82 5.08
N GLU A 720 -32.00 -41.96 5.73
CA GLU A 720 -31.87 -43.26 5.07
C GLU A 720 -33.26 -43.92 4.99
N GLY A 721 -33.81 -43.99 3.77
CA GLY A 721 -35.10 -44.64 3.54
C GLY A 721 -36.28 -43.99 4.27
N GLY A 722 -36.29 -42.66 4.41
CA GLY A 722 -37.35 -41.91 5.10
C GLY A 722 -37.28 -41.98 6.62
N THR A 723 -36.21 -42.56 7.18
CA THR A 723 -35.95 -42.57 8.62
C THR A 723 -34.50 -42.18 8.90
N VAL A 724 -34.21 -41.77 10.13
CA VAL A 724 -32.83 -41.73 10.62
C VAL A 724 -32.79 -42.10 12.09
N ALA A 725 -31.97 -43.11 12.39
CA ALA A 725 -31.65 -43.54 13.74
C ALA A 725 -30.20 -43.14 14.02
N SER A 726 -29.99 -42.25 14.98
CA SER A 726 -28.68 -41.73 15.34
C SER A 726 -28.50 -41.74 16.86
N SER A 727 -27.27 -41.66 17.33
CA SER A 727 -26.92 -41.64 18.75
C SER A 727 -26.16 -40.35 19.05
N PHE A 728 -26.82 -39.40 19.70
CA PHE A 728 -26.27 -38.08 19.97
C PHE A 728 -26.09 -37.85 21.47
N LYS A 729 -24.89 -37.44 21.86
CA LYS A 729 -24.46 -37.26 23.27
C LYS A 729 -24.35 -35.80 23.69
N ASN A 730 -24.14 -34.89 22.73
CA ASN A 730 -23.90 -33.47 22.97
C ASN A 730 -25.20 -32.67 23.18
N PHE A 731 -26.26 -33.29 23.71
CA PHE A 731 -27.52 -32.59 23.97
C PHE A 731 -27.30 -31.56 25.09
N PRO A 732 -27.57 -30.26 24.84
CA PRO A 732 -27.30 -29.20 25.80
C PRO A 732 -27.92 -29.40 27.19
N GLY A 733 -27.31 -28.80 28.21
CA GLY A 733 -27.85 -28.83 29.57
C GLY A 733 -29.17 -28.07 29.75
N GLY A 734 -29.99 -28.54 30.70
CA GLY A 734 -31.25 -27.90 31.11
C GLY A 734 -32.52 -28.65 30.67
N GLN A 735 -33.67 -28.00 30.83
CA GLN A 735 -34.98 -28.51 30.42
C GLN A 735 -35.54 -27.68 29.26
N TYR A 736 -35.89 -28.34 28.17
CA TYR A 736 -36.38 -27.72 26.92
C TYR A 736 -37.03 -28.78 26.01
N ASP A 737 -37.70 -28.35 24.96
CA ASP A 737 -38.26 -29.23 23.93
C ASP A 737 -37.32 -29.37 22.73
N VAL A 738 -37.36 -30.53 22.09
CA VAL A 738 -36.70 -30.79 20.80
C VAL A 738 -37.76 -31.10 19.74
N ILE A 739 -37.59 -30.55 18.54
CA ILE A 739 -38.49 -30.69 17.39
C ILE A 739 -37.63 -31.11 16.20
N ALA A 740 -38.01 -32.21 15.55
CA ALA A 740 -37.45 -32.59 14.26
C ALA A 740 -38.18 -31.81 13.16
N LYS A 741 -37.45 -31.01 12.37
CA LYS A 741 -37.97 -30.27 11.23
C LYS A 741 -37.46 -30.86 9.93
N TYR A 742 -38.38 -31.35 9.12
CA TYR A 742 -38.11 -31.69 7.74
C TYR A 742 -38.46 -30.48 6.87
N ALA A 743 -37.49 -29.94 6.14
CA ALA A 743 -37.70 -28.78 5.27
C ALA A 743 -38.44 -29.12 3.96
N GLY A 744 -38.65 -30.41 3.69
CA GLY A 744 -39.04 -30.93 2.39
C GLY A 744 -37.83 -31.47 1.63
N ASP A 745 -38.11 -32.07 0.48
CA ASP A 745 -37.15 -32.31 -0.58
C ASP A 745 -37.82 -31.93 -1.92
N THR A 746 -37.23 -32.34 -3.04
CA THR A 746 -37.75 -32.01 -4.38
C THR A 746 -39.11 -32.64 -4.73
N ILE A 747 -39.62 -33.58 -3.92
CA ILE A 747 -40.91 -34.28 -4.10
C ILE A 747 -41.85 -34.06 -2.90
N PHE A 748 -41.30 -33.92 -1.70
CA PHE A 748 -42.02 -33.98 -0.43
C PHE A 748 -42.07 -32.63 0.30
N ALA A 749 -43.23 -32.31 0.88
CA ALA A 749 -43.46 -31.04 1.57
C ALA A 749 -42.78 -31.00 2.95
N PRO A 750 -42.37 -29.81 3.44
CA PRO A 750 -41.93 -29.63 4.82
C PRO A 750 -42.97 -30.09 5.85
N SER A 751 -42.48 -30.70 6.94
CA SER A 751 -43.27 -30.95 8.14
C SER A 751 -42.41 -30.90 9.40
N SER A 752 -43.04 -31.01 10.57
CA SER A 752 -42.32 -30.99 11.85
C SER A 752 -42.94 -32.00 12.80
N SER A 753 -42.12 -32.58 13.67
CA SER A 753 -42.62 -33.46 14.73
C SER A 753 -43.42 -32.68 15.77
N SER A 754 -44.22 -33.42 16.56
CA SER A 754 -44.54 -32.97 17.91
C SER A 754 -43.24 -32.71 18.70
N PRO A 755 -43.21 -31.71 19.61
CA PRO A 755 -42.05 -31.49 20.46
C PRO A 755 -41.86 -32.65 21.46
N VAL A 756 -40.60 -32.96 21.77
CA VAL A 756 -40.19 -33.95 22.77
C VAL A 756 -39.36 -33.24 23.85
N THR A 757 -39.89 -33.12 25.06
CA THR A 757 -39.20 -32.48 26.18
C THR A 757 -38.03 -33.32 26.67
N LEU A 758 -36.85 -32.70 26.74
CA LEU A 758 -35.65 -33.21 27.38
C LEU A 758 -35.44 -32.58 28.76
N ASN A 759 -34.71 -33.31 29.61
CA ASN A 759 -34.22 -32.84 30.90
C ASN A 759 -32.78 -33.33 31.11
N VAL A 760 -31.82 -32.49 30.77
CA VAL A 760 -30.38 -32.81 30.77
C VAL A 760 -29.72 -32.21 32.00
N ALA A 761 -29.19 -33.06 32.88
CA ALA A 761 -28.39 -32.64 34.02
C ALA A 761 -26.91 -32.43 33.62
N PRO A 762 -26.19 -31.47 34.24
CA PRO A 762 -24.78 -31.27 33.95
C PRO A 762 -23.92 -32.48 34.32
N GLU A 763 -22.95 -32.83 33.47
CA GLU A 763 -22.01 -33.91 33.73
C GLU A 763 -20.77 -33.45 34.52
N ALA A 764 -19.98 -34.39 35.06
CA ALA A 764 -18.66 -34.01 35.58
C ALA A 764 -17.75 -33.61 34.41
N SER A 765 -16.92 -32.58 34.60
CA SER A 765 -15.94 -32.15 33.60
C SER A 765 -14.51 -32.24 34.12
N THR A 766 -13.55 -32.25 33.20
CA THR A 766 -12.13 -32.03 33.48
C THR A 766 -11.66 -30.79 32.73
N THR A 767 -11.00 -29.86 33.41
CA THR A 767 -10.32 -28.73 32.75
C THR A 767 -8.91 -29.16 32.37
N SER A 768 -8.63 -29.30 31.08
CA SER A 768 -7.24 -29.38 30.61
C SER A 768 -6.61 -28.00 30.62
N VAL A 769 -5.30 -27.93 30.88
CA VAL A 769 -4.49 -26.71 30.71
C VAL A 769 -3.34 -27.05 29.80
N PHE A 770 -3.22 -26.29 28.72
CA PHE A 770 -2.12 -26.34 27.78
C PHE A 770 -1.67 -24.91 27.46
N GLY A 771 -0.68 -24.75 26.60
CA GLY A 771 -0.24 -23.44 26.17
C GLY A 771 0.65 -23.52 24.95
N SER A 772 0.81 -22.39 24.28
CA SER A 772 1.62 -22.27 23.07
C SER A 772 2.55 -21.06 23.19
N TYR A 773 3.79 -21.19 22.74
CA TYR A 773 4.71 -20.06 22.61
C TYR A 773 4.97 -19.74 21.15
N PHE A 774 5.08 -18.45 20.83
CA PHE A 774 5.51 -18.01 19.51
C PHE A 774 7.02 -18.22 19.36
N ASN A 775 7.41 -19.16 18.49
CA ASN A 775 8.80 -19.40 18.15
C ASN A 775 9.25 -18.48 17.01
N PHE A 776 9.93 -17.38 17.36
CA PHE A 776 10.43 -16.39 16.41
C PHE A 776 11.38 -16.96 15.32
N ASN A 777 11.94 -18.17 15.48
CA ASN A 777 12.78 -18.81 14.45
C ASN A 777 11.95 -19.52 13.36
N SER A 778 10.73 -19.95 13.67
CA SER A 778 9.83 -20.63 12.73
C SER A 778 8.56 -19.84 12.39
N LEU A 779 8.36 -18.68 13.04
CA LEU A 779 7.17 -17.83 12.95
C LEU A 779 5.86 -18.58 13.18
N LEU A 780 5.89 -19.57 14.09
CA LEU A 780 4.77 -20.43 14.45
C LEU A 780 4.54 -20.41 15.96
N PHE A 781 3.28 -20.56 16.35
CA PHE A 781 2.94 -21.05 17.67
C PHE A 781 3.29 -22.53 17.76
N VAL A 782 4.01 -22.90 18.83
CA VAL A 782 4.40 -24.27 19.14
C VAL A 782 3.96 -24.55 20.57
N SER A 783 3.36 -25.71 20.83
CA SER A 783 2.92 -26.09 22.17
C SER A 783 4.09 -26.04 23.16
N ILE A 784 3.87 -25.48 24.35
CA ILE A 784 4.89 -25.50 25.40
C ILE A 784 4.98 -26.90 26.01
N SER A 785 6.20 -27.41 26.14
CA SER A 785 6.47 -28.67 26.83
C SER A 785 6.42 -28.45 28.33
N ASP A 786 5.78 -29.35 29.07
CA ASP A 786 5.87 -29.35 30.53
C ASP A 786 7.34 -29.51 31.00
N GLY A 787 7.75 -28.70 31.98
CA GLY A 787 9.16 -28.52 32.37
C GLY A 787 10.01 -27.74 31.35
N GLY A 788 9.41 -27.17 30.30
CA GLY A 788 10.09 -26.44 29.23
C GLY A 788 10.80 -25.16 29.68
N SER A 789 11.68 -24.63 28.84
CA SER A 789 12.43 -23.39 29.13
C SER A 789 12.35 -22.41 27.96
N TYR A 790 11.90 -21.18 28.23
CA TYR A 790 11.62 -20.15 27.23
C TYR A 790 12.26 -18.81 27.63
N PRO A 791 12.81 -18.01 26.70
CA PRO A 791 13.40 -16.72 27.05
C PRO A 791 12.35 -15.72 27.54
N TYR A 792 12.74 -14.83 28.46
CA TYR A 792 11.93 -13.69 28.84
C TYR A 792 11.55 -12.85 27.61
N GLY A 793 10.26 -12.52 27.51
CA GLY A 793 9.68 -11.91 26.31
C GLY A 793 9.12 -12.89 25.28
N SER A 794 9.24 -14.21 25.47
CA SER A 794 8.42 -15.17 24.70
C SER A 794 6.94 -14.83 24.85
N TYR A 795 6.27 -14.64 23.71
CA TYR A 795 4.82 -14.50 23.68
C TYR A 795 4.21 -15.89 23.91
N ILE A 796 3.58 -16.08 25.07
CA ILE A 796 3.01 -17.36 25.51
C ILE A 796 1.51 -17.15 25.77
N THR A 797 0.70 -17.99 25.16
CA THR A 797 -0.73 -18.11 25.43
C THR A 797 -0.97 -19.37 26.26
N ILE A 798 -1.87 -19.30 27.24
CA ILE A 798 -2.25 -20.43 28.10
C ILE A 798 -3.74 -20.68 27.93
N ASP A 799 -4.09 -21.88 27.52
CA ASP A 799 -5.44 -22.29 27.21
C ASP A 799 -6.01 -23.18 28.34
N ALA A 800 -7.28 -22.99 28.63
CA ALA A 800 -8.08 -23.88 29.47
C ALA A 800 -9.27 -24.39 28.66
N GLN A 801 -9.32 -25.71 28.44
CA GLN A 801 -10.43 -26.36 27.77
C GLN A 801 -11.10 -27.37 28.73
N PRO A 802 -12.31 -27.07 29.22
CA PRO A 802 -13.17 -28.02 29.91
C PRO A 802 -13.78 -29.02 28.92
N THR A 803 -13.70 -30.30 29.25
CA THR A 803 -14.33 -31.40 28.51
C THR A 803 -15.18 -32.24 29.46
N GLY A 804 -16.26 -32.84 28.99
CA GLY A 804 -16.99 -33.84 29.78
C GLY A 804 -16.12 -35.05 30.10
N VAL A 805 -16.44 -35.75 31.19
CA VAL A 805 -15.76 -37.02 31.52
C VAL A 805 -16.23 -38.18 30.64
N ASN A 806 -17.33 -37.99 29.90
CA ASN A 806 -17.84 -38.95 28.93
C ASN A 806 -17.22 -38.78 27.52
N ALA A 807 -16.35 -37.76 27.34
CA ALA A 807 -15.65 -37.50 26.11
C ALA A 807 -14.64 -38.61 25.79
N ALA A 808 -14.52 -38.97 24.52
CA ALA A 808 -13.43 -39.82 24.08
C ALA A 808 -12.10 -39.04 24.13
N PRO A 809 -10.95 -39.65 24.46
CA PRO A 809 -9.66 -38.95 24.46
C PRO A 809 -9.38 -38.28 23.11
N GLY A 810 -9.17 -36.95 23.12
CA GLY A 810 -8.99 -36.14 21.91
C GLY A 810 -10.29 -35.71 21.20
N SER A 811 -11.45 -35.86 21.85
CA SER A 811 -12.77 -35.45 21.37
C SER A 811 -13.47 -34.58 22.41
N THR A 812 -14.48 -33.80 22.00
CA THR A 812 -15.44 -33.16 22.90
C THR A 812 -16.81 -33.83 22.80
N ASP A 813 -17.55 -33.80 23.90
CA ASP A 813 -18.94 -34.26 24.05
C ASP A 813 -19.93 -33.09 24.22
N GLY A 814 -19.45 -31.87 23.98
CA GLY A 814 -20.22 -30.63 23.91
C GLY A 814 -19.27 -29.45 23.77
N ILE A 815 -19.80 -28.24 23.77
CA ILE A 815 -19.00 -27.00 23.79
C ILE A 815 -19.27 -26.34 25.14
N ALA A 816 -18.26 -26.31 26.01
CA ALA A 816 -18.37 -25.68 27.31
C ALA A 816 -18.55 -24.16 27.18
N THR A 817 -19.38 -23.57 28.04
CA THR A 817 -19.69 -22.12 28.06
C THR A 817 -19.44 -21.55 29.46
N GLY A 818 -19.60 -20.24 29.66
CA GLY A 818 -19.27 -19.60 30.95
C GLY A 818 -17.81 -19.15 31.00
N THR A 819 -17.10 -19.37 32.12
CA THR A 819 -15.76 -18.80 32.35
C THR A 819 -14.76 -19.79 32.97
N ALA A 820 -13.47 -19.54 32.73
CA ALA A 820 -12.37 -20.16 33.47
C ALA A 820 -11.51 -19.08 34.15
N ASN A 821 -11.02 -19.37 35.36
CA ASN A 821 -9.96 -18.57 36.00
C ASN A 821 -8.64 -19.35 35.89
N PHE A 822 -7.57 -18.68 35.51
CA PHE A 822 -6.21 -19.19 35.57
C PHE A 822 -5.52 -18.73 36.86
N LEU A 823 -4.61 -19.55 37.37
CA LEU A 823 -3.79 -19.28 38.55
C LEU A 823 -2.36 -19.77 38.28
N ASP A 824 -1.43 -18.82 38.17
CA ASP A 824 0.00 -19.07 38.09
C ASP A 824 0.65 -18.96 39.47
N THR A 825 1.39 -19.98 39.87
CA THR A 825 2.21 -20.01 41.09
C THR A 825 3.68 -19.90 40.73
N ALA A 826 4.09 -18.70 40.31
CA ALA A 826 5.47 -18.41 39.93
C ALA A 826 6.39 -18.30 41.16
N SER A 827 7.67 -18.59 40.97
CA SER A 827 8.72 -18.40 41.99
C SER A 827 8.88 -16.95 42.49
N THR A 828 8.30 -15.98 41.79
CA THR A 828 8.30 -14.54 42.11
C THR A 828 6.98 -14.04 42.73
N GLY A 829 5.93 -14.85 42.75
CA GLY A 829 4.60 -14.47 43.27
C GLY A 829 3.45 -15.23 42.59
N THR A 830 2.25 -15.09 43.13
CA THR A 830 1.03 -15.71 42.55
C THR A 830 0.27 -14.70 41.70
N ALA A 831 -0.07 -15.08 40.46
CA ALA A 831 -0.87 -14.28 39.54
C ALA A 831 -2.15 -15.03 39.14
N SER A 832 -3.21 -14.29 38.78
CA SER A 832 -4.46 -14.88 38.28
C SER A 832 -5.09 -13.99 37.23
N SER A 833 -5.76 -14.59 36.26
CA SER A 833 -6.48 -13.89 35.18
C SER A 833 -7.78 -13.21 35.64
N GLY A 834 -8.39 -13.69 36.74
CA GLY A 834 -9.83 -13.53 36.93
C GLY A 834 -10.65 -14.32 35.90
N PRO A 835 -11.97 -14.11 35.81
CA PRO A 835 -12.84 -14.88 34.91
C PRO A 835 -12.63 -14.51 33.45
N VAL A 836 -12.06 -15.45 32.68
CA VAL A 836 -11.93 -15.41 31.22
C VAL A 836 -13.10 -16.18 30.62
N SER A 837 -13.85 -15.57 29.69
CA SER A 837 -14.96 -16.25 29.00
C SER A 837 -14.46 -17.35 28.06
N LEU A 838 -15.20 -18.46 28.00
CA LEU A 838 -14.98 -19.48 26.99
C LEU A 838 -15.45 -18.98 25.61
N THR A 839 -14.68 -19.35 24.59
CA THR A 839 -14.96 -19.07 23.17
C THR A 839 -16.01 -20.04 22.61
N SER A 840 -16.44 -19.82 21.36
CA SER A 840 -17.35 -20.74 20.65
C SER A 840 -16.80 -22.15 20.44
N ASN A 841 -15.52 -22.40 20.75
CA ASN A 841 -14.88 -23.72 20.66
C ASN A 841 -14.67 -24.37 22.06
N GLY A 842 -15.21 -23.75 23.12
CA GLY A 842 -15.09 -24.26 24.50
C GLY A 842 -13.72 -24.05 25.15
N VAL A 843 -12.89 -23.19 24.57
CA VAL A 843 -11.56 -22.84 25.09
C VAL A 843 -11.61 -21.42 25.66
N ALA A 844 -11.08 -21.21 26.86
CA ALA A 844 -10.69 -19.90 27.36
C ALA A 844 -9.18 -19.73 27.15
N GLU A 845 -8.73 -18.58 26.62
CA GLU A 845 -7.32 -18.26 26.41
C GLU A 845 -6.89 -17.13 27.36
N TRP A 846 -5.76 -17.28 28.05
CA TRP A 846 -5.15 -16.25 28.87
C TRP A 846 -3.75 -15.89 28.40
N ILE A 847 -3.53 -14.59 28.23
CA ILE A 847 -2.25 -13.97 27.90
C ILE A 847 -1.98 -12.91 28.98
N PRO A 848 -1.00 -13.09 29.88
CA PRO A 848 -0.69 -12.10 30.90
C PRO A 848 -0.21 -10.79 30.26
N SER A 849 -0.81 -9.66 30.60
CA SER A 849 -0.51 -8.35 30.01
C SER A 849 0.90 -7.82 30.30
N SER A 850 1.59 -8.36 31.30
CA SER A 850 3.01 -8.12 31.60
C SER A 850 3.97 -9.14 30.96
N GLY A 851 3.45 -10.17 30.29
CA GLY A 851 4.14 -11.42 30.07
C GLY A 851 4.43 -12.17 31.38
N PHE A 852 5.06 -13.35 31.25
CA PHE A 852 5.59 -14.10 32.39
C PHE A 852 6.99 -13.58 32.78
N PRO A 853 7.25 -13.20 34.06
CA PRO A 853 8.57 -12.78 34.54
C PRO A 853 9.59 -13.94 34.52
N ALA A 854 10.88 -13.66 34.70
CA ALA A 854 11.88 -14.74 34.81
C ALA A 854 11.74 -15.53 36.11
N GLY A 855 11.66 -16.86 36.01
CA GLY A 855 11.37 -17.76 37.12
C GLY A 855 10.76 -19.08 36.65
N THR A 856 10.44 -19.97 37.59
CA THR A 856 9.65 -21.18 37.31
C THR A 856 8.18 -20.89 37.58
N HIS A 857 7.32 -21.32 36.66
CA HIS A 857 5.86 -21.12 36.63
C HIS A 857 5.15 -22.46 36.82
N SER A 858 3.94 -22.39 37.37
CA SER A 858 3.12 -23.56 37.65
C SER A 858 1.65 -23.13 37.56
N LEU A 859 1.07 -23.38 36.39
CA LEU A 859 -0.24 -22.88 35.97
C LEU A 859 -1.32 -23.91 36.21
N SER A 860 -2.43 -23.47 36.79
CA SER A 860 -3.67 -24.23 36.93
C SER A 860 -4.85 -23.41 36.45
N ALA A 861 -5.96 -24.06 36.11
CA ALA A 861 -7.20 -23.38 35.77
C ALA A 861 -8.40 -24.01 36.49
N SER A 862 -9.38 -23.18 36.83
CA SER A 862 -10.66 -23.56 37.42
C SER A 862 -11.81 -23.08 36.54
N TYR A 863 -12.62 -24.01 36.04
CA TYR A 863 -13.80 -23.75 35.22
C TYR A 863 -15.05 -23.51 36.09
N SER A 864 -15.87 -22.51 35.73
CA SER A 864 -17.08 -22.11 36.46
C SER A 864 -18.19 -23.15 36.47
N GLY A 865 -18.20 -24.04 35.48
CA GLY A 865 -19.39 -24.81 35.12
C GLY A 865 -20.39 -23.98 34.31
N ASP A 866 -21.30 -24.68 33.66
CA ASP A 866 -22.48 -24.15 32.95
C ASP A 866 -23.67 -25.13 33.12
N ALA A 867 -24.65 -25.10 32.20
CA ALA A 867 -25.78 -26.02 32.24
C ALA A 867 -25.42 -27.47 31.83
N SER A 868 -24.41 -27.65 30.96
CA SER A 868 -23.98 -28.93 30.41
C SER A 868 -22.91 -29.60 31.27
N PHE A 869 -22.04 -28.81 31.90
CA PHE A 869 -20.83 -29.27 32.58
C PHE A 869 -20.74 -28.66 33.97
N ASN A 870 -20.56 -29.50 35.00
CA ASN A 870 -20.24 -29.03 36.34
C ASN A 870 -18.87 -28.33 36.37
N ALA A 871 -18.70 -27.42 37.33
CA ALA A 871 -17.43 -26.77 37.62
C ALA A 871 -16.31 -27.81 37.85
N SER A 872 -15.11 -27.52 37.34
CA SER A 872 -13.95 -28.40 37.46
C SER A 872 -12.65 -27.61 37.56
N SER A 873 -11.52 -28.28 37.68
CA SER A 873 -10.20 -27.66 37.68
C SER A 873 -9.14 -28.61 37.13
N SER A 874 -8.01 -28.07 36.70
CA SER A 874 -6.86 -28.83 36.20
C SER A 874 -6.26 -29.71 37.30
N THR A 875 -6.25 -31.02 37.08
CA THR A 875 -5.70 -32.02 38.01
C THR A 875 -4.17 -32.06 38.03
N THR A 876 -3.54 -31.65 36.93
CA THR A 876 -2.09 -31.45 36.79
C THR A 876 -1.82 -30.01 36.37
N PRO A 877 -0.96 -29.26 37.06
CA PRO A 877 -0.56 -27.93 36.59
C PRO A 877 0.42 -28.05 35.41
N LEU A 878 0.39 -27.06 34.52
CA LEU A 878 1.36 -26.91 33.43
C LEU A 878 2.57 -26.13 33.95
N THR A 879 3.77 -26.70 33.86
CA THR A 879 4.99 -26.08 34.38
C THR A 879 5.96 -25.68 33.27
N PHE A 880 6.62 -24.54 33.43
CA PHE A 880 7.74 -24.12 32.58
C PHE A 880 8.64 -23.14 33.34
N THR A 881 9.81 -22.84 32.79
CA THR A 881 10.73 -21.84 33.32
C THR A 881 11.00 -20.75 32.29
N ILE A 882 10.78 -19.49 32.68
CA ILE A 882 11.22 -18.33 31.91
C ILE A 882 12.66 -18.03 32.29
N ILE A 883 13.58 -18.19 31.34
CA ILE A 883 15.01 -17.88 31.51
C ILE A 883 15.29 -16.43 31.16
N LYS A 884 16.25 -15.81 31.86
CA LYS A 884 16.63 -14.41 31.58
C LYS A 884 17.21 -14.27 30.17
N VAL A 885 16.72 -13.28 29.43
CA VAL A 885 17.26 -12.91 28.11
C VAL A 885 18.53 -12.07 28.25
N ILE A 886 19.43 -12.12 27.26
CA ILE A 886 20.51 -11.13 27.11
C ILE A 886 19.96 -10.01 26.21
N PRO A 887 19.74 -8.79 26.72
CA PRO A 887 19.12 -7.73 25.94
C PRO A 887 20.08 -7.15 24.89
N THR A 888 19.52 -6.63 23.79
CA THR A 888 20.25 -5.81 22.83
C THR A 888 20.53 -4.44 23.46
N VAL A 889 21.79 -3.99 23.41
CA VAL A 889 22.26 -2.76 24.06
C VAL A 889 22.98 -1.83 23.06
N ASN A 890 22.34 -0.72 22.71
CA ASN A 890 22.82 0.23 21.72
C ASN A 890 23.21 1.56 22.37
N LEU A 891 24.50 1.89 22.34
CA LEU A 891 25.04 3.14 22.87
C LEU A 891 25.19 4.19 21.76
N SER A 892 24.82 5.43 22.07
CA SER A 892 24.98 6.60 21.19
C SER A 892 25.44 7.81 21.98
N ALA A 893 25.96 8.82 21.28
CA ALA A 893 26.34 10.11 21.85
C ALA A 893 25.80 11.27 20.99
N ASN A 894 25.50 12.40 21.61
CA ASN A 894 24.97 13.58 20.90
C ASN A 894 25.97 14.22 19.92
N ALA A 895 27.27 13.92 20.05
CA ALA A 895 28.31 14.30 19.09
C ALA A 895 29.49 13.31 19.13
N SER A 896 30.09 13.03 17.97
CA SER A 896 31.31 12.21 17.83
C SER A 896 32.61 13.02 17.91
N ARG A 897 32.50 14.35 17.93
CA ARG A 897 33.59 15.31 18.14
C ARG A 897 33.14 16.38 19.12
N VAL A 898 33.90 16.61 20.20
CA VAL A 898 33.59 17.57 21.26
C VAL A 898 34.85 18.30 21.73
N VAL A 899 34.69 19.46 22.36
CA VAL A 899 35.80 20.20 22.97
C VAL A 899 35.92 19.79 24.45
N VAL A 900 37.14 19.62 24.96
CA VAL A 900 37.39 19.18 26.35
C VAL A 900 36.60 20.02 27.37
N GLY A 901 35.95 19.35 28.33
CA GLY A 901 35.07 19.97 29.33
C GLY A 901 33.65 20.29 28.85
N SER A 902 33.29 20.06 27.58
CA SER A 902 31.91 20.20 27.08
C SER A 902 31.00 19.09 27.60
N THR A 903 29.74 19.42 27.93
CA THR A 903 28.75 18.42 28.33
C THR A 903 28.34 17.55 27.15
N THR A 904 28.73 16.29 27.19
CA THR A 904 28.33 15.24 26.25
C THR A 904 27.17 14.45 26.85
N ALA A 905 26.15 14.13 26.06
CA ALA A 905 25.06 13.24 26.44
C ALA A 905 25.32 11.86 25.81
N LEU A 906 25.44 10.84 26.67
CA LEU A 906 25.59 9.44 26.30
C LEU A 906 24.25 8.74 26.55
N THR A 907 23.64 8.21 25.50
CA THR A 907 22.33 7.53 25.57
C THR A 907 22.51 6.05 25.27
N LEU A 908 22.22 5.21 26.27
CA LEU A 908 22.11 3.76 26.12
C LEU A 908 20.63 3.38 25.97
N LEU A 909 20.32 2.65 24.91
CA LEU A 909 19.02 2.01 24.69
C LEU A 909 19.14 0.50 24.93
N VAL A 910 18.20 -0.08 25.66
CA VAL A 910 18.22 -1.48 26.13
C VAL A 910 16.88 -2.15 25.78
N LEU A 911 16.94 -3.21 24.99
CA LEU A 911 15.76 -3.93 24.48
C LEU A 911 15.85 -5.42 24.81
N ALA A 912 14.89 -5.94 25.59
CA ALA A 912 14.79 -7.37 25.92
C ALA A 912 14.22 -8.17 24.73
N SER A 913 13.03 -7.79 24.27
CA SER A 913 12.40 -8.26 23.04
C SER A 913 11.42 -7.19 22.54
N ASN A 914 10.78 -7.40 21.39
CA ASN A 914 9.69 -6.57 20.86
C ASN A 914 8.32 -6.85 21.52
N THR A 915 8.29 -7.59 22.63
CA THR A 915 7.09 -8.13 23.28
C THR A 915 7.13 -8.06 24.81
N ALA A 916 8.33 -8.08 25.42
CA ALA A 916 8.53 -7.87 26.85
C ALA A 916 8.32 -6.40 27.24
N PRO A 917 7.87 -6.09 28.46
CA PRO A 917 8.02 -4.77 29.06
C PRO A 917 9.47 -4.24 29.01
N ALA A 918 9.62 -2.91 28.98
CA ALA A 918 10.91 -2.23 29.01
C ALA A 918 11.81 -2.75 30.17
N PRO A 919 13.09 -3.08 29.90
CA PRO A 919 14.08 -3.40 30.93
C PRO A 919 14.21 -2.31 32.00
N THR A 920 14.66 -2.68 33.20
CA THR A 920 14.77 -1.78 34.36
C THR A 920 16.18 -1.83 34.98
N GLY A 921 16.49 -1.03 35.98
CA GLY A 921 17.79 -1.08 36.67
C GLY A 921 18.73 0.05 36.27
N THR A 922 20.02 -0.23 36.03
CA THR A 922 21.03 0.83 35.80
C THR A 922 21.99 0.54 34.64
N ALA A 923 22.50 1.63 34.07
CA ALA A 923 23.59 1.61 33.09
C ALA A 923 24.80 2.36 33.67
N THR A 924 25.98 1.75 33.62
CA THR A 924 27.26 2.40 33.97
C THR A 924 28.06 2.64 32.70
N PHE A 925 28.55 3.87 32.51
CA PHE A 925 29.26 4.30 31.31
C PHE A 925 30.77 4.42 31.59
N TYR A 926 31.59 4.09 30.60
CA TYR A 926 33.05 4.01 30.72
C TYR A 926 33.74 4.66 29.52
N SER A 927 34.92 5.26 29.71
CA SER A 927 35.92 5.39 28.65
C SER A 927 37.09 4.46 28.96
N GLY A 928 37.34 3.47 28.09
CA GLY A 928 38.29 2.40 28.35
C GLY A 928 37.98 1.67 29.67
N SER A 929 38.79 1.91 30.71
CA SER A 929 38.61 1.36 32.06
C SER A 929 38.13 2.40 33.10
N ILE A 930 37.92 3.66 32.72
CA ILE A 930 37.53 4.75 33.61
C ILE A 930 36.00 4.87 33.62
N VAL A 931 35.38 4.80 34.80
CA VAL A 931 33.94 5.05 34.98
C VAL A 931 33.65 6.54 34.77
N LEU A 932 32.73 6.86 33.85
CA LEU A 932 32.26 8.21 33.57
C LEU A 932 31.03 8.61 34.41
N GLY A 933 30.26 7.62 34.88
CA GLY A 933 29.04 7.81 35.66
C GLY A 933 28.05 6.66 35.45
N ALA A 934 26.88 6.75 36.10
CA ALA A 934 25.79 5.80 35.92
C ALA A 934 24.43 6.52 35.93
N ALA A 935 23.43 5.90 35.28
CA ALA A 935 22.05 6.40 35.20
C ALA A 935 21.04 5.24 35.37
N SER A 936 19.80 5.57 35.73
CA SER A 936 18.67 4.64 35.69
C SER A 936 18.33 4.26 34.25
N ILE A 937 17.82 3.04 34.07
CA ILE A 937 17.06 2.66 32.89
C ILE A 937 15.59 2.95 33.19
N ASP A 938 15.02 3.90 32.46
CA ASP A 938 13.61 4.30 32.55
C ASP A 938 12.88 3.91 31.23
N PRO A 939 11.58 3.57 31.25
CA PRO A 939 10.85 3.20 30.04
C PRO A 939 10.76 4.33 29.00
N ASP A 940 10.95 4.02 27.72
CA ASP A 940 10.82 4.99 26.64
C ASP A 940 9.35 5.43 26.45
N PRO A 941 9.05 6.74 26.38
CA PRO A 941 7.69 7.25 26.30
C PRO A 941 6.98 7.01 24.95
N PHE A 942 7.68 6.44 23.95
CA PHE A 942 7.15 6.13 22.62
C PHE A 942 7.20 4.62 22.29
N ASN A 943 7.90 3.81 23.09
CA ASN A 943 7.99 2.36 22.95
C ASN A 943 8.02 1.65 24.33
N PRO A 944 6.91 1.03 24.78
CA PRO A 944 6.81 0.40 26.10
C PRO A 944 7.69 -0.85 26.30
N HIS A 945 8.38 -1.30 25.24
CA HIS A 945 9.31 -2.44 25.27
C HIS A 945 10.78 -2.02 25.39
N LEU A 946 11.08 -0.71 25.28
CA LEU A 946 12.44 -0.17 25.25
C LEU A 946 12.76 0.58 26.55
N GLY A 947 13.89 0.26 27.17
CA GLY A 947 14.45 1.03 28.29
C GLY A 947 15.55 1.99 27.80
N ALA A 948 15.63 3.17 28.40
CA ALA A 948 16.62 4.20 28.07
C ALA A 948 17.35 4.72 29.31
N ALA A 949 18.66 4.90 29.21
CA ALA A 949 19.50 5.58 30.20
C ALA A 949 20.30 6.69 29.54
N ILE A 950 20.29 7.90 30.12
CA ILE A 950 21.03 9.06 29.63
C ILE A 950 22.00 9.55 30.69
N LEU A 951 23.30 9.53 30.40
CA LEU A 951 24.33 10.15 31.21
C LEU A 951 24.82 11.45 30.55
N HIS A 952 24.71 12.57 31.27
CA HIS A 952 25.40 13.80 30.92
C HIS A 952 26.75 13.86 31.62
N THR A 953 27.85 13.99 30.87
CA THR A 953 29.21 14.04 31.43
C THR A 953 30.09 15.07 30.74
N THR A 954 30.97 15.71 31.50
CA THR A 954 32.05 16.59 31.05
C THR A 954 33.43 15.96 31.25
N ALA A 955 33.49 14.72 31.75
CA ALA A 955 34.69 14.05 32.25
C ALA A 955 35.38 13.14 31.22
N LEU A 956 35.09 13.32 29.92
CA LEU A 956 35.81 12.63 28.86
C LEU A 956 37.27 13.15 28.81
N PRO A 957 38.29 12.25 28.79
CA PRO A 957 39.70 12.58 28.53
C PRO A 957 39.95 13.39 27.25
N LEU A 958 41.23 13.72 26.99
CA LEU A 958 41.64 14.33 25.72
C LEU A 958 42.15 13.24 24.75
N GLY A 959 41.70 13.27 23.49
CA GLY A 959 42.09 12.33 22.45
C GLY A 959 40.91 11.61 21.81
N VAL A 960 41.09 10.34 21.41
CA VAL A 960 39.99 9.49 20.93
C VAL A 960 39.61 8.52 22.05
N ASP A 961 38.53 8.87 22.76
CA ASP A 961 37.94 8.01 23.79
C ASP A 961 37.14 6.89 23.16
N SER A 962 37.36 5.66 23.62
CA SER A 962 36.54 4.50 23.25
C SER A 962 35.55 4.23 24.39
N VAL A 963 34.31 4.67 24.17
CA VAL A 963 33.27 4.75 25.20
C VAL A 963 32.33 3.55 25.09
N THR A 964 32.08 2.88 26.21
CA THR A 964 31.15 1.75 26.34
C THR A 964 30.17 2.01 27.47
N ALA A 965 29.06 1.26 27.48
CA ALA A 965 28.14 1.22 28.61
C ALA A 965 27.79 -0.22 28.96
N ILE A 966 27.73 -0.51 30.26
CA ILE A 966 27.36 -1.80 30.82
C ILE A 966 26.01 -1.64 31.52
N TYR A 967 25.00 -2.32 30.99
CA TYR A 967 23.71 -2.52 31.62
C TYR A 967 23.84 -3.56 32.74
N SER A 968 23.31 -3.27 33.93
CA SER A 968 23.47 -4.09 35.14
C SER A 968 22.78 -5.45 35.09
N GLY A 969 21.82 -5.64 34.17
CA GLY A 969 20.79 -6.67 34.33
C GLY A 969 19.74 -6.25 35.38
N ASP A 970 18.63 -6.97 35.40
CA ASP A 970 17.54 -6.76 36.37
C ASP A 970 16.90 -8.11 36.77
N ALA A 971 15.64 -8.11 37.21
CA ALA A 971 14.92 -9.35 37.53
C ALA A 971 14.81 -10.31 36.33
N ASN A 972 14.65 -9.79 35.11
CA ASN A 972 14.26 -10.55 33.93
C ASN A 972 15.34 -10.61 32.83
N CYS A 973 16.31 -9.70 32.85
CA CYS A 973 17.38 -9.57 31.88
C CYS A 973 18.75 -9.82 32.52
N ASN A 974 19.66 -10.41 31.76
CA ASN A 974 21.07 -10.54 32.12
C ASN A 974 21.82 -9.20 31.91
N PRO A 975 22.98 -8.99 32.55
CA PRO A 975 23.87 -7.87 32.24
C PRO A 975 24.33 -7.92 30.77
N ALA A 976 24.52 -6.75 30.16
CA ALA A 976 24.95 -6.64 28.77
C ALA A 976 25.84 -5.40 28.56
N THR A 977 26.82 -5.52 27.65
CA THR A 977 27.78 -4.45 27.34
C THR A 977 27.59 -3.97 25.91
N SER A 978 27.51 -2.66 25.69
CA SER A 978 27.39 -2.08 24.36
C SER A 978 28.64 -2.31 23.51
N SER A 979 28.47 -2.29 22.20
CA SER A 979 29.57 -1.95 21.29
C SER A 979 30.21 -0.61 21.71
N ALA A 980 31.51 -0.48 21.50
CA ALA A 980 32.22 0.77 21.79
C ALA A 980 31.94 1.83 20.71
N ILE A 981 31.71 3.07 21.13
CA ILE A 981 31.66 4.24 20.24
C ILE A 981 32.91 5.09 20.46
N ASN A 982 33.45 5.67 19.39
CA ASN A 982 34.63 6.52 19.48
C ASN A 982 34.22 7.99 19.49
N ILE A 983 34.58 8.72 20.55
CA ILE A 983 34.36 10.16 20.68
C ILE A 983 35.73 10.85 20.62
N THR A 984 35.91 11.80 19.70
CA THR A 984 37.15 12.59 19.63
C THR A 984 36.99 13.87 20.47
N VAL A 985 37.71 13.96 21.58
CA VAL A 985 37.77 15.13 22.43
C VAL A 985 39.01 15.95 22.08
N GLN A 986 38.82 17.21 21.72
CA GLN A 986 39.88 18.10 21.26
C GLN A 986 40.06 19.30 22.21
N GLN A 987 41.30 19.77 22.34
CA GLN A 987 41.66 20.98 23.08
C GLN A 987 41.23 22.20 22.24
N PRO A 988 40.61 23.25 22.83
CA PRO A 988 40.33 24.48 22.09
C PRO A 988 41.65 25.14 21.65
N ALA A 989 41.78 25.40 20.35
CA ALA A 989 42.90 26.13 19.78
C ALA A 989 42.64 27.64 19.81
N SER A 990 43.68 28.44 20.08
CA SER A 990 43.70 29.87 19.76
C SER A 990 44.61 30.09 18.56
N VAL A 991 44.13 30.82 17.57
CA VAL A 991 44.86 31.15 16.34
C VAL A 991 45.20 32.63 16.37
N SER A 992 46.47 32.95 16.13
CA SER A 992 46.96 34.33 16.00
C SER A 992 47.77 34.45 14.71
N ALA A 993 47.68 35.57 14.01
CA ALA A 993 48.40 35.79 12.76
C ALA A 993 49.02 37.18 12.71
N VAL A 994 50.23 37.27 12.15
CA VAL A 994 51.01 38.50 12.02
C VAL A 994 51.55 38.60 10.61
N VAL A 995 51.42 39.79 10.00
CA VAL A 995 52.08 40.14 8.73
C VAL A 995 53.33 40.95 9.04
N ASN A 996 54.46 40.60 8.44
CA ASN A 996 55.74 41.29 8.62
C ASN A 996 56.55 41.34 7.30
N PRO A 997 57.02 42.53 6.85
CA PRO A 997 56.74 43.85 7.39
C PRO A 997 55.26 44.26 7.25
N ASN A 998 54.79 45.14 8.13
CA ASN A 998 53.45 45.75 8.07
C ASN A 998 53.54 47.17 8.65
N PRO A 999 53.38 48.24 7.84
CA PRO A 999 53.11 48.22 6.40
C PRO A 999 54.25 47.65 5.54
N PHE A 1000 53.91 47.26 4.29
CA PHE A 1000 54.85 46.85 3.24
C PHE A 1000 54.62 47.68 1.95
N ASN A 1001 55.35 47.39 0.86
CA ASN A 1001 55.20 48.02 -0.47
C ASN A 1001 55.47 47.03 -1.62
N GLU A 1002 55.16 47.41 -2.86
CA GLU A 1002 55.30 46.55 -4.07
C GLU A 1002 56.68 45.87 -4.26
N ALA A 1003 57.75 46.40 -3.66
CA ALA A 1003 59.11 45.86 -3.78
C ALA A 1003 59.53 44.96 -2.59
N GLN A 1004 58.60 44.62 -1.69
CA GLN A 1004 58.84 43.82 -0.49
C GLN A 1004 57.93 42.59 -0.44
N SER A 1005 58.54 41.40 -0.37
CA SER A 1005 57.82 40.20 0.05
C SER A 1005 57.47 40.29 1.54
N PHE A 1006 56.25 39.89 1.90
CA PHE A 1006 55.78 39.84 3.28
C PHE A 1006 55.61 38.39 3.75
N ALA A 1007 55.94 38.14 5.02
CA ALA A 1007 55.61 36.89 5.69
C ALA A 1007 54.30 37.08 6.47
N LEU A 1008 53.28 36.31 6.11
CA LEU A 1008 52.08 36.09 6.93
C LEU A 1008 52.32 34.83 7.77
N THR A 1009 52.74 35.03 9.00
CA THR A 1009 53.02 33.96 9.96
C THR A 1009 51.82 33.78 10.87
N VAL A 1010 51.26 32.56 10.90
CA VAL A 1010 50.25 32.14 11.88
C VAL A 1010 50.93 31.36 12.99
N THR A 1011 50.48 31.57 14.22
CA THR A 1011 50.86 30.80 15.40
C THR A 1011 49.58 30.31 16.07
N VAL A 1012 49.45 28.99 16.16
CA VAL A 1012 48.40 28.31 16.90
C VAL A 1012 48.94 27.96 18.28
N SER A 1013 48.26 28.38 19.33
CA SER A 1013 48.73 28.21 20.71
C SER A 1013 48.75 26.74 21.11
N SER A 1014 49.93 26.20 21.41
CA SER A 1014 50.03 24.95 22.15
C SER A 1014 49.61 25.14 23.61
N VAL A 1015 49.07 24.08 24.23
CA VAL A 1015 48.86 24.03 25.68
C VAL A 1015 50.02 23.26 26.32
N ALA A 1016 50.56 23.79 27.43
CA ALA A 1016 51.74 23.23 28.08
C ALA A 1016 51.49 21.78 28.52
N GLY A 1017 52.33 20.85 28.05
CA GLY A 1017 52.22 19.41 28.30
C GLY A 1017 51.62 18.60 27.14
N LEU A 1018 51.04 19.25 26.12
CA LEU A 1018 50.56 18.61 24.90
C LEU A 1018 51.59 18.75 23.75
N PRO A 1019 51.47 17.93 22.68
CA PRO A 1019 52.17 18.19 21.41
C PRO A 1019 51.91 19.61 20.89
N ALA A 1020 52.85 20.14 20.09
CA ALA A 1020 52.62 21.38 19.35
C ALA A 1020 51.57 21.14 18.23
N PRO A 1021 50.66 22.08 17.95
CA PRO A 1021 49.67 21.93 16.88
C PRO A 1021 50.31 21.58 15.53
N THR A 1022 49.72 20.59 14.86
CA THR A 1022 50.09 20.06 13.55
C THR A 1022 48.93 20.23 12.57
N GLY A 1023 49.12 19.85 11.30
CA GLY A 1023 48.10 20.00 10.26
C GLY A 1023 48.40 21.17 9.31
N ILE A 1024 47.36 21.71 8.69
CA ILE A 1024 47.47 22.78 7.68
C ILE A 1024 46.84 24.07 8.23
N ALA A 1025 47.49 25.19 7.96
CA ALA A 1025 46.87 26.50 7.99
C ALA A 1025 46.61 26.98 6.55
N GLU A 1026 45.39 27.45 6.30
CA GLU A 1026 45.02 28.12 5.06
C GLU A 1026 45.05 29.63 5.25
N PHE A 1027 45.49 30.35 4.22
CA PHE A 1027 45.64 31.80 4.23
C PHE A 1027 44.90 32.38 3.02
N HIS A 1028 44.05 33.37 3.26
CA HIS A 1028 43.23 34.03 2.25
C HIS A 1028 43.28 35.54 2.43
N GLY A 1029 44.05 36.21 1.56
CA GLY A 1029 44.25 37.66 1.56
C GLY A 1029 43.45 38.36 0.47
N TYR A 1030 42.79 39.46 0.83
CA TYR A 1030 41.95 40.26 -0.07
C TYR A 1030 42.23 41.77 0.13
N GLY A 1031 42.40 42.47 -0.97
CA GLY A 1031 42.50 43.93 -1.05
C GLY A 1031 41.62 44.49 -2.17
N ASP A 1032 41.75 45.77 -2.49
CA ASP A 1032 40.96 46.40 -3.55
C ASP A 1032 41.31 45.78 -4.91
N GLU A 1033 40.32 45.12 -5.53
CA GLU A 1033 40.36 44.36 -6.78
C GLU A 1033 41.45 43.26 -6.88
N SER A 1034 42.01 42.81 -5.76
CA SER A 1034 43.15 41.88 -5.71
C SER A 1034 43.02 40.84 -4.59
N SER A 1035 43.55 39.63 -4.81
CA SER A 1035 43.54 38.56 -3.81
C SER A 1035 44.69 37.57 -3.98
N ILE A 1036 45.07 36.94 -2.87
CA ILE A 1036 46.05 35.85 -2.82
C ILE A 1036 45.54 34.76 -1.89
N SER A 1037 45.81 33.50 -2.21
CA SER A 1037 45.56 32.37 -1.32
C SER A 1037 46.73 31.41 -1.27
N GLY A 1038 46.83 30.67 -0.18
CA GLY A 1038 47.89 29.70 0.04
C GLY A 1038 47.61 28.81 1.24
N ALA A 1039 48.39 27.75 1.36
CA ALA A 1039 48.33 26.85 2.51
C ALA A 1039 49.76 26.46 2.91
N ALA A 1040 50.00 26.34 4.22
CA ALA A 1040 51.27 25.86 4.74
C ALA A 1040 51.04 24.94 5.95
N ALA A 1041 51.85 23.89 6.06
CA ALA A 1041 51.81 22.97 7.19
C ALA A 1041 52.39 23.64 8.45
N LEU A 1042 51.80 23.36 9.61
CA LEU A 1042 52.32 23.82 10.90
C LEU A 1042 53.59 23.06 11.26
N VAL A 1043 54.66 23.80 11.53
CA VAL A 1043 55.92 23.31 12.08
C VAL A 1043 56.07 23.90 13.47
N ASN A 1044 56.04 23.05 14.50
CA ASN A 1044 56.08 23.46 15.91
C ASN A 1044 54.98 24.48 16.30
N GLY A 1045 53.75 24.30 15.80
CA GLY A 1045 52.61 25.19 16.11
C GLY A 1045 52.57 26.50 15.31
N SER A 1046 53.49 26.73 14.37
CA SER A 1046 53.47 27.90 13.49
C SER A 1046 53.60 27.50 12.02
N ALA A 1047 52.88 28.20 11.15
CA ALA A 1047 53.04 28.11 9.70
C ALA A 1047 53.28 29.52 9.15
N SER A 1048 54.03 29.65 8.04
CA SER A 1048 54.24 30.95 7.41
C SER A 1048 54.04 30.84 5.91
N PHE A 1049 53.17 31.70 5.38
CA PHE A 1049 52.98 31.93 3.97
C PHE A 1049 53.72 33.21 3.57
N THR A 1050 54.50 33.16 2.49
CA THR A 1050 55.18 34.34 1.94
C THR A 1050 54.41 34.82 0.72
N GLY A 1051 53.86 36.03 0.78
CA GLY A 1051 53.30 36.73 -0.37
C GLY A 1051 54.26 37.79 -0.89
N ASP A 1052 54.04 38.24 -2.12
CA ASP A 1052 54.78 39.35 -2.70
C ASP A 1052 53.96 40.64 -2.63
N GLY A 1053 54.61 41.78 -2.37
CA GLY A 1053 53.94 43.06 -2.16
C GLY A 1053 53.14 43.50 -3.39
N ASN A 1054 53.65 43.19 -4.58
CA ASN A 1054 53.01 43.42 -5.88
C ASN A 1054 51.71 42.61 -6.13
N SER A 1055 51.29 41.75 -5.19
CA SER A 1055 50.03 41.00 -5.28
C SER A 1055 48.79 41.84 -4.89
N PHE A 1056 48.98 43.11 -4.51
CA PHE A 1056 47.93 44.03 -4.06
C PHE A 1056 48.08 45.42 -4.69
N ASN A 1057 47.09 46.28 -4.43
CA ASN A 1057 47.13 47.72 -4.71
C ASN A 1057 47.31 48.50 -3.39
N PRO A 1058 48.07 49.63 -3.37
CA PRO A 1058 48.33 50.43 -2.18
C PRO A 1058 47.07 50.82 -1.38
N GLY A 1059 46.82 50.11 -0.28
CA GLY A 1059 45.57 50.19 0.46
C GLY A 1059 45.55 49.28 1.69
N LYS A 1060 44.34 49.01 2.20
CA LYS A 1060 44.13 48.08 3.32
C LYS A 1060 43.92 46.67 2.79
N ILE A 1061 44.56 45.70 3.43
CA ILE A 1061 44.47 44.29 3.06
C ILE A 1061 43.95 43.50 4.27
N THR A 1062 42.98 42.63 4.04
CA THR A 1062 42.43 41.71 5.06
C THR A 1062 42.92 40.30 4.77
N PHE A 1063 43.54 39.65 5.75
CA PHE A 1063 43.89 38.24 5.70
C PHE A 1063 43.02 37.45 6.67
N ASP A 1064 42.24 36.51 6.14
CA ASP A 1064 41.61 35.44 6.90
C ASP A 1064 42.53 34.23 6.94
N VAL A 1065 42.61 33.58 8.11
CA VAL A 1065 43.45 32.39 8.33
C VAL A 1065 42.63 31.29 8.98
N SER A 1066 42.55 30.12 8.32
CA SER A 1066 41.95 28.89 8.84
C SER A 1066 43.02 28.03 9.51
N TYR A 1067 42.68 27.39 10.62
CA TYR A 1067 43.33 26.19 11.10
C TYR A 1067 42.28 25.08 11.24
N ASP A 1068 42.44 23.98 10.51
CA ASP A 1068 41.40 22.93 10.42
C ASP A 1068 41.44 21.90 11.57
N GLY A 1069 42.31 22.11 12.56
CA GLY A 1069 42.50 21.20 13.69
C GLY A 1069 43.41 20.02 13.38
N ASP A 1070 43.68 19.22 14.42
CA ASP A 1070 44.35 17.92 14.32
C ASP A 1070 43.78 16.92 15.34
N SER A 1071 44.48 15.81 15.60
CA SER A 1071 44.04 14.79 16.56
C SER A 1071 44.04 15.26 18.03
N THR A 1072 44.59 16.45 18.31
CA THR A 1072 44.74 17.04 19.65
C THR A 1072 43.97 18.35 19.78
N TYR A 1073 43.95 19.19 18.74
CA TYR A 1073 43.40 20.55 18.77
C TYR A 1073 42.20 20.71 17.84
N ALA A 1074 41.20 21.48 18.30
CA ALA A 1074 39.98 21.77 17.55
C ALA A 1074 40.22 22.82 16.43
N PRO A 1075 39.39 22.84 15.36
CA PRO A 1075 39.47 23.86 14.32
C PRO A 1075 39.25 25.27 14.86
N ALA A 1076 39.96 26.26 14.33
CA ALA A 1076 39.88 27.66 14.76
C ALA A 1076 40.26 28.63 13.62
N ARG A 1077 39.91 29.91 13.76
CA ARG A 1077 40.10 30.94 12.71
C ARG A 1077 40.56 32.27 13.30
N ALA A 1078 41.32 33.03 12.51
CA ALA A 1078 41.73 34.39 12.84
C ALA A 1078 41.62 35.32 11.62
N ARG A 1079 41.46 36.63 11.87
CA ARG A 1079 41.48 37.69 10.85
C ARG A 1079 42.49 38.76 11.27
N ILE A 1080 43.39 39.15 10.36
CA ILE A 1080 44.40 40.19 10.57
C ILE A 1080 44.36 41.23 9.44
N LEU A 1081 44.76 42.46 9.75
CA LEU A 1081 44.79 43.59 8.81
C LEU A 1081 46.23 44.02 8.54
N ALA A 1082 46.54 44.28 7.27
CA ALA A 1082 47.79 44.88 6.83
C ALA A 1082 47.53 46.14 5.98
N THR A 1083 48.59 46.91 5.71
CA THR A 1083 48.54 48.06 4.81
C THR A 1083 49.72 48.03 3.84
N GLU A 1084 49.44 48.17 2.55
CA GLU A 1084 50.46 48.38 1.53
C GLU A 1084 50.64 49.89 1.28
N THR A 1085 51.85 50.33 0.96
CA THR A 1085 52.25 51.74 0.94
C THR A 1085 53.05 52.13 -0.30
N VAL A 1086 52.87 53.39 -0.74
CA VAL A 1086 53.56 53.95 -1.91
C VAL A 1086 55.09 53.99 -1.67
N PRO A 1087 55.92 53.46 -2.60
CA PRO A 1087 57.34 53.21 -2.35
C PRO A 1087 58.25 54.45 -2.36
N PHE A 1088 57.76 55.63 -2.77
CA PHE A 1088 58.53 56.88 -2.73
C PHE A 1088 57.63 58.12 -2.72
N SER A 1089 58.22 59.26 -2.35
CA SER A 1089 57.59 60.58 -2.42
C SER A 1089 58.39 61.53 -3.31
N VAL A 1090 57.73 62.54 -3.89
CA VAL A 1090 58.37 63.49 -4.82
C VAL A 1090 58.07 64.94 -4.44
N GLY A 1091 59.13 65.76 -4.45
CA GLY A 1091 59.07 67.22 -4.31
C GLY A 1091 59.75 67.92 -5.48
N GLY A 1092 59.49 69.20 -5.68
CA GLY A 1092 60.17 70.01 -6.70
C GLY A 1092 60.30 71.48 -6.30
N THR A 1093 61.43 72.10 -6.65
CA THR A 1093 61.74 73.49 -6.27
C THR A 1093 61.16 74.50 -7.28
N PRO A 1094 60.60 75.64 -6.84
CA PRO A 1094 60.10 76.66 -7.75
C PRO A 1094 61.22 77.33 -8.56
N VAL A 1095 60.88 77.82 -9.76
CA VAL A 1095 61.80 78.36 -10.76
C VAL A 1095 61.44 79.82 -11.09
N THR A 1096 62.41 80.65 -11.46
CA THR A 1096 62.13 82.02 -11.98
C THR A 1096 63.03 82.34 -13.17
N ILE A 1097 62.39 82.56 -14.32
CA ILE A 1097 63.02 82.88 -15.60
C ILE A 1097 62.88 84.40 -15.83
N VAL A 1098 64.01 85.10 -15.81
CA VAL A 1098 64.05 86.58 -15.84
C VAL A 1098 63.74 87.17 -17.23
N VAL A 1099 63.91 86.39 -18.31
CA VAL A 1099 63.60 86.79 -19.70
C VAL A 1099 63.10 85.58 -20.49
N PRO A 1100 62.00 85.67 -21.27
CA PRO A 1100 61.54 84.59 -22.15
C PRO A 1100 62.64 84.13 -23.13
N GLY A 1101 62.97 82.84 -23.11
CA GLY A 1101 64.08 82.25 -23.85
C GLY A 1101 65.39 82.13 -23.08
N SER A 1102 65.48 82.57 -21.81
CA SER A 1102 66.69 82.40 -20.99
C SER A 1102 67.00 80.92 -20.74
N THR A 1103 68.25 80.53 -21.00
CA THR A 1103 68.85 79.23 -20.65
C THR A 1103 69.56 79.23 -19.30
N THR A 1104 69.45 80.31 -18.53
CA THR A 1104 70.04 80.47 -17.19
C THR A 1104 68.94 80.73 -16.17
N GLY A 1105 68.95 80.00 -15.05
CA GLY A 1105 67.93 80.10 -13.98
C GLY A 1105 66.62 79.35 -14.28
N ASN A 1106 66.56 78.57 -15.36
CA ASN A 1106 65.37 77.88 -15.86
C ASN A 1106 65.21 76.43 -15.37
N THR A 1107 65.82 76.04 -14.25
CA THR A 1107 65.83 74.66 -13.76
C THR A 1107 65.16 74.49 -12.39
N SER A 1108 64.35 73.45 -12.25
CA SER A 1108 63.83 72.91 -10.99
C SER A 1108 64.62 71.66 -10.60
N ILE A 1109 65.02 71.57 -9.34
CA ILE A 1109 65.47 70.30 -8.75
C ILE A 1109 64.21 69.55 -8.33
N VAL A 1110 63.92 68.43 -9.00
CA VAL A 1110 62.89 67.47 -8.59
C VAL A 1110 63.57 66.40 -7.74
N THR A 1111 63.16 66.28 -6.48
CA THR A 1111 63.74 65.35 -5.51
C THR A 1111 62.79 64.19 -5.30
N VAL A 1112 63.24 62.96 -5.56
CA VAL A 1112 62.53 61.74 -5.17
C VAL A 1112 63.17 61.18 -3.91
N THR A 1113 62.38 61.09 -2.84
CA THR A 1113 62.80 60.51 -1.57
C THR A 1113 62.22 59.10 -1.47
N PRO A 1114 63.05 58.05 -1.51
CA PRO A 1114 62.57 56.68 -1.35
C PRO A 1114 61.98 56.44 0.03
N MET A 1115 60.98 55.59 0.09
CA MET A 1115 60.30 55.15 1.31
C MET A 1115 60.38 53.61 1.38
N GLY A 1116 60.29 53.05 2.59
CA GLY A 1116 60.35 51.59 2.79
C GLY A 1116 61.64 50.89 2.31
N GLY A 1117 62.70 51.63 1.95
CA GLY A 1117 63.93 51.07 1.38
C GLY A 1117 63.87 50.78 -0.13
N PHE A 1118 62.89 51.32 -0.86
CA PHE A 1118 62.77 51.14 -2.31
C PHE A 1118 64.06 51.51 -3.07
N THR A 1119 64.48 50.61 -3.96
CA THR A 1119 65.55 50.84 -4.95
C THR A 1119 65.09 50.35 -6.31
N GLY A 1120 65.25 51.17 -7.35
CA GLY A 1120 64.75 50.86 -8.69
C GLY A 1120 64.71 52.09 -9.60
N ALA A 1121 64.29 51.90 -10.83
CA ALA A 1121 64.02 53.00 -11.75
C ALA A 1121 62.73 53.73 -11.33
N VAL A 1122 62.78 55.05 -11.30
CA VAL A 1122 61.59 55.92 -11.21
C VAL A 1122 61.50 56.68 -12.52
N ASN A 1123 60.46 56.42 -13.30
CA ASN A 1123 60.20 57.06 -14.58
C ASN A 1123 59.48 58.40 -14.35
N PHE A 1124 59.91 59.46 -15.04
CA PHE A 1124 59.28 60.78 -14.93
C PHE A 1124 58.52 61.17 -16.18
N THR A 1125 57.39 61.80 -15.97
CA THR A 1125 56.75 62.67 -16.95
C THR A 1125 56.56 64.05 -16.31
N CYS A 1126 56.67 65.10 -17.12
CA CYS A 1126 56.34 66.46 -16.70
C CYS A 1126 55.34 67.04 -17.71
N ALA A 1127 54.27 67.64 -17.20
CA ALA A 1127 53.22 68.26 -18.00
C ALA A 1127 52.80 69.60 -17.41
N LEU A 1128 52.51 70.58 -18.27
CA LEU A 1128 51.97 71.87 -17.86
C LEU A 1128 50.53 71.68 -17.36
N SER A 1129 50.27 71.99 -16.09
CA SER A 1129 48.99 71.80 -15.40
C SER A 1129 48.32 73.10 -14.95
N GLY A 1130 48.95 74.25 -15.19
CA GLY A 1130 48.35 75.57 -15.07
C GLY A 1130 49.18 76.65 -15.76
N SER A 1131 48.53 77.69 -16.29
CA SER A 1131 49.17 78.80 -17.00
C SER A 1131 48.36 80.10 -16.86
N PRO A 1132 48.96 81.28 -17.14
CA PRO A 1132 48.24 82.54 -17.18
C PRO A 1132 47.17 82.57 -18.27
N ALA A 1133 46.06 83.28 -18.03
CA ALA A 1133 44.97 83.39 -18.99
C ALA A 1133 45.46 84.01 -20.32
N ALA A 1134 45.04 83.40 -21.45
CA ALA A 1134 45.43 83.78 -22.81
C ALA A 1134 46.95 83.76 -23.11
N ALA A 1135 47.76 83.09 -22.29
CA ALA A 1135 49.20 82.93 -22.52
C ALA A 1135 49.52 82.27 -23.88
N LYS A 1136 50.52 82.81 -24.59
CA LYS A 1136 51.01 82.31 -25.88
C LYS A 1136 52.44 81.80 -25.77
N TYR A 1137 52.80 80.90 -26.67
CA TYR A 1137 54.11 80.23 -26.74
C TYR A 1137 54.48 79.61 -25.37
N LEU A 1138 53.58 78.75 -24.89
CA LEU A 1138 53.64 78.15 -23.55
C LEU A 1138 55.01 77.47 -23.29
N PRO A 1139 55.55 77.57 -22.08
CA PRO A 1139 56.81 76.94 -21.76
C PRO A 1139 56.66 75.41 -21.73
N GLY A 1140 57.66 74.72 -22.28
CA GLY A 1140 57.81 73.27 -22.12
C GLY A 1140 58.63 72.94 -20.87
N CYS A 1141 58.58 71.68 -20.47
CA CYS A 1141 59.53 71.12 -19.51
C CYS A 1141 60.18 69.86 -20.08
N SER A 1142 61.44 69.64 -19.72
CA SER A 1142 62.19 68.43 -19.98
C SER A 1142 62.82 67.96 -18.67
N ILE A 1143 62.69 66.68 -18.38
CA ILE A 1143 63.23 66.00 -17.19
C ILE A 1143 63.79 64.65 -17.69
N PRO A 1144 64.88 64.10 -17.12
CA PRO A 1144 65.34 62.75 -17.43
C PRO A 1144 64.17 61.76 -17.36
N SER A 1145 64.01 60.94 -18.41
CA SER A 1145 62.87 60.02 -18.54
C SER A 1145 62.80 59.00 -17.41
N SER A 1146 63.93 58.70 -16.77
CA SER A 1146 64.00 58.02 -15.49
C SER A 1146 65.21 58.46 -14.67
N VAL A 1147 65.18 58.19 -13.36
CA VAL A 1147 66.35 58.19 -12.47
C VAL A 1147 66.31 56.92 -11.62
N ASN A 1148 67.46 56.27 -11.44
CA ASN A 1148 67.57 55.09 -10.58
C ASN A 1148 67.85 55.49 -9.13
N ILE A 1149 67.05 54.97 -8.21
CA ILE A 1149 67.31 55.01 -6.78
C ILE A 1149 68.16 53.80 -6.41
N ALA A 1150 69.38 54.05 -5.93
CA ALA A 1150 70.36 53.02 -5.59
C ALA A 1150 70.56 52.81 -4.07
N GLY A 1151 69.73 53.45 -3.24
CA GLY A 1151 69.79 53.35 -1.77
C GLY A 1151 68.84 54.34 -1.11
N THR A 1152 68.93 54.50 0.22
CA THR A 1152 67.99 55.31 1.02
C THR A 1152 68.14 56.83 0.86
N SER A 1153 69.20 57.31 0.21
CA SER A 1153 69.37 58.73 -0.10
C SER A 1153 68.37 59.20 -1.16
N ALA A 1154 67.75 60.36 -0.94
CA ALA A 1154 66.93 61.00 -1.95
C ALA A 1154 67.75 61.34 -3.20
N VAL A 1155 67.19 61.09 -4.38
CA VAL A 1155 67.87 61.29 -5.67
C VAL A 1155 67.17 62.39 -6.47
N THR A 1156 67.96 63.26 -7.09
CA THR A 1156 67.47 64.48 -7.74
C THR A 1156 67.53 64.38 -9.27
N ALA A 1157 66.39 64.66 -9.93
CA ALA A 1157 66.30 64.91 -11.36
C ALA A 1157 66.28 66.42 -11.63
N THR A 1158 67.13 66.92 -12.52
CA THR A 1158 67.06 68.32 -12.97
C THR A 1158 65.99 68.45 -14.05
N MET A 1159 64.90 69.15 -13.73
CA MET A 1159 63.85 69.52 -14.67
C MET A 1159 64.16 70.89 -15.27
N THR A 1160 64.41 70.94 -16.57
CA THR A 1160 64.70 72.16 -17.32
C THR A 1160 63.44 72.67 -18.01
N ILE A 1161 63.13 73.96 -17.82
CA ILE A 1161 62.03 74.64 -18.49
C ILE A 1161 62.55 75.27 -19.79
N SER A 1162 61.86 75.03 -20.90
CA SER A 1162 62.10 75.72 -22.17
C SER A 1162 61.05 76.81 -22.38
N SER A 1163 61.49 78.05 -22.53
CA SER A 1163 60.64 79.17 -22.96
C SER A 1163 61.11 79.69 -24.33
N THR A 1164 60.24 80.38 -25.05
CA THR A 1164 60.47 80.81 -26.44
C THR A 1164 60.81 82.30 -26.51
N ALA A 1165 61.75 82.70 -27.37
CA ALA A 1165 62.09 84.09 -27.68
C ALA A 1165 61.30 84.64 -28.90
N ALA A 1166 61.35 85.95 -29.15
CA ALA A 1166 60.54 86.62 -30.18
C ALA A 1166 61.24 86.78 -31.56
N SER A 1167 60.47 86.73 -32.66
CA SER A 1167 60.94 86.92 -34.06
C SER A 1167 59.77 87.15 -35.06
N SER A 1168 60.00 87.67 -36.29
CA SER A 1168 58.91 88.21 -37.14
C SER A 1168 59.03 88.06 -38.68
N SER A 1169 58.08 87.34 -39.32
CA SER A 1169 57.62 87.48 -40.73
C SER A 1169 56.30 86.67 -40.97
N ALA A 1170 55.65 86.72 -42.15
CA ALA A 1170 54.17 86.58 -42.27
C ALA A 1170 53.54 86.06 -43.60
N TYR A 1171 52.20 85.82 -43.57
CA TYR A 1171 51.19 85.62 -44.66
C TYR A 1171 51.12 84.24 -45.38
N ALA A 1172 50.00 83.70 -45.95
CA ALA A 1172 48.54 83.97 -45.88
C ALA A 1172 47.62 82.91 -46.61
N PHE A 1173 46.39 82.65 -46.11
CA PHE A 1173 45.13 82.11 -46.76
C PHE A 1173 45.14 80.80 -47.62
N PRO A 1174 43.99 80.16 -48.02
CA PRO A 1174 42.58 80.12 -47.54
C PRO A 1174 42.00 78.67 -47.28
N SER A 1175 40.65 78.52 -47.14
CA SER A 1175 39.82 77.28 -46.97
C SER A 1175 39.39 76.64 -48.33
N PRO A 1176 38.56 75.53 -48.48
CA PRO A 1176 37.55 74.90 -47.58
C PRO A 1176 37.30 73.34 -47.72
N ASN A 1177 36.18 72.83 -47.13
CA ASN A 1177 35.40 71.61 -47.51
C ASN A 1177 36.06 70.19 -47.35
N ARG A 1178 35.37 69.03 -47.38
CA ARG A 1178 34.03 68.50 -46.95
C ARG A 1178 34.00 66.98 -47.27
N MET A 1179 33.21 66.16 -46.53
CA MET A 1179 32.72 64.81 -46.96
C MET A 1179 33.81 63.69 -47.07
N ALA A 1180 33.52 62.37 -47.04
CA ALA A 1180 32.29 61.59 -46.78
C ALA A 1180 32.58 60.08 -46.47
N TRP A 1181 31.64 59.40 -45.77
CA TRP A 1181 31.30 57.95 -45.88
C TRP A 1181 32.34 56.90 -45.39
N LEU A 1182 32.00 55.66 -44.98
CA LEU A 1182 30.75 55.01 -44.52
C LEU A 1182 31.08 53.75 -43.68
N ALA A 1183 30.12 53.26 -42.88
CA ALA A 1183 29.92 51.85 -42.45
C ALA A 1183 31.03 51.11 -41.64
N ALA A 1184 30.75 50.09 -40.82
CA ALA A 1184 29.54 49.63 -40.10
C ALA A 1184 29.94 48.60 -39.00
N HIS A 1185 28.94 48.05 -38.30
CA HIS A 1185 28.98 46.89 -37.36
C HIS A 1185 29.22 47.15 -35.86
N ALA A 1186 28.11 47.35 -35.14
CA ALA A 1186 27.88 46.70 -33.84
C ALA A 1186 27.73 45.17 -34.06
N GLY A 1187 27.85 44.27 -33.08
CA GLY A 1187 27.78 44.44 -31.62
C GLY A 1187 26.50 43.75 -31.09
N VAL A 1188 26.64 42.73 -30.24
CA VAL A 1188 25.54 41.84 -29.81
C VAL A 1188 25.69 41.47 -28.34
N ALA A 1189 24.57 41.42 -27.61
CA ALA A 1189 24.46 40.86 -26.26
C ALA A 1189 23.05 40.24 -26.05
N LEU A 1190 22.95 39.37 -25.04
CA LEU A 1190 21.73 38.84 -24.40
C LEU A 1190 20.82 37.85 -25.18
N LEU A 1191 20.91 36.57 -24.73
CA LEU A 1191 19.83 35.80 -24.07
C LEU A 1191 18.62 35.30 -24.89
N GLY A 1192 18.41 33.96 -24.92
CA GLY A 1192 17.17 33.31 -25.39
C GLY A 1192 17.20 31.77 -25.27
N MET A 1193 16.13 31.16 -24.76
CA MET A 1193 15.98 29.70 -24.53
C MET A 1193 15.70 28.90 -25.82
N VAL A 1194 15.89 27.56 -25.82
CA VAL A 1194 14.85 26.52 -26.16
C VAL A 1194 15.38 25.06 -26.20
N VAL A 1195 14.64 24.18 -25.50
CA VAL A 1195 14.43 22.71 -25.68
C VAL A 1195 15.57 21.67 -25.53
N PHE A 1196 15.13 20.49 -25.07
CA PHE A 1196 15.86 19.25 -24.77
C PHE A 1196 16.38 18.48 -26.00
N GLY A 1197 17.39 17.65 -25.75
CA GLY A 1197 17.25 16.21 -26.04
C GLY A 1197 17.80 15.66 -27.36
N ILE A 1198 18.94 14.96 -27.26
CA ILE A 1198 19.05 13.51 -27.52
C ILE A 1198 20.49 13.07 -27.18
N ARG A 1199 20.64 11.94 -26.45
CA ARG A 1199 21.93 11.26 -26.23
C ARG A 1199 22.07 10.10 -27.22
N VAL A 1200 23.30 9.57 -27.36
CA VAL A 1200 23.61 8.26 -28.00
C VAL A 1200 23.58 8.36 -29.55
N ARG A 1201 24.52 7.80 -30.35
CA ARG A 1201 25.37 6.61 -30.14
C ARG A 1201 26.78 6.68 -30.78
N ARG A 1202 27.80 6.46 -29.94
CA ARG A 1202 29.05 5.67 -30.16
C ARG A 1202 30.16 6.11 -31.16
N ARG A 1203 31.40 5.89 -30.65
CA ARG A 1203 32.67 5.49 -31.33
C ARG A 1203 33.53 6.55 -32.04
N ARG A 1204 34.53 7.06 -31.29
CA ARG A 1204 35.89 7.34 -31.80
C ARG A 1204 36.56 6.02 -32.26
N PRO A 1205 37.64 6.06 -33.07
CA PRO A 1205 38.98 6.11 -32.46
C PRO A 1205 40.05 6.96 -33.19
N LEU A 1206 41.04 7.41 -32.38
CA LEU A 1206 42.47 7.65 -32.68
C LEU A 1206 42.96 8.53 -33.85
N SER A 1207 43.80 9.52 -33.48
CA SER A 1207 45.02 10.00 -34.19
C SER A 1207 44.82 10.72 -35.55
N TRP A 1208 45.72 11.59 -36.03
CA TRP A 1208 47.17 11.75 -35.83
C TRP A 1208 47.64 13.15 -35.39
N LEU A 1209 48.89 13.16 -34.89
CA LEU A 1209 49.79 14.31 -34.79
C LEU A 1209 49.89 15.05 -36.14
N SER A 1210 49.85 16.38 -36.18
CA SER A 1210 50.99 17.30 -35.95
C SER A 1210 52.21 17.01 -36.83
N PHE A 1211 52.48 17.86 -37.83
CA PHE A 1211 53.80 18.34 -38.27
C PHE A 1211 53.55 19.57 -39.17
N PHE A 1212 54.13 20.79 -39.07
CA PHE A 1212 55.45 21.37 -38.77
C PHE A 1212 56.04 22.04 -40.03
N PHE A 1213 56.39 23.34 -39.93
CA PHE A 1213 57.21 24.15 -40.88
C PHE A 1213 56.59 24.35 -42.30
N VAL A 1214 56.88 25.38 -43.12
CA VAL A 1214 58.01 26.34 -43.37
C VAL A 1214 57.36 27.68 -43.82
N MET A 1215 57.81 28.94 -43.65
CA MET A 1215 58.97 29.71 -43.11
C MET A 1215 58.39 31.06 -42.55
N VAL A 1216 58.97 31.89 -41.67
CA VAL A 1216 60.31 32.07 -41.05
C VAL A 1216 61.32 32.93 -41.87
N ILE A 1217 61.84 34.02 -41.25
CA ILE A 1217 62.82 35.05 -41.74
C ILE A 1217 62.29 35.90 -42.93
N VAL A 1218 62.44 37.23 -43.06
CA VAL A 1218 63.26 38.35 -42.50
C VAL A 1218 62.28 39.47 -42.06
N GLY A 1219 62.47 40.36 -41.07
CA GLY A 1219 63.64 40.97 -40.42
C GLY A 1219 63.59 42.49 -40.65
N GLY A 1220 63.61 43.34 -39.61
CA GLY A 1220 63.10 44.74 -39.68
C GLY A 1220 64.10 45.86 -39.37
N LEU A 1221 63.56 46.99 -38.86
CA LEU A 1221 64.16 48.29 -38.46
C LEU A 1221 64.00 49.47 -39.45
N VAL A 1222 64.22 50.69 -38.92
CA VAL A 1222 64.17 52.04 -39.55
C VAL A 1222 62.74 52.49 -39.91
N ALA A 1223 62.00 53.23 -39.08
CA ALA A 1223 62.20 54.58 -38.47
C ALA A 1223 61.58 55.73 -39.30
N CYS A 1224 61.13 56.78 -38.61
CA CYS A 1224 60.27 57.83 -39.18
C CYS A 1224 60.99 58.80 -40.11
N ALA A 1225 60.31 59.21 -41.18
CA ALA A 1225 60.54 60.46 -41.90
C ALA A 1225 59.18 61.11 -42.20
N GLY A 1226 59.00 62.39 -41.85
CA GLY A 1226 57.75 63.10 -42.04
C GLY A 1226 57.96 64.49 -42.64
N THR A 1227 57.07 64.88 -43.56
CA THR A 1227 56.96 66.21 -44.18
C THR A 1227 55.47 66.46 -44.51
N GLY A 1228 54.94 67.68 -44.47
CA GLY A 1228 55.52 68.90 -43.94
C GLY A 1228 54.51 70.04 -43.74
N SER A 1229 54.96 71.05 -42.98
CA SER A 1229 54.84 72.49 -43.25
C SER A 1229 53.47 73.15 -43.52
N GLY A 1230 53.04 74.00 -42.58
CA GLY A 1230 52.10 75.12 -42.83
C GLY A 1230 52.83 76.49 -42.89
N PRO A 1231 52.20 77.55 -43.45
CA PRO A 1231 52.81 78.87 -43.61
C PRO A 1231 52.87 79.66 -42.29
N GLY A 1232 53.91 80.48 -42.14
CA GLY A 1232 54.31 81.06 -40.85
C GLY A 1232 53.61 82.36 -40.43
N GLY A 1233 53.72 82.64 -39.13
CA GLY A 1233 53.49 83.93 -38.51
C GLY A 1233 54.47 84.14 -37.36
N GLY A 1234 54.95 85.36 -37.17
CA GLY A 1234 55.94 85.72 -36.15
C GLY A 1234 55.56 85.34 -34.71
N ILE A 1235 56.59 85.16 -33.89
CA ILE A 1235 56.52 84.71 -32.49
C ILE A 1235 56.78 85.90 -31.56
N LEU A 1236 55.93 86.10 -30.55
CA LEU A 1236 56.10 87.17 -29.53
C LEU A 1236 56.92 86.74 -28.30
N GLY A 1237 57.36 85.48 -28.25
CA GLY A 1237 57.99 84.87 -27.08
C GLY A 1237 56.98 84.41 -26.03
N THR A 1238 57.43 83.61 -25.05
CA THR A 1238 56.57 83.12 -23.97
C THR A 1238 56.04 84.28 -23.13
N THR A 1239 54.74 84.26 -22.85
CA THR A 1239 54.07 85.30 -22.06
C THR A 1239 54.57 85.32 -20.60
N PRO A 1240 54.88 86.48 -20.02
CA PRO A 1240 55.18 86.58 -18.58
C PRO A 1240 54.02 86.13 -17.69
N GLY A 1241 54.34 85.55 -16.53
CA GLY A 1241 53.40 85.12 -15.51
C GLY A 1241 53.79 83.81 -14.83
N ASN A 1242 52.93 83.33 -13.93
CA ASN A 1242 53.14 82.08 -13.19
C ASN A 1242 52.55 80.89 -13.94
N TYR A 1243 53.42 79.93 -14.26
CA TYR A 1243 53.07 78.62 -14.80
C TYR A 1243 53.20 77.56 -13.70
N MET A 1244 52.45 76.48 -13.83
CA MET A 1244 52.46 75.35 -12.90
C MET A 1244 52.59 74.07 -13.71
N PHE A 1245 53.58 73.25 -13.35
CA PHE A 1245 53.83 71.96 -13.96
C PHE A 1245 53.57 70.85 -12.94
N THR A 1246 52.82 69.83 -13.33
CA THR A 1246 52.79 68.58 -12.57
C THR A 1246 53.95 67.71 -13.04
N VAL A 1247 54.76 67.23 -12.10
CA VAL A 1247 55.73 66.18 -12.35
C VAL A 1247 55.16 64.90 -11.74
N THR A 1248 54.99 63.89 -12.57
CA THR A 1248 54.49 62.57 -12.21
C THR A 1248 55.64 61.59 -12.30
N ALA A 1249 55.92 60.93 -11.18
CA ALA A 1249 56.94 59.90 -11.06
C ALA A 1249 56.28 58.55 -10.82
N ALA A 1250 56.66 57.52 -11.57
CA ALA A 1250 56.04 56.20 -11.51
C ALA A 1250 57.05 55.06 -11.64
N THR A 1251 56.72 53.89 -11.09
CA THR A 1251 57.49 52.67 -11.35
C THR A 1251 57.26 52.15 -12.78
N PRO A 1252 58.25 51.51 -13.42
CA PRO A 1252 58.04 50.79 -14.67
C PRO A 1252 57.17 49.56 -14.42
N GLY A 1253 55.95 49.55 -14.98
CA GLY A 1253 55.12 48.34 -14.99
C GLY A 1253 55.78 47.19 -15.77
N PRO A 1254 55.54 45.92 -15.42
CA PRO A 1254 56.17 44.76 -16.06
C PRO A 1254 55.80 44.61 -17.55
N ASN A 1255 54.71 45.23 -17.99
CA ASN A 1255 54.36 45.43 -19.39
C ASN A 1255 54.32 46.94 -19.67
N ALA A 1256 55.04 47.40 -20.70
CA ALA A 1256 55.37 48.81 -20.94
C ALA A 1256 54.22 49.69 -21.51
N ALA A 1257 52.99 49.51 -21.01
CA ALA A 1257 51.78 50.20 -21.49
C ALA A 1257 51.00 50.97 -20.41
N LEU A 1258 51.15 50.62 -19.12
CA LEU A 1258 50.50 51.31 -17.99
C LEU A 1258 51.47 51.42 -16.79
N PRO A 1259 51.52 52.55 -16.07
CA PRO A 1259 52.27 52.69 -14.82
C PRO A 1259 51.50 52.08 -13.65
N THR A 1260 52.16 51.30 -12.78
CA THR A 1260 51.53 50.61 -11.64
C THR A 1260 51.26 51.55 -10.46
N ILE A 1261 52.29 52.25 -9.96
CA ILE A 1261 52.18 53.19 -8.83
C ILE A 1261 52.77 54.55 -9.23
N TRP A 1262 52.12 55.64 -8.81
CA TRP A 1262 52.52 57.02 -9.14
C TRP A 1262 52.51 57.96 -7.93
N ALA A 1263 53.50 58.84 -7.87
CA ALA A 1263 53.59 59.96 -6.93
C ALA A 1263 53.79 61.28 -7.70
N ASN A 1264 53.02 62.31 -7.32
CA ASN A 1264 52.95 63.57 -8.06
C ASN A 1264 53.44 64.75 -7.21
N THR A 1265 54.13 65.70 -7.85
CA THR A 1265 54.45 67.00 -7.27
C THR A 1265 54.07 68.13 -8.22
N LYS A 1266 53.99 69.36 -7.71
CA LYS A 1266 53.65 70.57 -8.49
C LYS A 1266 54.77 71.61 -8.38
N VAL A 1267 55.40 71.90 -9.51
CA VAL A 1267 56.48 72.89 -9.65
C VAL A 1267 55.90 74.20 -10.16
N THR A 1268 56.09 75.28 -9.42
CA THR A 1268 55.72 76.65 -9.84
C THR A 1268 56.89 77.29 -10.59
N VAL A 1269 56.60 77.87 -11.75
CA VAL A 1269 57.58 78.49 -12.65
C VAL A 1269 57.13 79.90 -13.00
N THR A 1270 57.83 80.90 -12.49
CA THR A 1270 57.58 82.31 -12.82
C THR A 1270 58.38 82.69 -14.06
N ILE A 1271 57.75 83.32 -15.04
CA ILE A 1271 58.43 83.98 -16.18
C ILE A 1271 58.17 85.48 -16.05
N GLN A 1272 59.21 86.30 -16.13
CA GLN A 1272 59.14 87.77 -16.02
C GLN A 1272 59.03 88.46 -17.40
#